data_AF-A0AAJ0PG29-F1
#
_entry.id   AF-A0AAJ0PG29-F1
#
_cell.length_a   1.000
_cell.length_b   1.000
_cell.length_c   1.000
_cell.angle_alpha   90.00
_cell.angle_beta   90.00
_cell.angle_gamma   90.00
#
_symmetry.space_group_name_H-M   'P 1'
#
loop_
_entity.id
_entity.type
_entity.pdbx_description
1 polymer ?
#
loop_
_entity_poly.entity_id
_entity_poly.type
_entity_poly.pdbx_seq_one_letter_code
_entity_poly.pdbx_strand_id
1 'polypeptide(L)'
;MSESNSVSPTTLPHWAARATARQWQALKHTQQPPWETQDWFCNAPPDLRESVAASHRRLINAQAALGRAMRGLEQVAEFAERAVQQGLQAQGLNVDLKACELLRVEQTWRWVGLRYVYSHQRENIVRAALQNFAEDEVFSSQSAIALSKDIHITPVRVTGTAPIGMQVPNAQFSIDSERYHVTALPLTPAAFAVMMRALDLGSAYQAHLQGYFDSPAVKTHMLQVFKARLQMAADLAVLRHLISGSARDDLDRLLQGEPLPCWRLSLFGTVLYEVMLIDLGQAGLGVYLPSHEPALRSCKDLAAVHEALAILLLEPAAREAFAGYVAQDQRGHFFDMLQQNLDANGNTPLDSPWERAVGADLRPARQPIEGDPFSDCYVRHWARLQHEASLLAVPTAQFDANARAQRLATWESRGWDLLNIASFFVPAVGTFMLAVTACKLLDEAFEGYEAWEAGDRHLALEHIESVGINLALLGGFAAAGHALPRLFGKLRGTALQEVRGSDGTLRLWNQDLAPYRSNEALPTQLRPNALGQYLHDGRYFIKMDGHLYEQRPEPSLSRWQIVHPERADAWQPPLEHNGQGAWRAQHEQPGDWPLATLVKRLGEPFEAFTAEHIQQACDVTGIDAHSLRDLHLRGQPAPPLLLDVLQRLRISAECPSMNAQDASQWFEQRYSPSMSHAPGVDRLLSTYPRLTPPLARQLLGRLGAGQVLAWEQEGTLPASIRQSVEQVHSELPLVRALEGLVQPALANADTQRLLFSALDAMPDWPADIRLELRAGNPDGPILAHTGVGPLVRVIKSSQGYEGFLGERPAPGMVSIDICQAIEQALPRARRDLLGIEHTDGASLRHRVMTWAKANRATLAPRLYGQRSQRLATRGWLRGGQPLEPLPAAPRQTSSLSAAYRRLFPTATDAEFADWLNEGDDEDNLHDMRSPTQRLRDLQARLENLRRDLAQWAAPNPQHPHQRHLAVRPVINAWQRVSRTVLDGGGRLYSLELSELDLTHEDLASLPLTDDFNHIEHLSLRGNSALSQLPAAFHQRFPNLRRLLLGDCRFDHLPRLAFGQQLRWLDVERNRITWDATDQTTLQSYSGLAVLDLSENPLVAAPDLRLNPGIRSLFLSGCSLTELPQGLAQLTEPLTVDLTDNQFVQLPDGFALPVHVADPLSLESRWLAGPILSQIEAYNEIHDVDLLVNEADYTDFFEQAGPPEFALWRRLPLQYRRDLRALLEAEPFLTHPERARREFWRRLAVIDNAGPDRQSLLEQPAEGLFELDL
;
A
#
# COMPACT_ATOMS: atom_id res chain seq x y z
N MET A 1 -36.13 0.28 9.03
CA MET A 1 -36.28 -0.89 8.14
C MET A 1 -35.31 -0.70 6.99
N SER A 2 -34.16 -1.33 7.09
CA SER A 2 -33.08 -1.31 6.11
C SER A 2 -32.72 -2.76 5.86
N GLU A 3 -33.15 -3.32 4.73
CA GLU A 3 -32.78 -4.66 4.28
C GLU A 3 -31.27 -4.69 4.08
N SER A 4 -30.57 -5.34 5.00
CA SER A 4 -29.18 -5.74 4.83
C SER A 4 -29.14 -6.78 3.71
N ASN A 5 -28.77 -6.36 2.50
CA ASN A 5 -28.33 -7.27 1.44
C ASN A 5 -27.08 -8.03 1.96
N SER A 6 -27.30 -9.17 2.61
CA SER A 6 -26.25 -10.12 2.93
C SER A 6 -25.74 -10.71 1.62
N VAL A 7 -24.70 -10.10 1.07
CA VAL A 7 -23.95 -10.63 -0.07
C VAL A 7 -23.18 -11.85 0.42
N SER A 8 -23.50 -13.01 -0.13
CA SER A 8 -22.85 -14.28 0.21
C SER A 8 -21.34 -14.21 -0.04
N PRO A 9 -20.49 -14.62 0.92
CA PRO A 9 -19.05 -14.73 0.69
C PRO A 9 -18.74 -15.83 -0.33
N THR A 10 -17.61 -15.68 -1.01
CA THR A 10 -17.08 -16.57 -2.05
C THR A 10 -17.15 -18.03 -1.62
N THR A 11 -17.98 -18.83 -2.29
CA THR A 11 -17.98 -20.28 -2.17
C THR A 11 -17.28 -20.85 -3.39
N LEU A 12 -16.15 -21.54 -3.19
CA LEU A 12 -15.60 -22.41 -4.23
C LEU A 12 -16.72 -23.31 -4.78
N PRO A 13 -16.69 -23.68 -6.07
CA PRO A 13 -17.74 -24.52 -6.66
C PRO A 13 -17.96 -25.78 -5.85
N HIS A 14 -19.22 -26.18 -5.64
CA HIS A 14 -19.55 -27.32 -4.78
C HIS A 14 -18.90 -28.63 -5.23
N TRP A 15 -18.62 -28.78 -6.52
CA TRP A 15 -17.89 -29.93 -7.06
C TRP A 15 -16.41 -29.97 -6.64
N ALA A 16 -15.76 -28.82 -6.40
CA ALA A 16 -14.33 -28.76 -6.07
C ALA A 16 -14.01 -29.49 -4.75
N ALA A 17 -14.96 -29.48 -3.80
CA ALA A 17 -14.88 -30.23 -2.55
C ALA A 17 -15.03 -31.76 -2.74
N ARG A 18 -15.48 -32.22 -3.91
CA ARG A 18 -15.72 -33.64 -4.25
C ARG A 18 -14.73 -34.18 -5.28
N ALA A 19 -13.84 -33.33 -5.79
CA ALA A 19 -12.87 -33.72 -6.79
C ALA A 19 -11.80 -34.66 -6.19
N THR A 20 -11.54 -35.76 -6.88
CA THR A 20 -10.50 -36.75 -6.55
C THR A 20 -9.09 -36.20 -6.79
N ALA A 21 -8.07 -36.81 -6.16
CA ALA A 21 -6.67 -36.43 -6.39
C ALA A 21 -6.27 -36.49 -7.88
N ARG A 22 -6.78 -37.49 -8.63
CA ARG A 22 -6.55 -37.62 -10.08
C ARG A 22 -7.15 -36.44 -10.88
N GLN A 23 -8.32 -35.95 -10.46
CA GLN A 23 -9.00 -34.81 -11.07
C GLN A 23 -8.26 -33.49 -10.81
N TRP A 24 -7.80 -33.26 -9.57
CA TRP A 24 -6.96 -32.11 -9.24
C TRP A 24 -5.62 -32.15 -9.99
N GLN A 25 -5.02 -33.33 -10.12
CA GLN A 25 -3.79 -33.51 -10.91
C GLN A 25 -4.01 -33.17 -12.39
N ALA A 26 -5.15 -33.57 -12.98
CA ALA A 26 -5.48 -33.24 -14.36
C ALA A 26 -5.63 -31.71 -14.58
N LEU A 27 -6.30 -30.99 -13.65
CA LEU A 27 -6.41 -29.53 -13.72
C LEU A 27 -5.04 -28.85 -13.60
N LYS A 28 -4.21 -29.28 -12.66
CA LYS A 28 -2.85 -28.76 -12.45
C LYS A 28 -1.97 -28.94 -13.68
N HIS A 29 -2.05 -30.08 -14.37
CA HIS A 29 -1.31 -30.32 -15.61
C HIS A 29 -1.72 -29.36 -16.75
N THR A 30 -2.96 -28.85 -16.77
CA THR A 30 -3.35 -27.88 -17.81
C THR A 30 -2.69 -26.52 -17.68
N GLN A 31 -2.24 -26.16 -16.48
CA GLN A 31 -1.59 -24.87 -16.20
C GLN A 31 -0.06 -24.94 -16.34
N GLN A 32 0.51 -26.15 -16.41
CA GLN A 32 1.94 -26.38 -16.61
C GLN A 32 2.19 -26.99 -17.99
N PRO A 33 2.66 -26.21 -18.97
CA PRO A 33 2.97 -26.75 -20.27
C PRO A 33 4.17 -27.72 -20.18
N PRO A 34 4.06 -28.93 -20.76
CA PRO A 34 5.09 -29.96 -20.66
C PRO A 34 6.39 -29.64 -21.42
N TRP A 35 6.39 -28.60 -22.27
CA TRP A 35 7.53 -28.17 -23.08
C TRP A 35 8.46 -27.18 -22.38
N GLU A 36 8.03 -26.49 -21.32
CA GLU A 36 8.85 -25.45 -20.65
C GLU A 36 10.16 -26.00 -20.06
N THR A 37 10.19 -27.28 -19.71
CA THR A 37 11.36 -27.95 -19.12
C THR A 37 12.15 -28.79 -20.12
N GLN A 38 11.81 -28.75 -21.41
CA GLN A 38 12.44 -29.60 -22.41
C GLN A 38 13.73 -28.97 -22.96
N ASP A 39 14.77 -29.78 -23.15
CA ASP A 39 16.07 -29.31 -23.64
C ASP A 39 15.97 -28.56 -24.98
N TRP A 40 15.12 -29.04 -25.90
CA TRP A 40 14.94 -28.38 -27.19
C TRP A 40 14.30 -27.00 -27.08
N PHE A 41 13.47 -26.76 -26.05
CA PHE A 41 12.85 -25.46 -25.80
C PHE A 41 13.85 -24.53 -25.12
N CYS A 42 14.51 -25.00 -24.05
CA CYS A 42 15.50 -24.20 -23.29
C CYS A 42 16.68 -23.74 -24.16
N ASN A 43 17.08 -24.54 -25.14
CA ASN A 43 18.18 -24.24 -26.06
C ASN A 43 17.74 -23.46 -27.33
N ALA A 44 16.46 -23.11 -27.48
CA ALA A 44 15.97 -22.37 -28.63
C ALA A 44 16.33 -20.87 -28.57
N PRO A 45 16.47 -20.19 -29.73
CA PRO A 45 16.68 -18.74 -29.81
C PRO A 45 15.68 -17.94 -28.96
N PRO A 46 16.12 -16.85 -28.27
CA PRO A 46 15.25 -16.08 -27.38
C PRO A 46 13.97 -15.54 -28.04
N ASP A 47 14.05 -15.10 -29.28
CA ASP A 47 12.93 -14.59 -30.09
C ASP A 47 11.86 -15.67 -30.35
N LEU A 48 12.26 -16.91 -30.65
CA LEU A 48 11.33 -18.02 -30.81
C LEU A 48 10.68 -18.43 -29.49
N ARG A 49 11.44 -18.40 -28.38
CA ARG A 49 10.89 -18.65 -27.04
C ARG A 49 9.88 -17.57 -26.62
N GLU A 50 10.16 -16.30 -26.93
CA GLU A 50 9.25 -15.18 -26.68
C GLU A 50 7.96 -15.30 -27.50
N SER A 51 8.05 -15.74 -28.76
CA SER A 51 6.88 -16.00 -29.61
C SER A 51 5.97 -17.08 -29.01
N VAL A 52 6.53 -18.23 -28.61
CA VAL A 52 5.78 -19.32 -27.95
C VAL A 52 5.19 -18.86 -26.62
N ALA A 53 5.93 -18.08 -25.81
CA ALA A 53 5.40 -17.52 -24.57
C ALA A 53 4.25 -16.52 -24.81
N ALA A 54 4.29 -15.75 -25.91
CA ALA A 54 3.22 -14.84 -26.30
C ALA A 54 1.95 -15.58 -26.73
N SER A 55 2.06 -16.62 -27.57
CA SER A 55 0.90 -17.41 -27.98
C SER A 55 0.33 -18.28 -26.86
N HIS A 56 1.17 -18.78 -25.94
CA HIS A 56 0.70 -19.44 -24.72
C HIS A 56 -0.14 -18.48 -23.85
N ARG A 57 0.32 -17.25 -23.61
CA ARG A 57 -0.48 -16.22 -22.89
C ARG A 57 -1.81 -15.92 -23.58
N ARG A 58 -1.82 -15.77 -24.91
CA ARG A 58 -3.07 -15.58 -25.67
C ARG A 58 -4.05 -16.75 -25.47
N LEU A 59 -3.54 -17.99 -25.47
CA LEU A 59 -4.38 -19.17 -25.23
C LEU A 59 -5.00 -19.15 -23.84
N ILE A 60 -4.22 -18.86 -22.80
CA ILE A 60 -4.72 -18.74 -21.42
C ILE A 60 -5.77 -17.63 -21.31
N ASN A 61 -5.51 -16.44 -21.88
CA ASN A 61 -6.46 -15.33 -21.88
C ASN A 61 -7.78 -15.69 -22.58
N ALA A 62 -7.70 -16.38 -23.72
CA ALA A 62 -8.89 -16.84 -24.44
C ALA A 62 -9.68 -17.88 -23.63
N GLN A 63 -9.00 -18.82 -22.95
CA GLN A 63 -9.64 -19.81 -22.06
C GLN A 63 -10.29 -19.15 -20.84
N ALA A 64 -9.62 -18.16 -20.23
CA ALA A 64 -10.16 -17.38 -19.12
C ALA A 64 -11.42 -16.60 -19.53
N ALA A 65 -11.38 -15.93 -20.69
CA ALA A 65 -12.52 -15.21 -21.22
C ALA A 65 -13.72 -16.14 -21.51
N LEU A 66 -13.47 -17.33 -22.04
CA LEU A 66 -14.49 -18.37 -22.20
C LEU A 66 -15.04 -18.84 -20.85
N GLY A 67 -14.16 -19.08 -19.87
CA GLY A 67 -14.55 -19.45 -18.50
C GLY A 67 -15.50 -18.43 -17.85
N ARG A 68 -15.22 -17.13 -18.05
CA ARG A 68 -16.09 -16.02 -17.63
C ARG A 68 -17.42 -15.98 -18.38
N ALA A 69 -17.41 -16.18 -19.71
CA ALA A 69 -18.63 -16.23 -20.50
C ALA A 69 -19.53 -17.43 -20.16
N MET A 70 -18.95 -18.50 -19.58
CA MET A 70 -19.65 -19.69 -19.09
C MET A 70 -19.92 -19.65 -17.56
N ARG A 71 -19.81 -18.47 -16.93
CA ARG A 71 -20.14 -18.30 -15.51
C ARG A 71 -21.63 -18.59 -15.30
N GLY A 72 -21.94 -19.42 -14.30
CA GLY A 72 -23.30 -19.92 -14.05
C GLY A 72 -23.66 -21.25 -14.73
N LEU A 73 -22.79 -21.81 -15.59
CA LEU A 73 -22.99 -23.16 -16.11
C LEU A 73 -22.83 -24.18 -14.97
N GLU A 74 -23.96 -24.69 -14.49
CA GLU A 74 -24.03 -25.79 -13.52
C GLU A 74 -23.56 -27.11 -14.16
N GLN A 75 -22.81 -27.92 -13.40
CA GLN A 75 -22.51 -29.29 -13.80
C GLN A 75 -23.75 -30.17 -13.61
N VAL A 76 -23.81 -31.31 -14.32
CA VAL A 76 -24.99 -32.19 -14.32
C VAL A 76 -25.38 -32.66 -12.91
N ALA A 77 -24.41 -32.94 -12.02
CA ALA A 77 -24.68 -33.30 -10.64
C ALA A 77 -25.24 -32.13 -9.81
N GLU A 78 -24.71 -30.92 -9.99
CA GLU A 78 -25.15 -29.70 -9.28
C GLU A 78 -26.55 -29.27 -9.74
N PHE A 79 -26.77 -29.31 -11.06
CA PHE A 79 -28.08 -29.08 -11.66
C PHE A 79 -29.12 -30.07 -11.14
N ALA A 80 -28.79 -31.36 -11.10
CA ALA A 80 -29.67 -32.39 -10.56
C ALA A 80 -29.91 -32.24 -9.05
N GLU A 81 -28.89 -31.94 -8.25
CA GLU A 81 -29.04 -31.66 -6.81
C GLU A 81 -30.01 -30.52 -6.57
N ARG A 82 -29.84 -29.39 -7.26
CA ARG A 82 -30.74 -28.24 -7.13
C ARG A 82 -32.16 -28.59 -7.56
N ALA A 83 -32.32 -29.24 -8.72
CA ALA A 83 -33.64 -29.60 -9.23
C ALA A 83 -34.36 -30.63 -8.34
N VAL A 84 -33.65 -31.64 -7.83
CA VAL A 84 -34.19 -32.65 -6.90
C VAL A 84 -34.52 -32.01 -5.55
N GLN A 85 -33.67 -31.13 -5.01
CA GLN A 85 -33.93 -30.42 -3.77
C GLN A 85 -35.19 -29.56 -3.89
N GLN A 86 -35.34 -28.81 -4.98
CA GLN A 86 -36.52 -27.99 -5.26
C GLN A 86 -37.78 -28.86 -5.40
N GLY A 87 -37.69 -30.00 -6.09
CA GLY A 87 -38.78 -30.96 -6.21
C GLY A 87 -39.23 -31.55 -4.87
N LEU A 88 -38.28 -31.92 -4.01
CA LEU A 88 -38.56 -32.43 -2.66
C LEU A 88 -39.13 -31.35 -1.73
N GLN A 89 -38.62 -30.12 -1.79
CA GLN A 89 -39.15 -28.99 -1.03
C GLN A 89 -40.58 -28.65 -1.42
N ALA A 90 -40.93 -28.75 -2.72
CA ALA A 90 -42.30 -28.59 -3.19
C ALA A 90 -43.26 -29.65 -2.63
N GLN A 91 -42.75 -30.81 -2.22
CA GLN A 91 -43.49 -31.87 -1.52
C GLN A 91 -43.39 -31.75 0.02
N GLY A 92 -42.82 -30.65 0.54
CA GLY A 92 -42.68 -30.40 1.98
C GLY A 92 -41.48 -31.10 2.65
N LEU A 93 -40.52 -31.61 1.87
CA LEU A 93 -39.35 -32.34 2.38
C LEU A 93 -38.09 -31.50 2.25
N ASN A 94 -37.45 -31.19 3.38
CA ASN A 94 -36.13 -30.55 3.40
C ASN A 94 -35.11 -31.51 4.00
N VAL A 95 -34.45 -32.29 3.14
CA VAL A 95 -33.51 -33.35 3.52
C VAL A 95 -32.13 -33.10 2.93
N ASP A 96 -31.08 -33.60 3.58
CA ASP A 96 -29.74 -33.60 3.03
C ASP A 96 -29.62 -34.70 1.97
N LEU A 97 -29.57 -34.30 0.69
CA LEU A 97 -29.44 -35.23 -0.44
C LEU A 97 -28.19 -36.10 -0.36
N LYS A 98 -27.13 -35.66 0.32
CA LYS A 98 -25.87 -36.43 0.43
C LYS A 98 -26.03 -37.66 1.29
N ALA A 99 -26.84 -37.55 2.35
CA ALA A 99 -27.11 -38.62 3.29
C ALA A 99 -28.40 -39.38 2.94
N CYS A 100 -29.07 -39.08 1.82
CA CYS A 100 -30.34 -39.68 1.43
C CYS A 100 -30.16 -40.73 0.33
N GLU A 101 -30.74 -41.90 0.54
CA GLU A 101 -30.58 -43.07 -0.33
C GLU A 101 -31.91 -43.70 -0.73
N LEU A 102 -31.93 -44.25 -1.94
CA LEU A 102 -32.94 -45.17 -2.43
C LEU A 102 -32.50 -46.60 -2.11
N LEU A 103 -33.23 -47.27 -1.23
CA LEU A 103 -33.11 -48.70 -0.97
C LEU A 103 -34.07 -49.47 -1.88
N ARG A 104 -33.51 -50.25 -2.81
CA ARG A 104 -34.25 -51.17 -3.67
C ARG A 104 -34.09 -52.59 -3.14
N VAL A 105 -35.19 -53.22 -2.74
CA VAL A 105 -35.20 -54.61 -2.27
C VAL A 105 -35.77 -55.52 -3.34
N GLU A 106 -34.97 -56.49 -3.79
CA GLU A 106 -35.36 -57.50 -4.76
C GLU A 106 -35.78 -58.79 -4.04
N GLN A 107 -36.85 -59.41 -4.54
CA GLN A 107 -37.36 -60.67 -4.04
C GLN A 107 -37.17 -61.74 -5.11
N THR A 108 -36.22 -62.65 -4.90
CA THR A 108 -35.88 -63.70 -5.86
C THR A 108 -36.39 -65.06 -5.38
N TRP A 109 -37.05 -65.81 -6.25
CA TRP A 109 -37.46 -67.18 -5.94
C TRP A 109 -36.27 -68.14 -6.06
N ARG A 110 -35.94 -68.85 -4.97
CA ARG A 110 -34.96 -69.94 -5.00
C ARG A 110 -35.69 -71.28 -5.08
N TRP A 111 -35.47 -71.98 -6.19
CA TRP A 111 -35.98 -73.34 -6.41
C TRP A 111 -35.43 -74.33 -5.37
N VAL A 112 -34.16 -74.18 -5.00
CA VAL A 112 -33.56 -74.90 -3.88
C VAL A 112 -34.12 -74.32 -2.58
N GLY A 113 -34.89 -75.11 -1.84
CA GLY A 113 -35.53 -74.72 -0.58
C GLY A 113 -36.91 -74.07 -0.70
N LEU A 114 -37.44 -73.92 -1.93
CA LEU A 114 -38.81 -73.48 -2.26
C LEU A 114 -39.24 -72.20 -1.50
N ARG A 115 -38.41 -71.16 -1.54
CA ARG A 115 -38.68 -69.91 -0.82
C ARG A 115 -38.14 -68.69 -1.56
N TYR A 116 -38.73 -67.54 -1.26
CA TYR A 116 -38.18 -66.25 -1.65
C TYR A 116 -37.01 -65.86 -0.76
N VAL A 117 -35.97 -65.33 -1.39
CA VAL A 117 -34.80 -64.72 -0.77
C VAL A 117 -34.78 -63.25 -1.14
N TYR A 118 -34.37 -62.43 -0.18
CA TYR A 118 -34.26 -60.98 -0.38
C TYR A 118 -32.81 -60.57 -0.55
N SER A 119 -32.59 -59.66 -1.49
CA SER A 119 -31.34 -58.93 -1.71
C SER A 119 -31.62 -57.44 -1.88
N HIS A 120 -30.63 -56.59 -1.63
CA HIS A 120 -30.80 -55.14 -1.78
C HIS A 120 -29.78 -54.48 -2.71
N GLN A 121 -30.15 -53.31 -3.20
CA GLN A 121 -29.28 -52.32 -3.81
C GLN A 121 -29.53 -50.97 -3.12
N ARG A 122 -28.45 -50.23 -2.82
CA ARG A 122 -28.50 -48.88 -2.24
C ARG A 122 -27.84 -47.91 -3.18
N GLU A 123 -28.49 -46.79 -3.46
CA GLU A 123 -27.92 -45.71 -4.25
C GLU A 123 -28.29 -44.35 -3.66
N ASN A 124 -27.40 -43.36 -3.79
CA ASN A 124 -27.72 -41.98 -3.45
C ASN A 124 -28.92 -41.47 -4.29
N ILE A 125 -29.80 -40.68 -3.69
CA ILE A 125 -31.04 -40.22 -4.33
C ILE A 125 -30.83 -39.38 -5.60
N VAL A 126 -29.75 -38.59 -5.66
CA VAL A 126 -29.38 -37.79 -6.86
C VAL A 126 -28.87 -38.69 -7.97
N ARG A 127 -28.08 -39.71 -7.61
CA ARG A 127 -27.64 -40.73 -8.56
C ARG A 127 -28.83 -41.49 -9.14
N ALA A 128 -29.79 -41.89 -8.30
CA ALA A 128 -31.01 -42.54 -8.77
C ALA A 128 -31.84 -41.63 -9.69
N ALA A 129 -31.92 -40.33 -9.39
CA ALA A 129 -32.60 -39.33 -10.21
C ALA A 129 -31.99 -39.17 -11.61
N LEU A 130 -30.66 -39.05 -11.70
CA LEU A 130 -29.94 -38.87 -12.97
C LEU A 130 -30.09 -40.07 -13.93
N GLN A 131 -30.30 -41.26 -13.38
CA GLN A 131 -30.48 -42.48 -14.17
C GLN A 131 -31.89 -42.60 -14.80
N ASN A 132 -32.84 -41.76 -14.39
CA ASN A 132 -34.25 -41.78 -14.80
C ASN A 132 -34.99 -43.11 -14.51
N PHE A 133 -36.32 -43.13 -14.59
CA PHE A 133 -37.17 -44.26 -14.16
C PHE A 133 -38.11 -44.76 -15.29
N ALA A 134 -38.32 -46.08 -15.34
CA ALA A 134 -39.25 -46.70 -16.29
C ALA A 134 -40.71 -46.38 -15.91
N GLU A 135 -41.64 -46.50 -16.86
CA GLU A 135 -43.07 -46.22 -16.60
C GLU A 135 -43.72 -47.33 -15.79
N ASP A 136 -43.27 -48.55 -16.02
CA ASP A 136 -43.70 -49.80 -15.40
C ASP A 136 -42.76 -50.26 -14.27
N GLU A 137 -41.99 -49.33 -13.67
CA GLU A 137 -41.02 -49.68 -12.64
C GLU A 137 -41.71 -50.12 -11.34
N VAL A 138 -41.50 -51.38 -10.95
CA VAL A 138 -42.12 -51.99 -9.76
C VAL A 138 -41.15 -52.01 -8.59
N PHE A 139 -41.56 -51.41 -7.47
CA PHE A 139 -40.85 -51.48 -6.20
C PHE A 139 -41.52 -52.50 -5.27
N SER A 140 -40.72 -53.33 -4.59
CA SER A 140 -41.24 -54.19 -3.54
C SER A 140 -41.72 -53.36 -2.34
N SER A 141 -42.62 -53.91 -1.53
CA SER A 141 -43.12 -53.25 -0.32
C SER A 141 -42.05 -52.96 0.73
N GLN A 142 -40.86 -53.55 0.59
CA GLN A 142 -39.71 -53.36 1.47
C GLN A 142 -38.72 -52.30 0.96
N SER A 143 -38.93 -51.79 -0.26
CA SER A 143 -38.13 -50.70 -0.84
C SER A 143 -38.55 -49.35 -0.25
N ALA A 144 -37.59 -48.48 0.06
CA ALA A 144 -37.85 -47.21 0.74
C ALA A 144 -36.81 -46.14 0.37
N ILE A 145 -37.15 -44.87 0.61
CA ILE A 145 -36.20 -43.76 0.60
C ILE A 145 -35.95 -43.37 2.05
N ALA A 146 -34.69 -43.32 2.48
CA ALA A 146 -34.31 -43.05 3.86
C ALA A 146 -32.90 -42.45 3.94
N LEU A 147 -32.54 -41.91 5.11
CA LEU A 147 -31.16 -41.49 5.34
C LEU A 147 -30.25 -42.71 5.51
N SER A 148 -28.99 -42.64 5.07
CA SER A 148 -28.03 -43.75 5.09
C SER A 148 -27.87 -44.39 6.48
N LYS A 149 -27.93 -43.56 7.53
CA LYS A 149 -27.86 -43.97 8.95
C LYS A 149 -29.11 -44.70 9.45
N ASP A 150 -30.24 -44.53 8.77
CA ASP A 150 -31.55 -45.05 9.18
C ASP A 150 -31.91 -46.34 8.42
N ILE A 151 -31.01 -46.84 7.57
CA ILE A 151 -31.12 -48.10 6.83
C ILE A 151 -30.25 -49.16 7.52
N HIS A 152 -30.89 -50.14 8.17
CA HIS A 152 -30.22 -51.25 8.84
C HIS A 152 -30.51 -52.57 8.12
N ILE A 153 -29.45 -53.25 7.69
CA ILE A 153 -29.52 -54.50 6.94
C ILE A 153 -28.86 -55.59 7.76
N THR A 154 -29.63 -56.64 8.08
CA THR A 154 -29.13 -57.78 8.84
C THR A 154 -29.10 -59.00 7.92
N PRO A 155 -27.91 -59.57 7.64
CA PRO A 155 -27.81 -60.87 6.99
C PRO A 155 -28.51 -61.92 7.88
N VAL A 156 -29.42 -62.69 7.29
CA VAL A 156 -30.14 -63.76 7.98
C VAL A 156 -30.05 -65.04 7.18
N ARG A 157 -30.05 -66.18 7.89
CA ARG A 157 -30.21 -67.48 7.26
C ARG A 157 -31.64 -67.94 7.39
N VAL A 158 -32.26 -68.27 6.25
CA VAL A 158 -33.60 -68.83 6.21
C VAL A 158 -33.52 -70.32 5.89
N THR A 159 -34.29 -71.13 6.62
CA THR A 159 -34.38 -72.57 6.33
C THR A 159 -35.31 -72.78 5.16
N GLY A 160 -34.79 -73.34 4.07
CA GLY A 160 -35.54 -73.84 2.93
C GLY A 160 -35.71 -75.35 3.03
N THR A 161 -36.81 -75.88 2.49
CA THR A 161 -37.07 -77.33 2.45
C THR A 161 -37.16 -77.82 1.01
N ALA A 162 -36.49 -78.92 0.67
CA ALA A 162 -36.67 -79.59 -0.62
C ALA A 162 -36.99 -81.08 -0.42
N PRO A 163 -37.89 -81.66 -1.23
CA PRO A 163 -38.24 -83.06 -1.14
C PRO A 163 -37.05 -83.93 -1.58
N ILE A 164 -36.62 -84.84 -0.71
CA ILE A 164 -35.54 -85.82 -0.98
C ILE A 164 -36.09 -87.23 -1.30
N GLY A 165 -37.42 -87.39 -1.36
CA GLY A 165 -38.10 -88.63 -1.73
C GLY A 165 -39.57 -88.64 -1.26
N MET A 166 -40.42 -89.50 -1.84
CA MET A 166 -41.88 -89.51 -1.56
C MET A 166 -42.27 -89.97 -0.14
N GLN A 167 -41.34 -90.49 0.65
CA GLN A 167 -41.59 -91.01 2.01
C GLN A 167 -40.55 -90.55 3.04
N VAL A 168 -39.68 -89.59 2.71
CA VAL A 168 -38.64 -89.07 3.60
C VAL A 168 -38.95 -87.61 3.95
N PRO A 169 -38.83 -87.16 5.22
CA PRO A 169 -39.00 -85.75 5.57
C PRO A 169 -38.11 -84.84 4.71
N ASN A 170 -38.63 -83.69 4.29
CA ASN A 170 -37.89 -82.75 3.42
C ASN A 170 -36.53 -82.39 4.03
N ALA A 171 -35.47 -82.39 3.21
CA ALA A 171 -34.15 -81.90 3.63
C ALA A 171 -34.24 -80.40 3.88
N GLN A 172 -33.68 -79.97 5.00
CA GLN A 172 -33.55 -78.57 5.34
C GLN A 172 -32.18 -78.06 4.89
N PHE A 173 -32.17 -76.95 4.15
CA PHE A 173 -30.96 -76.25 3.73
C PHE A 173 -31.01 -74.84 4.32
N SER A 174 -29.87 -74.36 4.80
CA SER A 174 -29.71 -72.96 5.18
C SER A 174 -29.43 -72.13 3.94
N ILE A 175 -30.23 -71.12 3.67
CA ILE A 175 -30.09 -70.21 2.54
C ILE A 175 -29.85 -68.80 3.08
N ASP A 176 -28.83 -68.13 2.58
CA ASP A 176 -28.55 -66.75 2.95
C ASP A 176 -29.62 -65.82 2.34
N SER A 177 -30.13 -64.90 3.16
CA SER A 177 -31.15 -63.90 2.83
C SER A 177 -30.89 -62.66 3.68
N GLU A 178 -31.66 -61.60 3.46
CA GLU A 178 -31.51 -60.36 4.22
C GLU A 178 -32.81 -59.96 4.93
N ARG A 179 -32.69 -59.27 6.06
CA ARG A 179 -33.79 -58.62 6.78
C ARG A 179 -33.50 -57.13 6.90
N TYR A 180 -34.51 -56.30 6.66
CA TYR A 180 -34.39 -54.85 6.63
C TYR A 180 -35.18 -54.20 7.77
N HIS A 181 -34.56 -53.23 8.43
CA HIS A 181 -35.22 -52.28 9.31
C HIS A 181 -34.89 -50.87 8.83
N VAL A 182 -35.91 -50.14 8.34
CA VAL A 182 -35.73 -48.85 7.70
C VAL A 182 -36.73 -47.86 8.28
N THR A 183 -36.23 -46.70 8.72
CA THR A 183 -37.09 -45.55 9.03
C THR A 183 -37.25 -44.72 7.77
N ALA A 184 -38.31 -44.98 7.00
CA ALA A 184 -38.54 -44.35 5.71
C ALA A 184 -38.92 -42.86 5.85
N LEU A 185 -38.47 -42.05 4.91
CA LEU A 185 -39.01 -40.70 4.70
C LEU A 185 -40.46 -40.79 4.19
N PRO A 186 -41.28 -39.75 4.37
CA PRO A 186 -42.66 -39.73 3.87
C PRO A 186 -42.72 -39.49 2.35
N LEU A 187 -41.96 -40.28 1.59
CA LEU A 187 -41.91 -40.33 0.14
C LEU A 187 -41.63 -41.77 -0.29
N THR A 188 -42.58 -42.39 -1.00
CA THR A 188 -42.39 -43.75 -1.52
C THR A 188 -41.48 -43.74 -2.75
N PRO A 189 -40.72 -44.81 -3.02
CA PRO A 189 -39.93 -44.94 -4.24
C PRO A 189 -40.74 -44.73 -5.53
N ALA A 190 -41.99 -45.21 -5.58
CA ALA A 190 -42.89 -45.01 -6.72
C ALA A 190 -43.28 -43.54 -6.91
N ALA A 191 -43.60 -42.82 -5.84
CA ALA A 191 -43.90 -41.39 -5.90
C ALA A 191 -42.67 -40.57 -6.33
N PHE A 192 -41.48 -40.95 -5.85
CA PHE A 192 -40.21 -40.36 -6.28
C PHE A 192 -39.94 -40.61 -7.77
N ALA A 193 -40.15 -41.82 -8.27
CA ALA A 193 -39.98 -42.16 -9.69
C ALA A 193 -40.91 -41.32 -10.59
N VAL A 194 -42.18 -41.14 -10.20
CA VAL A 194 -43.14 -40.27 -10.91
C VAL A 194 -42.66 -38.81 -10.93
N MET A 195 -42.18 -38.32 -9.79
CA MET A 195 -41.64 -36.95 -9.69
C MET A 195 -40.42 -36.75 -10.58
N MET A 196 -39.48 -37.71 -10.62
CA MET A 196 -38.29 -37.62 -11.45
C MET A 196 -38.61 -37.66 -12.96
N ARG A 197 -39.58 -38.48 -13.37
CA ARG A 197 -40.07 -38.50 -14.76
C ARG A 197 -40.72 -37.17 -15.15
N ALA A 198 -41.47 -36.54 -14.24
CA ALA A 198 -42.10 -35.24 -14.48
C ALA A 198 -41.08 -34.08 -14.53
N LEU A 199 -40.01 -34.15 -13.74
CA LEU A 199 -38.91 -33.18 -13.79
C LEU A 199 -38.09 -33.30 -15.08
N ASP A 200 -38.02 -34.49 -15.68
CA ASP A 200 -37.23 -34.82 -16.88
C ASP A 200 -35.86 -34.15 -16.85
N LEU A 201 -35.05 -34.52 -15.85
CA LEU A 201 -33.74 -33.93 -15.61
C LEU A 201 -32.83 -33.97 -16.86
N GLY A 202 -32.99 -35.00 -17.70
CA GLY A 202 -32.29 -35.11 -18.97
C GLY A 202 -32.66 -33.99 -19.94
N SER A 203 -33.94 -33.83 -20.27
CA SER A 203 -34.39 -32.75 -21.16
C SER A 203 -34.09 -31.36 -20.58
N ALA A 204 -34.29 -31.19 -19.27
CA ALA A 204 -34.03 -29.93 -18.57
C ALA A 204 -32.54 -29.54 -18.64
N TYR A 205 -31.64 -30.49 -18.45
CA TYR A 205 -30.20 -30.25 -18.55
C TYR A 205 -29.74 -29.99 -20.00
N GLN A 206 -30.34 -30.67 -20.98
CA GLN A 206 -30.07 -30.39 -22.40
C GLN A 206 -30.47 -28.96 -22.79
N ALA A 207 -31.62 -28.48 -22.30
CA ALA A 207 -32.05 -27.10 -22.48
C ALA A 207 -31.11 -26.10 -21.80
N HIS A 208 -30.63 -26.41 -20.59
CA HIS A 208 -29.62 -25.61 -19.87
C HIS A 208 -28.34 -25.47 -20.68
N LEU A 209 -27.82 -26.57 -21.23
CA LEU A 209 -26.64 -26.54 -22.10
C LEU A 209 -26.89 -25.69 -23.35
N GLN A 210 -28.02 -25.88 -24.03
CA GLN A 210 -28.35 -25.17 -25.27
C GLN A 210 -28.39 -23.64 -25.07
N GLY A 211 -28.87 -23.16 -23.92
CA GLY A 211 -28.88 -21.73 -23.60
C GLY A 211 -27.50 -21.06 -23.62
N TYR A 212 -26.42 -21.80 -23.30
CA TYR A 212 -25.05 -21.28 -23.38
C TYR A 212 -24.47 -21.36 -24.81
N PHE A 213 -24.87 -22.33 -25.61
CA PHE A 213 -24.44 -22.43 -27.01
C PHE A 213 -25.03 -21.33 -27.88
N ASP A 214 -26.31 -21.01 -27.67
CA ASP A 214 -26.98 -19.94 -28.41
C ASP A 214 -26.45 -18.55 -28.03
N SER A 215 -25.64 -18.45 -26.97
CA SER A 215 -24.98 -17.19 -26.55
C SER A 215 -23.90 -16.76 -27.56
N PRO A 216 -24.04 -15.58 -28.19
CA PRO A 216 -23.03 -15.04 -29.10
C PRO A 216 -21.65 -14.84 -28.43
N ALA A 217 -21.64 -14.54 -27.13
CA ALA A 217 -20.42 -14.36 -26.36
C ALA A 217 -19.63 -15.68 -26.24
N VAL A 218 -20.30 -16.77 -25.83
CA VAL A 218 -19.68 -18.10 -25.71
C VAL A 218 -19.13 -18.56 -27.05
N LYS A 219 -19.92 -18.43 -28.13
CA LYS A 219 -19.46 -18.75 -29.49
C LYS A 219 -18.20 -17.96 -29.86
N THR A 220 -18.22 -16.65 -29.65
CA THR A 220 -17.08 -15.78 -30.00
C THR A 220 -15.82 -16.18 -29.22
N HIS A 221 -15.92 -16.36 -27.91
CA HIS A 221 -14.76 -16.74 -27.09
C HIS A 221 -14.26 -18.15 -27.45
N MET A 222 -15.14 -19.11 -27.73
CA MET A 222 -14.76 -20.45 -28.14
C MET A 222 -13.95 -20.46 -29.45
N LEU A 223 -14.38 -19.68 -30.45
CA LEU A 223 -13.62 -19.50 -31.70
C LEU A 223 -12.23 -18.91 -31.44
N GLN A 224 -12.12 -17.94 -30.51
CA GLN A 224 -10.83 -17.38 -30.13
C GLN A 224 -9.92 -18.41 -29.47
N VAL A 225 -10.46 -19.33 -28.64
CA VAL A 225 -9.65 -20.42 -28.08
C VAL A 225 -9.14 -21.34 -29.18
N PHE A 226 -9.97 -21.73 -30.15
CA PHE A 226 -9.51 -22.59 -31.26
C PHE A 226 -8.41 -21.94 -32.09
N LYS A 227 -8.55 -20.64 -32.40
CA LYS A 227 -7.51 -19.86 -33.09
C LYS A 227 -6.22 -19.80 -32.26
N ALA A 228 -6.32 -19.48 -30.97
CA ALA A 228 -5.17 -19.40 -30.09
C ALA A 228 -4.45 -20.76 -29.92
N ARG A 229 -5.17 -21.89 -29.92
CA ARG A 229 -4.58 -23.24 -29.89
C ARG A 229 -3.83 -23.55 -31.18
N LEU A 230 -4.38 -23.21 -32.35
CA LEU A 230 -3.69 -23.43 -33.62
C LEU A 230 -2.45 -22.54 -33.74
N GLN A 231 -2.55 -21.27 -33.33
CA GLN A 231 -1.43 -20.34 -33.25
C GLN A 231 -0.28 -20.90 -32.39
N MET A 232 -0.60 -21.35 -31.18
CA MET A 232 0.37 -21.97 -30.26
C MET A 232 1.01 -23.22 -30.87
N ALA A 233 0.21 -24.10 -31.50
CA ALA A 233 0.72 -25.29 -32.16
C ALA A 233 1.65 -24.95 -33.33
N ALA A 234 1.35 -23.88 -34.08
CA ALA A 234 2.18 -23.40 -35.17
C ALA A 234 3.50 -22.80 -34.67
N ASP A 235 3.50 -22.00 -33.59
CA ASP A 235 4.73 -21.45 -33.00
C ASP A 235 5.65 -22.56 -32.47
N LEU A 236 5.07 -23.56 -31.78
CA LEU A 236 5.81 -24.76 -31.35
C LEU A 236 6.34 -25.57 -32.55
N ALA A 237 5.56 -25.72 -33.61
CA ALA A 237 5.98 -26.44 -34.81
C ALA A 237 7.12 -25.73 -35.55
N VAL A 238 7.12 -24.40 -35.62
CA VAL A 238 8.25 -23.60 -36.17
C VAL A 238 9.50 -23.81 -35.32
N LEU A 239 9.38 -23.67 -33.99
CA LEU A 239 10.50 -23.85 -33.07
C LEU A 239 11.11 -25.26 -33.19
N ARG A 240 10.28 -26.28 -33.43
CA ARG A 240 10.70 -27.68 -33.62
C ARG A 240 11.04 -28.05 -35.08
N HIS A 241 11.03 -27.11 -36.01
CA HIS A 241 11.27 -27.34 -37.45
C HIS A 241 10.33 -28.35 -38.11
N LEU A 242 9.08 -28.45 -37.63
CA LEU A 242 8.05 -29.36 -38.16
C LEU A 242 7.21 -28.73 -39.29
N ILE A 243 7.29 -27.42 -39.44
CA ILE A 243 6.71 -26.65 -40.56
C ILE A 243 7.73 -25.63 -41.07
N SER A 244 7.63 -25.26 -42.35
CA SER A 244 8.47 -24.23 -42.98
C SER A 244 7.93 -22.81 -42.71
N GLY A 245 8.72 -21.78 -43.04
CA GLY A 245 8.25 -20.38 -43.01
C GLY A 245 7.04 -20.14 -43.92
N SER A 246 7.03 -20.71 -45.13
CA SER A 246 5.88 -20.59 -46.04
C SER A 246 4.61 -21.24 -45.49
N ALA A 247 4.74 -22.41 -44.84
CA ALA A 247 3.63 -23.06 -44.16
C ALA A 247 3.11 -22.22 -42.98
N ARG A 248 4.00 -21.48 -42.31
CA ARG A 248 3.62 -20.56 -41.25
C ARG A 248 2.83 -19.37 -41.80
N ASP A 249 3.26 -18.78 -42.90
CA ASP A 249 2.55 -17.66 -43.54
C ASP A 249 1.11 -18.04 -43.94
N ASP A 250 0.91 -19.26 -44.50
CA ASP A 250 -0.43 -19.76 -44.83
C ASP A 250 -1.32 -19.96 -43.59
N LEU A 251 -0.74 -20.40 -42.47
CA LEU A 251 -1.47 -20.51 -41.19
C LEU A 251 -1.83 -19.14 -40.61
N ASP A 252 -0.95 -18.15 -40.71
CA ASP A 252 -1.21 -16.79 -40.24
C ASP A 252 -2.36 -16.15 -41.05
N ARG A 253 -2.40 -16.40 -42.36
CA ARG A 253 -3.52 -16.00 -43.23
C ARG A 253 -4.84 -16.65 -42.79
N LEU A 254 -4.83 -17.95 -42.52
CA LEU A 254 -6.02 -18.65 -42.00
C LEU A 254 -6.49 -18.07 -40.65
N LEU A 255 -5.57 -17.76 -39.73
CA LEU A 255 -5.90 -17.18 -38.42
C LEU A 255 -6.50 -15.78 -38.53
N GLN A 256 -6.04 -14.99 -39.52
CA GLN A 256 -6.59 -13.68 -39.89
C GLN A 256 -7.95 -13.77 -40.60
N GLY A 257 -8.41 -14.96 -40.97
CA GLY A 257 -9.71 -15.21 -41.59
C GLY A 257 -9.70 -15.22 -43.12
N GLU A 258 -8.52 -15.31 -43.74
CA GLU A 258 -8.43 -15.55 -45.18
C GLU A 258 -8.88 -16.97 -45.55
N PRO A 259 -9.49 -17.17 -46.74
CA PRO A 259 -9.97 -18.47 -47.15
C PRO A 259 -8.80 -19.40 -47.49
N LEU A 260 -8.64 -20.46 -46.69
CA LEU A 260 -7.70 -21.55 -46.92
C LEU A 260 -8.45 -22.89 -46.91
N PRO A 261 -8.28 -23.77 -47.92
CA PRO A 261 -8.96 -25.05 -47.94
C PRO A 261 -8.64 -25.90 -46.72
N CYS A 262 -9.68 -26.29 -45.99
CA CYS A 262 -9.57 -27.14 -44.80
C CYS A 262 -10.49 -28.36 -44.94
N TRP A 263 -10.04 -29.50 -44.40
CA TRP A 263 -10.80 -30.74 -44.40
C TRP A 263 -10.87 -31.37 -43.02
N ARG A 264 -11.98 -32.08 -42.78
CA ARG A 264 -12.12 -33.03 -41.68
C ARG A 264 -11.42 -34.34 -42.05
N LEU A 265 -10.76 -34.94 -41.08
CA LEU A 265 -10.16 -36.27 -41.23
C LEU A 265 -11.12 -37.34 -40.71
N SER A 266 -11.32 -38.40 -41.49
CA SER A 266 -11.99 -39.62 -41.01
C SER A 266 -11.07 -40.84 -41.17
N LEU A 267 -11.10 -41.73 -40.19
CA LEU A 267 -10.43 -43.04 -40.22
C LEU A 267 -11.49 -44.13 -40.10
N PHE A 268 -11.39 -45.18 -40.90
CA PHE A 268 -12.38 -46.28 -40.93
C PHE A 268 -13.85 -45.84 -41.11
N GLY A 269 -14.09 -44.68 -41.71
CA GLY A 269 -15.43 -44.08 -41.85
C GLY A 269 -15.90 -43.25 -40.63
N THR A 270 -15.14 -43.24 -39.54
CA THR A 270 -15.39 -42.41 -38.35
C THR A 270 -14.74 -41.03 -38.53
N VAL A 271 -15.55 -39.97 -38.52
CA VAL A 271 -15.06 -38.57 -38.58
C VAL A 271 -14.49 -38.17 -37.22
N LEU A 272 -13.28 -37.64 -37.22
CA LEU A 272 -12.60 -37.21 -35.99
C LEU A 272 -13.01 -35.78 -35.60
N TYR A 273 -13.27 -35.55 -34.31
CA TYR A 273 -13.62 -34.25 -33.75
C TYR A 273 -12.37 -33.40 -33.50
N GLU A 274 -12.44 -32.09 -33.79
CA GLU A 274 -11.36 -31.10 -33.62
C GLU A 274 -10.07 -31.35 -34.43
N VAL A 275 -10.02 -32.41 -35.25
CA VAL A 275 -8.89 -32.72 -36.14
C VAL A 275 -9.11 -32.05 -37.48
N MET A 276 -8.11 -31.31 -37.95
CA MET A 276 -8.16 -30.57 -39.20
C MET A 276 -6.96 -30.89 -40.09
N LEU A 277 -7.23 -31.07 -41.39
CA LEU A 277 -6.22 -31.02 -42.44
C LEU A 277 -6.28 -29.64 -43.09
N ILE A 278 -5.14 -28.97 -43.18
CA ILE A 278 -5.02 -27.61 -43.68
C ILE A 278 -4.18 -27.62 -44.96
N ASP A 279 -4.63 -26.96 -46.02
CA ASP A 279 -3.83 -26.79 -47.23
C ASP A 279 -2.72 -25.76 -47.00
N LEU A 280 -1.47 -26.20 -46.93
CA LEU A 280 -0.28 -25.35 -46.76
C LEU A 280 0.43 -25.12 -48.11
N GLY A 281 -0.32 -25.20 -49.22
CA GLY A 281 0.17 -24.92 -50.56
C GLY A 281 1.35 -25.81 -50.94
N GLN A 282 2.51 -25.20 -51.17
CA GLN A 282 3.73 -25.94 -51.56
C GLN A 282 4.30 -26.81 -50.43
N ALA A 283 3.92 -26.56 -49.17
CA ALA A 283 4.36 -27.37 -48.03
C ALA A 283 3.50 -28.65 -47.83
N GLY A 284 2.42 -28.80 -48.60
CA GLY A 284 1.52 -29.96 -48.55
C GLY A 284 0.35 -29.76 -47.58
N LEU A 285 0.03 -30.78 -46.79
CA LEU A 285 -1.06 -30.82 -45.84
C LEU A 285 -0.55 -30.65 -44.40
N GLY A 286 -1.06 -29.64 -43.69
CA GLY A 286 -0.90 -29.50 -42.25
C GLY A 286 -1.85 -30.42 -41.50
N VAL A 287 -1.34 -31.36 -40.70
CA VAL A 287 -2.14 -32.25 -39.86
C VAL A 287 -2.22 -31.68 -38.45
N TYR A 288 -3.39 -31.17 -38.06
CA TYR A 288 -3.63 -30.56 -36.75
C TYR A 288 -4.33 -31.55 -35.80
N LEU A 289 -3.61 -31.97 -34.76
CA LEU A 289 -4.04 -32.88 -33.69
C LEU A 289 -3.91 -32.17 -32.34
N PRO A 290 -4.93 -31.45 -31.88
CA PRO A 290 -4.79 -30.43 -30.84
C PRO A 290 -4.56 -30.95 -29.41
N SER A 291 -4.62 -32.27 -29.21
CA SER A 291 -4.37 -32.99 -27.95
C SER A 291 -3.13 -33.91 -28.03
N HIS A 292 -2.26 -33.71 -29.02
CA HIS A 292 -1.02 -34.48 -29.21
C HIS A 292 0.20 -33.59 -29.28
N GLU A 293 1.37 -34.17 -29.02
CA GLU A 293 2.66 -33.48 -29.13
C GLU A 293 3.57 -34.20 -30.15
N PRO A 294 3.98 -33.57 -31.26
CA PRO A 294 3.60 -32.21 -31.68
C PRO A 294 2.14 -32.14 -32.20
N ALA A 295 1.47 -31.03 -31.88
CA ALA A 295 0.07 -30.80 -32.26
C ALA A 295 -0.13 -30.46 -33.75
N LEU A 296 0.93 -29.98 -34.43
CA LEU A 296 0.89 -29.63 -35.84
C LEU A 296 2.15 -30.13 -36.55
N ARG A 297 1.98 -30.70 -37.74
CA ARG A 297 3.08 -31.13 -38.62
C ARG A 297 2.69 -31.05 -40.09
N SER A 298 3.68 -30.86 -40.96
CA SER A 298 3.47 -30.89 -42.42
C SER A 298 3.63 -32.29 -42.99
N CYS A 299 2.71 -32.70 -43.87
CA CYS A 299 2.72 -33.96 -44.61
C CYS A 299 2.54 -33.69 -46.10
N LYS A 300 3.31 -34.32 -46.98
CA LYS A 300 3.22 -34.07 -48.43
C LYS A 300 1.86 -34.37 -49.06
N ASP A 301 1.18 -35.42 -48.59
CA ASP A 301 -0.06 -35.96 -49.14
C ASP A 301 -0.79 -36.83 -48.09
N LEU A 302 -1.96 -37.36 -48.45
CA LEU A 302 -2.77 -38.19 -47.54
C LEU A 302 -2.08 -39.53 -47.18
N ALA A 303 -1.18 -40.04 -48.02
CA ALA A 303 -0.38 -41.22 -47.72
C ALA A 303 0.69 -40.94 -46.65
N ALA A 304 1.27 -39.73 -46.64
CA ALA A 304 2.14 -39.29 -45.55
C ALA A 304 1.35 -39.04 -44.25
N VAL A 305 0.09 -38.59 -44.33
CA VAL A 305 -0.81 -38.53 -43.16
C VAL A 305 -1.06 -39.92 -42.60
N HIS A 306 -1.35 -40.91 -43.45
CA HIS A 306 -1.49 -42.31 -43.05
C HIS A 306 -0.26 -42.79 -42.26
N GLU A 307 0.94 -42.65 -42.83
CA GLU A 307 2.17 -43.11 -42.19
C GLU A 307 2.44 -42.41 -40.85
N ALA A 308 2.22 -41.09 -40.79
CA ALA A 308 2.41 -40.33 -39.57
C ALA A 308 1.48 -40.80 -38.44
N LEU A 309 0.21 -41.09 -38.75
CA LEU A 309 -0.76 -41.59 -37.77
C LEU A 309 -0.50 -43.04 -37.39
N ALA A 310 -0.11 -43.89 -38.34
CA ALA A 310 0.22 -45.29 -38.08
C ALA A 310 1.39 -45.42 -37.10
N ILE A 311 2.42 -44.57 -37.22
CA ILE A 311 3.56 -44.53 -36.27
C ILE A 311 3.10 -44.00 -34.92
N LEU A 312 2.36 -42.89 -34.91
CA LEU A 312 1.91 -42.25 -33.68
C LEU A 312 1.06 -43.19 -32.81
N LEU A 313 0.16 -43.97 -33.43
CA LEU A 313 -0.81 -44.82 -32.73
C LEU A 313 -0.25 -46.17 -32.26
N LEU A 314 1.06 -46.43 -32.45
CA LEU A 314 1.74 -47.58 -31.80
C LEU A 314 2.00 -47.33 -30.31
N GLU A 315 2.07 -46.06 -29.90
CA GLU A 315 2.32 -45.67 -28.51
C GLU A 315 1.02 -45.65 -27.68
N PRO A 316 1.01 -46.24 -26.47
CA PRO A 316 -0.18 -46.26 -25.61
C PRO A 316 -0.70 -44.87 -25.25
N ALA A 317 0.20 -43.97 -24.88
CA ALA A 317 -0.15 -42.60 -24.50
C ALA A 317 -0.78 -41.81 -25.66
N ALA A 318 -0.35 -42.08 -26.89
CA ALA A 318 -0.94 -41.47 -28.07
C ALA A 318 -2.34 -42.01 -28.34
N ARG A 319 -2.58 -43.32 -28.20
CA ARG A 319 -3.93 -43.91 -28.33
C ARG A 319 -4.89 -43.39 -27.28
N GLU A 320 -4.44 -43.25 -26.03
CA GLU A 320 -5.24 -42.67 -24.95
C GLU A 320 -5.69 -41.24 -25.29
N ALA A 321 -4.76 -40.38 -25.73
CA ALA A 321 -5.10 -39.04 -26.15
C ALA A 321 -5.96 -39.00 -27.44
N PHE A 322 -5.78 -39.98 -28.35
CA PHE A 322 -6.53 -40.07 -29.61
C PHE A 322 -8.00 -40.45 -29.39
N ALA A 323 -8.31 -41.16 -28.28
CA ALA A 323 -9.68 -41.45 -27.87
C ALA A 323 -10.52 -40.16 -27.73
N GLY A 324 -9.89 -39.04 -27.39
CA GLY A 324 -10.52 -37.73 -27.29
C GLY A 324 -11.07 -37.17 -28.61
N TYR A 325 -10.70 -37.74 -29.76
CA TYR A 325 -11.22 -37.33 -31.08
C TYR A 325 -12.39 -38.17 -31.57
N VAL A 326 -12.78 -39.23 -30.84
CA VAL A 326 -13.86 -40.15 -31.23
C VAL A 326 -15.02 -40.05 -30.24
N ALA A 327 -16.26 -40.06 -30.73
CA ALA A 327 -17.47 -40.03 -29.90
C ALA A 327 -17.54 -41.26 -28.98
N GLN A 328 -17.96 -41.06 -27.72
CA GLN A 328 -17.91 -42.08 -26.66
C GLN A 328 -18.58 -43.42 -27.01
N ASP A 329 -19.69 -43.39 -27.73
CA ASP A 329 -20.46 -44.57 -28.20
C ASP A 329 -19.78 -45.31 -29.37
N GLN A 330 -18.98 -44.62 -30.18
CA GLN A 330 -18.25 -45.18 -31.31
C GLN A 330 -16.84 -45.66 -30.94
N ARG A 331 -16.29 -45.23 -29.79
CA ARG A 331 -14.92 -45.55 -29.35
C ARG A 331 -14.61 -47.03 -29.35
N GLY A 332 -15.50 -47.87 -28.80
CA GLY A 332 -15.27 -49.32 -28.74
C GLY A 332 -15.03 -49.91 -30.13
N HIS A 333 -15.98 -49.69 -31.04
CA HIS A 333 -15.87 -50.14 -32.42
C HIS A 333 -14.65 -49.55 -33.13
N PHE A 334 -14.35 -48.26 -32.94
CA PHE A 334 -13.19 -47.60 -33.53
C PHE A 334 -11.87 -48.25 -33.10
N PHE A 335 -11.68 -48.48 -31.80
CA PHE A 335 -10.44 -49.07 -31.28
C PHE A 335 -10.32 -50.56 -31.60
N ASP A 336 -11.43 -51.29 -31.71
CA ASP A 336 -11.43 -52.66 -32.23
C ASP A 336 -10.93 -52.68 -33.69
N MET A 337 -11.44 -51.78 -34.53
CA MET A 337 -10.98 -51.64 -35.91
C MET A 337 -9.52 -51.17 -35.98
N LEU A 338 -9.10 -50.25 -35.12
CA LEU A 338 -7.72 -49.79 -35.05
C LEU A 338 -6.78 -50.94 -34.65
N GLN A 339 -7.12 -51.73 -33.63
CA GLN A 339 -6.34 -52.88 -33.19
C GLN A 339 -6.22 -53.93 -34.31
N GLN A 340 -7.35 -54.29 -34.94
CA GLN A 340 -7.36 -55.27 -36.03
C GLN A 340 -6.50 -54.86 -37.24
N ASN A 341 -6.36 -53.57 -37.51
CA ASN A 341 -5.63 -53.07 -38.69
C ASN A 341 -4.19 -52.64 -38.37
N LEU A 342 -3.88 -52.24 -37.13
CA LEU A 342 -2.57 -51.68 -36.78
C LEU A 342 -1.70 -52.61 -35.93
N ASP A 343 -2.28 -53.38 -34.99
CA ASP A 343 -1.56 -54.31 -34.11
C ASP A 343 -1.23 -55.61 -34.87
N ALA A 344 0.05 -55.98 -34.90
CA ALA A 344 0.51 -57.22 -35.54
C ALA A 344 -0.13 -58.48 -34.95
N ASN A 345 -0.48 -58.47 -33.66
CA ASN A 345 -1.12 -59.61 -32.98
C ASN A 345 -2.66 -59.56 -33.00
N GLY A 346 -3.24 -58.38 -33.24
CA GLY A 346 -4.69 -58.13 -33.28
C GLY A 346 -5.41 -58.30 -31.93
N ASN A 347 -4.69 -58.45 -30.81
CA ASN A 347 -5.27 -58.66 -29.48
C ASN A 347 -4.42 -58.09 -28.32
N THR A 348 -3.36 -57.32 -28.62
CA THR A 348 -2.49 -56.70 -27.61
C THR A 348 -3.28 -55.63 -26.82
N PRO A 349 -3.28 -55.63 -25.48
CA PRO A 349 -4.00 -54.64 -24.68
C PRO A 349 -3.74 -53.19 -25.12
N LEU A 350 -4.77 -52.34 -25.08
CA LEU A 350 -4.72 -50.95 -25.57
C LEU A 350 -3.70 -50.08 -24.83
N ASP A 351 -3.42 -50.40 -23.56
CA ASP A 351 -2.47 -49.72 -22.67
C ASP A 351 -1.00 -50.20 -22.83
N SER A 352 -0.76 -51.17 -23.71
CA SER A 352 0.57 -51.74 -23.98
C SER A 352 1.07 -51.33 -25.37
N PRO A 353 2.38 -51.09 -25.57
CA PRO A 353 2.90 -50.69 -26.89
C PRO A 353 2.60 -51.76 -27.95
N TRP A 354 2.28 -51.31 -29.17
CA TRP A 354 1.92 -52.20 -30.28
C TRP A 354 3.06 -52.32 -31.29
N GLU A 355 3.16 -53.50 -31.92
CA GLU A 355 4.00 -53.70 -33.10
C GLU A 355 3.16 -53.52 -34.37
N ARG A 356 3.73 -52.88 -35.40
CA ARG A 356 2.99 -52.53 -36.62
C ARG A 356 2.73 -53.75 -37.50
N ALA A 357 1.47 -53.97 -37.88
CA ALA A 357 1.10 -54.98 -38.85
C ALA A 357 1.67 -54.71 -40.27
N VAL A 358 2.10 -55.76 -40.98
CA VAL A 358 2.75 -55.68 -42.31
C VAL A 358 1.84 -55.10 -43.39
N GLY A 359 0.51 -55.12 -43.19
CA GLY A 359 -0.49 -54.53 -44.08
C GLY A 359 -1.31 -53.40 -43.45
N ALA A 360 -0.76 -52.71 -42.44
CA ALA A 360 -1.51 -51.70 -41.70
C ALA A 360 -2.04 -50.58 -42.60
N ASP A 361 -3.35 -50.39 -42.60
CA ASP A 361 -4.07 -49.36 -43.35
C ASP A 361 -5.13 -48.70 -42.46
N LEU A 362 -4.95 -47.42 -42.16
CA LEU A 362 -5.88 -46.62 -41.36
C LEU A 362 -7.05 -46.02 -42.17
N ARG A 363 -7.05 -46.18 -43.50
CA ARG A 363 -8.05 -45.66 -44.44
C ARG A 363 -8.39 -44.17 -44.21
N PRO A 364 -7.40 -43.25 -44.22
CA PRO A 364 -7.69 -41.84 -44.05
C PRO A 364 -8.48 -41.30 -45.24
N ALA A 365 -9.53 -40.54 -44.94
CA ALA A 365 -10.31 -39.81 -45.94
C ALA A 365 -10.54 -38.36 -45.50
N ARG A 366 -10.61 -37.45 -46.48
CA ARG A 366 -10.82 -36.02 -46.28
C ARG A 366 -12.25 -35.62 -46.63
N GLN A 367 -12.90 -34.84 -45.78
CA GLN A 367 -14.21 -34.25 -46.05
C GLN A 367 -14.10 -32.72 -46.03
N PRO A 368 -14.50 -32.00 -47.10
CA PRO A 368 -14.34 -30.56 -47.15
C PRO A 368 -15.12 -29.85 -46.04
N ILE A 369 -14.55 -28.76 -45.54
CA ILE A 369 -15.24 -27.83 -44.65
C ILE A 369 -15.72 -26.64 -45.50
N GLU A 370 -17.03 -26.41 -45.51
CA GLU A 370 -17.65 -25.29 -46.21
C GLU A 370 -17.77 -24.11 -45.24
N GLY A 371 -17.11 -22.98 -45.55
CA GLY A 371 -17.12 -21.78 -44.70
C GLY A 371 -15.93 -21.70 -43.72
N ASP A 372 -16.14 -20.99 -42.60
CA ASP A 372 -15.11 -20.79 -41.57
C ASP A 372 -14.80 -22.10 -40.81
N PRO A 373 -13.55 -22.61 -40.85
CA PRO A 373 -13.23 -23.90 -40.24
C PRO A 373 -13.37 -23.92 -38.72
N PHE A 374 -13.13 -22.78 -38.05
CA PHE A 374 -13.29 -22.69 -36.60
C PHE A 374 -14.77 -22.77 -36.19
N SER A 375 -15.68 -22.21 -37.00
CA SER A 375 -17.13 -22.33 -36.82
C SER A 375 -17.64 -23.76 -37.03
N ASP A 376 -17.11 -24.52 -38.00
CA ASP A 376 -17.42 -25.96 -38.13
C ASP A 376 -16.91 -26.75 -36.91
N CYS A 377 -15.68 -26.48 -36.45
CA CYS A 377 -15.15 -27.05 -35.21
C CYS A 377 -16.06 -26.76 -34.01
N TYR A 378 -16.55 -25.52 -33.87
CA TYR A 378 -17.48 -25.12 -32.81
C TYR A 378 -18.77 -25.94 -32.81
N VAL A 379 -19.46 -25.99 -33.96
CA VAL A 379 -20.73 -26.70 -34.08
C VAL A 379 -20.57 -28.18 -33.76
N ARG A 380 -19.50 -28.81 -34.25
CA ARG A 380 -19.24 -30.24 -34.00
C ARG A 380 -18.81 -30.52 -32.57
N HIS A 381 -17.95 -29.68 -32.00
CA HIS A 381 -17.54 -29.80 -30.60
C HIS A 381 -18.77 -29.74 -29.70
N TRP A 382 -19.67 -28.81 -29.96
CA TRP A 382 -20.90 -28.68 -29.19
C TRP A 382 -21.86 -29.85 -29.38
N ALA A 383 -22.08 -30.29 -30.62
CA ALA A 383 -22.90 -31.46 -30.89
C ALA A 383 -22.39 -32.71 -30.15
N ARG A 384 -21.07 -32.88 -30.05
CA ARG A 384 -20.46 -33.93 -29.23
C ARG A 384 -20.79 -33.76 -27.76
N LEU A 385 -20.60 -32.55 -27.20
CA LEU A 385 -20.87 -32.27 -25.78
C LEU A 385 -22.33 -32.54 -25.40
N GLN A 386 -23.29 -32.14 -26.23
CA GLN A 386 -24.71 -32.41 -26.00
C GLN A 386 -25.01 -33.92 -26.02
N HIS A 387 -24.46 -34.62 -27.02
CA HIS A 387 -24.60 -36.08 -27.14
C HIS A 387 -24.01 -36.82 -25.94
N GLU A 388 -22.80 -36.45 -25.51
CA GLU A 388 -22.17 -37.10 -24.36
C GLU A 388 -22.87 -36.73 -23.03
N ALA A 389 -23.36 -35.50 -22.89
CA ALA A 389 -24.16 -35.10 -21.74
C ALA A 389 -25.49 -35.87 -21.64
N SER A 390 -26.10 -36.26 -22.77
CA SER A 390 -27.34 -37.05 -22.78
C SER A 390 -27.12 -38.49 -22.31
N LEU A 391 -25.88 -39.00 -22.38
CA LEU A 391 -25.51 -40.29 -21.80
C LEU A 391 -25.46 -40.27 -20.27
N LEU A 392 -25.26 -39.08 -19.66
CA LEU A 392 -25.21 -38.89 -18.21
C LEU A 392 -26.56 -38.48 -17.61
N ALA A 393 -27.26 -37.54 -18.26
CA ALA A 393 -28.62 -37.16 -17.91
C ALA A 393 -29.55 -37.51 -19.07
N VAL A 394 -30.16 -38.69 -19.00
CA VAL A 394 -30.96 -39.26 -20.10
C VAL A 394 -32.35 -38.62 -20.13
N PRO A 395 -32.74 -37.97 -21.25
CA PRO A 395 -34.10 -37.46 -21.42
C PRO A 395 -35.13 -38.58 -21.25
N THR A 396 -36.23 -38.32 -20.55
CA THR A 396 -37.28 -39.33 -20.30
C THR A 396 -37.82 -39.92 -21.59
N ALA A 397 -37.90 -39.15 -22.67
CA ALA A 397 -38.36 -39.61 -23.99
C ALA A 397 -37.39 -40.58 -24.70
N GLN A 398 -36.12 -40.63 -24.30
CA GLN A 398 -35.08 -41.48 -24.89
C GLN A 398 -34.69 -42.66 -23.98
N PHE A 399 -35.44 -42.85 -22.89
CA PHE A 399 -35.14 -43.85 -21.87
C PHE A 399 -35.51 -45.27 -22.32
N ASP A 400 -34.59 -46.21 -22.13
CA ASP A 400 -34.79 -47.66 -22.26
C ASP A 400 -34.19 -48.37 -21.04
N ALA A 401 -35.01 -49.17 -20.34
CA ALA A 401 -34.62 -49.89 -19.14
C ALA A 401 -33.49 -50.92 -19.38
N ASN A 402 -33.50 -51.61 -20.53
CA ASN A 402 -32.44 -52.56 -20.89
C ASN A 402 -31.13 -51.84 -21.22
N ALA A 403 -31.22 -50.69 -21.90
CA ALA A 403 -30.07 -49.86 -22.22
C ALA A 403 -29.45 -49.21 -20.97
N ARG A 404 -30.25 -48.88 -19.94
CA ARG A 404 -29.77 -48.42 -18.63
C ARG A 404 -28.96 -49.50 -17.91
N ALA A 405 -29.49 -50.72 -17.79
CA ALA A 405 -28.83 -51.81 -17.08
C ALA A 405 -27.46 -52.18 -17.71
N GLN A 406 -27.39 -52.24 -19.04
CA GLN A 406 -26.12 -52.48 -19.77
C GLN A 406 -25.09 -51.37 -19.52
N ARG A 407 -25.54 -50.13 -19.44
CA ARG A 407 -24.67 -48.97 -19.19
C ARG A 407 -24.08 -48.97 -17.78
N LEU A 408 -24.90 -49.26 -16.77
CA LEU A 408 -24.47 -49.40 -15.37
C LEU A 408 -23.43 -50.52 -15.21
N ALA A 409 -23.68 -51.70 -15.78
CA ALA A 409 -22.72 -52.81 -15.76
C ALA A 409 -21.39 -52.45 -16.48
N THR A 410 -21.45 -51.65 -17.54
CA THR A 410 -20.26 -51.17 -18.27
C THR A 410 -19.44 -50.17 -17.43
N TRP A 411 -20.08 -49.35 -16.60
CA TRP A 411 -19.39 -48.41 -15.72
C TRP A 411 -18.81 -49.10 -14.48
N GLU A 412 -19.55 -50.04 -13.88
CA GLU A 412 -19.08 -50.83 -12.74
C GLU A 412 -17.88 -51.72 -13.11
N SER A 413 -17.91 -52.38 -14.28
CA SER A 413 -16.76 -53.18 -14.75
C SER A 413 -15.50 -52.36 -15.03
N ARG A 414 -15.64 -51.05 -15.23
CA ARG A 414 -14.53 -50.09 -15.41
C ARG A 414 -14.14 -49.37 -14.12
N GLY A 415 -14.79 -49.69 -13.00
CA GLY A 415 -14.51 -49.11 -11.69
C GLY A 415 -14.92 -47.64 -11.54
N TRP A 416 -15.88 -47.17 -12.33
CA TRP A 416 -16.30 -45.77 -12.33
C TRP A 416 -17.59 -45.56 -11.50
N ASP A 417 -17.62 -44.49 -10.68
CA ASP A 417 -18.83 -44.06 -9.98
C ASP A 417 -19.51 -42.90 -10.72
N LEU A 418 -20.81 -43.05 -10.97
CA LEU A 418 -21.68 -42.12 -11.69
C LEU A 418 -21.62 -40.68 -11.15
N LEU A 419 -21.54 -40.50 -9.83
CA LEU A 419 -21.43 -39.17 -9.22
C LEU A 419 -20.02 -38.58 -9.37
N ASN A 420 -18.97 -39.40 -9.39
CA ASN A 420 -17.61 -38.96 -9.72
C ASN A 420 -17.47 -38.60 -11.20
N ILE A 421 -18.21 -39.29 -12.08
CA ILE A 421 -18.31 -38.99 -13.51
C ILE A 421 -19.11 -37.70 -13.77
N ALA A 422 -20.16 -37.44 -12.97
CA ALA A 422 -21.04 -36.29 -13.13
C ALA A 422 -20.52 -34.99 -12.46
N SER A 423 -19.55 -35.11 -11.54
CA SER A 423 -18.90 -34.00 -10.81
C SER A 423 -17.64 -33.46 -11.49
N PHE A 424 -17.20 -34.09 -12.58
CA PHE A 424 -16.38 -33.46 -13.60
C PHE A 424 -17.22 -33.46 -14.87
N PHE A 425 -17.38 -32.30 -15.49
CA PHE A 425 -17.92 -32.18 -16.84
C PHE A 425 -17.37 -33.32 -17.72
N VAL A 426 -18.26 -34.24 -18.16
CA VAL A 426 -18.04 -35.49 -18.94
C VAL A 426 -16.57 -35.94 -19.08
N PRO A 427 -16.15 -37.16 -18.65
CA PRO A 427 -14.77 -37.67 -18.79
C PRO A 427 -14.20 -37.68 -20.21
N ALA A 428 -15.05 -37.49 -21.23
CA ALA A 428 -14.69 -37.40 -22.64
C ALA A 428 -14.45 -35.97 -23.15
N VAL A 429 -14.67 -34.94 -22.32
CA VAL A 429 -14.25 -33.59 -22.69
C VAL A 429 -12.76 -33.48 -22.45
N GLY A 430 -12.00 -33.56 -23.55
CA GLY A 430 -10.54 -33.57 -23.52
C GLY A 430 -9.91 -32.38 -22.78
N THR A 431 -8.58 -32.38 -22.71
CA THR A 431 -7.70 -31.37 -22.08
C THR A 431 -8.16 -29.91 -22.23
N PHE A 432 -8.90 -29.61 -23.28
CA PHE A 432 -9.57 -28.34 -23.54
C PHE A 432 -10.46 -27.80 -22.39
N MET A 433 -11.55 -28.50 -22.00
CA MET A 433 -12.45 -27.95 -20.97
C MET A 433 -11.84 -28.04 -19.58
N LEU A 434 -10.87 -28.93 -19.37
CA LEU A 434 -10.07 -28.94 -18.15
C LEU A 434 -9.30 -27.63 -17.98
N ALA A 435 -8.69 -27.12 -19.06
CA ALA A 435 -7.96 -25.85 -19.03
C ALA A 435 -8.90 -24.65 -18.76
N VAL A 436 -10.08 -24.64 -19.39
CA VAL A 436 -11.12 -23.63 -19.13
C VAL A 436 -11.63 -23.71 -17.68
N THR A 437 -11.81 -24.92 -17.15
CA THR A 437 -12.26 -25.14 -15.76
C THR A 437 -11.20 -24.71 -14.75
N ALA A 438 -9.93 -25.01 -15.00
CA ALA A 438 -8.82 -24.52 -14.20
C ALA A 438 -8.75 -22.99 -14.20
N CYS A 439 -8.93 -22.36 -15.36
CA CYS A 439 -9.02 -20.91 -15.49
C CYS A 439 -10.21 -20.34 -14.70
N LYS A 440 -11.40 -20.94 -14.81
CA LYS A 440 -12.59 -20.52 -14.07
C LYS A 440 -12.38 -20.58 -12.55
N LEU A 441 -11.77 -21.65 -12.04
CA LEU A 441 -11.45 -21.77 -10.61
C LEU A 441 -10.47 -20.68 -10.15
N LEU A 442 -9.46 -20.39 -10.97
CA LEU A 442 -8.51 -19.33 -10.67
C LEU A 442 -9.17 -17.94 -10.73
N ASP A 443 -10.07 -17.68 -11.70
CA ASP A 443 -10.85 -16.44 -11.82
C ASP A 443 -11.79 -16.19 -10.63
N GLU A 444 -12.36 -17.25 -10.06
CA GLU A 444 -13.23 -17.16 -8.88
C GLU A 444 -12.46 -16.85 -7.59
N ALA A 445 -11.19 -17.27 -7.49
CA ALA A 445 -10.37 -17.09 -6.30
C ALA A 445 -9.42 -15.89 -6.37
N PHE A 446 -8.87 -15.61 -7.56
CA PHE A 446 -7.77 -14.68 -7.76
C PHE A 446 -8.09 -13.63 -8.83
N GLU A 447 -7.69 -12.39 -8.55
CA GLU A 447 -7.81 -11.27 -9.48
C GLU A 447 -6.50 -11.09 -10.26
N GLY A 448 -6.59 -11.12 -11.60
CA GLY A 448 -5.44 -10.89 -12.49
C GLY A 448 -4.48 -12.07 -12.61
N TYR A 449 -4.93 -13.30 -12.32
CA TYR A 449 -4.07 -14.49 -12.34
C TYR A 449 -3.51 -14.82 -13.74
N GLU A 450 -4.10 -14.28 -14.81
CA GLU A 450 -3.66 -14.55 -16.18
C GLU A 450 -2.28 -13.97 -16.49
N ALA A 451 -1.87 -12.92 -15.77
CA ALA A 451 -0.53 -12.35 -15.85
C ALA A 451 0.53 -13.20 -15.12
N TRP A 452 0.11 -14.22 -14.36
CA TRP A 452 1.02 -15.03 -13.55
C TRP A 452 1.74 -16.08 -14.40
N GLU A 453 2.96 -16.42 -13.98
CA GLU A 453 3.72 -17.50 -14.58
C GLU A 453 3.00 -18.85 -14.42
N ALA A 454 3.28 -19.80 -15.32
CA ALA A 454 2.70 -21.15 -15.27
C ALA A 454 2.92 -21.83 -13.90
N GLY A 455 4.10 -21.62 -13.30
CA GLY A 455 4.43 -22.12 -11.98
C GLY A 455 3.59 -21.53 -10.85
N ASP A 456 3.24 -20.24 -10.92
CA ASP A 456 2.42 -19.56 -9.91
C ASP A 456 0.96 -20.01 -9.97
N ARG A 457 0.42 -20.17 -11.18
CA ARG A 457 -0.94 -20.69 -11.40
C ARG A 457 -1.09 -22.13 -10.92
N HIS A 458 -0.06 -22.96 -11.10
CA HIS A 458 -0.01 -24.31 -10.55
C HIS A 458 -0.06 -24.32 -9.02
N LEU A 459 0.78 -23.50 -8.38
CA LEU A 459 0.80 -23.37 -6.92
C LEU A 459 -0.52 -22.82 -6.39
N ALA A 460 -1.16 -21.91 -7.11
CA ALA A 460 -2.47 -21.36 -6.78
C ALA A 460 -3.55 -22.45 -6.78
N LEU A 461 -3.57 -23.34 -7.78
CA LEU A 461 -4.46 -24.50 -7.80
C LEU A 461 -4.14 -25.50 -6.67
N GLU A 462 -2.87 -25.70 -6.33
CA GLU A 462 -2.47 -26.53 -5.17
C GLU A 462 -2.97 -25.93 -3.85
N HIS A 463 -2.94 -24.60 -3.71
CA HIS A 463 -3.51 -23.91 -2.56
C HIS A 463 -5.04 -24.06 -2.53
N ILE A 464 -5.73 -23.90 -3.66
CA ILE A 464 -7.19 -24.14 -3.75
C ILE A 464 -7.52 -25.60 -3.38
N GLU A 465 -6.77 -26.58 -3.89
CA GLU A 465 -6.90 -28.00 -3.57
C GLU A 465 -6.77 -28.24 -2.05
N SER A 466 -5.73 -27.66 -1.43
CA SER A 466 -5.49 -27.79 0.01
C SER A 466 -6.65 -27.22 0.86
N VAL A 467 -7.35 -26.20 0.36
CA VAL A 467 -8.48 -25.56 1.05
C VAL A 467 -9.77 -26.34 0.82
N GLY A 468 -10.02 -26.79 -0.41
CA GLY A 468 -11.18 -27.61 -0.77
C GLY A 468 -11.22 -28.95 -0.03
N ILE A 469 -10.07 -29.60 0.14
CA ILE A 469 -9.95 -30.88 0.87
C ILE A 469 -10.19 -30.69 2.38
N ASN A 470 -9.75 -29.58 2.97
CA ASN A 470 -9.90 -29.31 4.40
C ASN A 470 -11.32 -28.85 4.80
N LEU A 471 -12.05 -28.19 3.90
CA LEU A 471 -13.46 -27.79 4.13
C LEU A 471 -14.40 -29.00 4.21
N ALA A 472 -14.10 -30.10 3.53
CA ALA A 472 -14.89 -31.34 3.58
C ALA A 472 -14.71 -32.11 4.90
N LEU A 473 -13.56 -31.99 5.57
CA LEU A 473 -13.23 -32.70 6.83
C LEU A 473 -13.79 -32.03 8.10
N LEU A 474 -14.24 -30.77 8.03
CA LEU A 474 -14.58 -29.96 9.21
C LEU A 474 -16.08 -29.80 9.52
N GLY A 475 -16.99 -30.33 8.70
CA GLY A 475 -18.43 -30.33 9.01
C GLY A 475 -19.11 -28.95 8.92
N GLY A 476 -20.08 -28.84 8.00
CA GLY A 476 -21.20 -27.88 8.00
C GLY A 476 -21.00 -26.44 8.47
N PHE A 477 -20.90 -25.51 7.51
CA PHE A 477 -21.45 -24.13 7.44
C PHE A 477 -21.37 -23.12 8.62
N ALA A 478 -20.85 -23.43 9.79
CA ALA A 478 -20.67 -22.44 10.88
C ALA A 478 -19.27 -21.82 10.96
N ALA A 479 -18.29 -22.34 10.20
CA ALA A 479 -16.86 -22.03 10.36
C ALA A 479 -16.20 -21.37 9.13
N ALA A 480 -16.94 -20.59 8.33
CA ALA A 480 -16.36 -19.91 7.16
C ALA A 480 -15.24 -18.90 7.51
N GLY A 481 -15.11 -18.50 8.77
CA GLY A 481 -14.03 -17.64 9.26
C GLY A 481 -12.67 -18.32 9.47
N HIS A 482 -12.60 -19.66 9.55
CA HIS A 482 -11.37 -20.36 9.96
C HIS A 482 -10.49 -20.87 8.80
N ALA A 483 -10.99 -20.90 7.55
CA ALA A 483 -10.23 -21.44 6.42
C ALA A 483 -9.37 -20.40 5.67
N LEU A 484 -9.74 -19.11 5.74
CA LEU A 484 -9.08 -18.04 4.98
C LEU A 484 -7.62 -17.74 5.40
N PRO A 485 -7.19 -17.81 6.68
CA PRO A 485 -5.80 -17.52 7.07
C PRO A 485 -4.74 -18.35 6.33
N ARG A 486 -5.09 -19.55 5.85
CA ARG A 486 -4.19 -20.46 5.12
C ARG A 486 -4.02 -20.12 3.63
N LEU A 487 -4.93 -19.34 3.04
CA LEU A 487 -4.84 -18.88 1.65
C LEU A 487 -3.87 -17.70 1.47
N PHE A 488 -3.56 -16.99 2.55
CA PHE A 488 -2.75 -15.77 2.50
C PHE A 488 -1.24 -16.02 2.66
N GLY A 489 -0.78 -17.27 2.44
CA GLY A 489 0.64 -17.58 2.34
C GLY A 489 1.27 -16.91 1.12
N LYS A 490 2.57 -16.58 1.20
CA LYS A 490 3.32 -16.04 0.04
C LYS A 490 3.36 -17.10 -1.08
N LEU A 491 2.58 -16.93 -2.16
CA LEU A 491 2.83 -17.64 -3.41
C LEU A 491 4.14 -17.10 -3.99
N ARG A 492 5.21 -17.89 -4.03
CA ARG A 492 6.56 -17.49 -4.53
C ARG A 492 7.01 -16.06 -4.15
N GLY A 493 6.80 -15.64 -2.90
CA GLY A 493 7.22 -14.30 -2.45
C GLY A 493 6.26 -13.14 -2.79
N THR A 494 5.12 -13.40 -3.43
CA THR A 494 4.08 -12.40 -3.71
C THR A 494 3.15 -12.23 -2.51
N ALA A 495 2.78 -10.99 -2.20
CA ALA A 495 1.81 -10.68 -1.16
C ALA A 495 0.42 -10.57 -1.80
N LEU A 496 -0.48 -11.49 -1.44
CA LEU A 496 -1.88 -11.45 -1.89
C LEU A 496 -2.72 -10.57 -0.96
N GLN A 497 -3.65 -9.80 -1.55
CA GLN A 497 -4.58 -8.94 -0.84
C GLN A 497 -6.02 -9.30 -1.20
N GLU A 498 -6.91 -9.37 -0.20
CA GLU A 498 -8.35 -9.44 -0.44
C GLU A 498 -8.82 -8.12 -1.05
N VAL A 499 -9.41 -8.19 -2.24
CA VAL A 499 -10.01 -7.07 -2.95
C VAL A 499 -11.44 -7.42 -3.32
N ARG A 500 -12.27 -6.39 -3.51
CA ARG A 500 -13.66 -6.55 -3.90
C ARG A 500 -13.83 -6.16 -5.36
N GLY A 501 -14.15 -7.12 -6.22
CA GLY A 501 -14.42 -6.87 -7.63
C GLY A 501 -15.63 -5.94 -7.84
N SER A 502 -15.80 -5.43 -9.06
CA SER A 502 -16.94 -4.59 -9.43
C SER A 502 -18.29 -5.30 -9.30
N ASP A 503 -18.30 -6.63 -9.35
CA ASP A 503 -19.46 -7.50 -9.12
C ASP A 503 -19.74 -7.76 -7.62
N GLY A 504 -18.97 -7.12 -6.73
CA GLY A 504 -19.09 -7.25 -5.28
C GLY A 504 -18.44 -8.52 -4.70
N THR A 505 -17.86 -9.37 -5.55
CA THR A 505 -17.20 -10.63 -5.14
C THR A 505 -15.84 -10.36 -4.52
N LEU A 506 -15.46 -11.14 -3.50
CA LEU A 506 -14.14 -11.06 -2.87
C LEU A 506 -13.17 -11.99 -3.58
N ARG A 507 -12.04 -11.44 -4.03
CA ARG A 507 -10.95 -12.16 -4.71
C ARG A 507 -9.60 -11.80 -4.10
N LEU A 508 -8.59 -12.62 -4.33
CA LEU A 508 -7.21 -12.36 -3.93
C LEU A 508 -6.44 -11.72 -5.08
N TRP A 509 -5.94 -10.50 -4.89
CA TRP A 509 -5.18 -9.76 -5.87
C TRP A 509 -3.69 -9.75 -5.55
N ASN A 510 -2.86 -9.93 -6.58
CA ASN A 510 -1.42 -9.72 -6.50
C ASN A 510 -1.14 -8.20 -6.58
N GLN A 511 -0.46 -7.65 -5.58
CA GLN A 511 -0.17 -6.24 -5.42
C GLN A 511 0.82 -5.63 -6.44
N ASP A 512 1.26 -6.42 -7.43
CA ASP A 512 2.07 -5.93 -8.54
C ASP A 512 1.24 -5.06 -9.50
N LEU A 513 1.74 -3.85 -9.73
CA LEU A 513 1.14 -2.90 -10.68
C LEU A 513 1.65 -3.08 -12.11
N ALA A 514 2.64 -3.95 -12.37
CA ALA A 514 3.15 -4.17 -13.72
C ALA A 514 2.07 -4.48 -14.78
N PRO A 515 1.00 -5.28 -14.47
CA PRO A 515 -0.09 -5.52 -15.41
C PRO A 515 -0.93 -4.27 -15.76
N TYR A 516 -0.89 -3.23 -14.94
CA TYR A 516 -1.64 -1.98 -15.14
C TYR A 516 -0.86 -0.94 -15.93
N ARG A 517 0.38 -1.25 -16.36
CA ARG A 517 1.19 -0.33 -17.16
C ARG A 517 0.51 -0.10 -18.52
N SER A 518 0.35 1.16 -18.88
CA SER A 518 -0.13 1.55 -20.20
C SER A 518 0.99 1.40 -21.23
N ASN A 519 0.64 0.84 -22.39
CA ASN A 519 1.54 0.76 -23.56
C ASN A 519 1.47 2.01 -24.45
N GLU A 520 0.71 3.03 -24.04
CA GLU A 520 0.57 4.29 -24.78
C GLU A 520 1.86 5.09 -24.77
N ALA A 521 2.22 5.67 -25.92
CA ALA A 521 3.37 6.56 -26.05
C ALA A 521 2.92 8.03 -26.02
N LEU A 522 3.18 8.73 -24.91
CA LEU A 522 2.82 10.14 -24.80
C LEU A 522 3.68 11.02 -25.73
N PRO A 523 3.10 12.05 -26.38
CA PRO A 523 3.85 13.03 -27.15
C PRO A 523 4.90 13.77 -26.30
N THR A 524 6.12 13.94 -26.81
CA THR A 524 7.26 14.56 -26.08
C THR A 524 7.05 16.01 -25.65
N GLN A 525 6.13 16.73 -26.29
CA GLN A 525 5.77 18.11 -25.95
C GLN A 525 4.69 18.21 -24.87
N LEU A 526 3.97 17.12 -24.58
CA LEU A 526 2.91 17.12 -23.57
C LEU A 526 3.53 17.39 -22.19
N ARG A 527 2.87 18.21 -21.39
CA ARG A 527 3.28 18.56 -20.02
C ARG A 527 2.20 18.15 -19.04
N PRO A 528 2.58 17.65 -17.85
CA PRO A 528 1.61 17.32 -16.83
C PRO A 528 1.00 18.60 -16.23
N ASN A 529 -0.21 18.49 -15.68
CA ASN A 529 -0.81 19.54 -14.86
C ASN A 529 -0.13 19.64 -13.47
N ALA A 530 -0.61 20.53 -12.60
CA ALA A 530 -0.06 20.72 -11.24
C ALA A 530 -0.10 19.45 -10.37
N LEU A 531 -1.03 18.52 -10.66
CA LEU A 531 -1.11 17.22 -10.00
C LEU A 531 -0.19 16.16 -10.63
N GLY A 532 0.58 16.46 -11.68
CA GLY A 532 1.42 15.47 -12.36
C GLY A 532 0.68 14.62 -13.40
N GLN A 533 -0.52 15.03 -13.79
CA GLN A 533 -1.38 14.26 -14.71
C GLN A 533 -1.20 14.74 -16.15
N TYR A 534 -1.03 13.80 -17.06
CA TYR A 534 -0.99 14.00 -18.51
C TYR A 534 -2.38 13.78 -19.10
N LEU A 535 -2.95 14.80 -19.74
CA LEU A 535 -4.21 14.66 -20.48
C LEU A 535 -3.90 14.31 -21.94
N HIS A 536 -4.24 13.10 -22.36
CA HIS A 536 -4.04 12.62 -23.73
C HIS A 536 -5.30 11.90 -24.21
N ASP A 537 -5.87 12.33 -25.33
CA ASP A 537 -7.11 11.78 -25.92
C ASP A 537 -8.28 11.69 -24.93
N GLY A 538 -8.44 12.71 -24.08
CA GLY A 538 -9.50 12.76 -23.06
C GLY A 538 -9.31 11.83 -21.87
N ARG A 539 -8.19 11.10 -21.80
CA ARG A 539 -7.80 10.21 -20.69
C ARG A 539 -6.68 10.84 -19.86
N TYR A 540 -6.68 10.54 -18.57
CA TYR A 540 -5.64 11.00 -17.65
C TYR A 540 -4.60 9.91 -17.43
N PHE A 541 -3.33 10.27 -17.56
CA PHE A 541 -2.22 9.39 -17.28
C PHE A 541 -1.30 9.99 -16.21
N ILE A 542 -0.66 9.12 -15.44
CA ILE A 542 0.40 9.47 -14.49
C ILE A 542 1.61 8.60 -14.75
N LYS A 543 2.77 9.05 -14.28
CA LYS A 543 3.99 8.26 -14.29
C LYS A 543 4.40 7.91 -12.87
N MET A 544 4.69 6.64 -12.65
CA MET A 544 5.20 6.10 -11.39
C MET A 544 6.32 5.11 -11.74
N ASP A 545 7.50 5.25 -11.14
CA ASP A 545 8.68 4.41 -11.42
C ASP A 545 8.99 4.24 -12.92
N GLY A 546 8.97 5.32 -13.70
CA GLY A 546 9.30 5.29 -15.13
C GLY A 546 8.24 4.68 -16.02
N HIS A 547 7.13 4.22 -15.44
CA HIS A 547 6.05 3.56 -16.16
C HIS A 547 4.80 4.44 -16.20
N LEU A 548 4.09 4.38 -17.32
CA LEU A 548 2.86 5.12 -17.55
C LEU A 548 1.66 4.31 -17.04
N TYR A 549 0.74 4.95 -16.34
CA TYR A 549 -0.49 4.37 -15.84
C TYR A 549 -1.68 5.24 -16.24
N GLU A 550 -2.74 4.64 -16.78
CA GLU A 550 -4.01 5.32 -16.98
C GLU A 550 -4.75 5.41 -15.63
N GLN A 551 -5.38 6.54 -15.35
CA GLN A 551 -6.19 6.72 -14.16
C GLN A 551 -7.54 7.34 -14.47
N ARG A 552 -8.52 7.04 -13.62
CA ARG A 552 -9.86 7.64 -13.68
C ARG A 552 -10.33 8.10 -12.30
N PRO A 553 -11.14 9.17 -12.22
CA PRO A 553 -11.73 9.59 -10.96
C PRO A 553 -12.84 8.61 -10.55
N GLU A 554 -12.88 8.24 -9.28
CA GLU A 554 -13.97 7.51 -8.63
C GLU A 554 -14.96 8.53 -8.05
N PRO A 555 -16.18 8.66 -8.62
CA PRO A 555 -17.10 9.75 -8.26
C PRO A 555 -17.60 9.71 -6.81
N SER A 556 -17.69 8.52 -6.20
CA SER A 556 -18.27 8.31 -4.88
C SER A 556 -17.35 8.69 -3.72
N LEU A 557 -16.03 8.71 -3.96
CA LEU A 557 -15.00 8.78 -2.91
C LEU A 557 -13.97 9.89 -3.16
N SER A 558 -14.16 10.69 -4.22
CA SER A 558 -13.24 11.76 -4.62
C SER A 558 -11.77 11.31 -4.69
N ARG A 559 -11.54 10.06 -5.12
CA ARG A 559 -10.21 9.47 -5.30
C ARG A 559 -9.96 9.11 -6.75
N TRP A 560 -8.70 8.83 -7.08
CA TRP A 560 -8.32 8.30 -8.37
C TRP A 560 -8.07 6.80 -8.26
N GLN A 561 -8.28 6.08 -9.35
CA GLN A 561 -8.02 4.64 -9.45
C GLN A 561 -7.23 4.35 -10.73
N ILE A 562 -6.33 3.37 -10.67
CA ILE A 562 -5.59 2.89 -11.84
C ILE A 562 -6.52 2.04 -12.71
N VAL A 563 -6.50 2.28 -14.02
CA VAL A 563 -7.28 1.52 -15.00
C VAL A 563 -6.38 0.47 -15.64
N HIS A 564 -6.89 -0.77 -15.75
CA HIS A 564 -6.16 -1.83 -16.45
C HIS A 564 -6.27 -1.62 -17.99
N PRO A 565 -5.17 -1.73 -18.75
CA PRO A 565 -5.14 -1.39 -20.18
C PRO A 565 -6.05 -2.28 -21.04
N GLU A 566 -6.16 -3.58 -20.72
CA GLU A 566 -6.90 -4.55 -21.53
C GLU A 566 -8.24 -5.02 -20.92
N ARG A 567 -8.49 -4.75 -19.63
CA ARG A 567 -9.59 -5.37 -18.86
C ARG A 567 -10.42 -4.32 -18.14
N ALA A 568 -11.61 -4.05 -18.66
CA ALA A 568 -12.52 -3.07 -18.05
C ALA A 568 -13.09 -3.51 -16.69
N ASP A 569 -13.16 -4.82 -16.45
CA ASP A 569 -13.70 -5.46 -15.24
C ASP A 569 -12.64 -5.78 -14.19
N ALA A 570 -11.36 -5.52 -14.47
CA ALA A 570 -10.28 -5.72 -13.51
C ALA A 570 -10.47 -4.84 -12.28
N TRP A 571 -9.99 -5.33 -11.13
CA TRP A 571 -9.87 -4.49 -9.92
C TRP A 571 -9.11 -3.20 -10.24
N GLN A 572 -9.44 -2.10 -9.57
CA GLN A 572 -8.84 -0.81 -9.88
C GLN A 572 -8.17 -0.25 -8.64
N PRO A 573 -6.85 -0.44 -8.49
CA PRO A 573 -6.10 -0.02 -7.32
C PRO A 573 -6.31 1.47 -7.03
N PRO A 574 -6.77 1.84 -5.81
CA PRO A 574 -6.88 3.23 -5.40
C PRO A 574 -5.52 3.94 -5.38
N LEU A 575 -5.53 5.19 -5.82
CA LEU A 575 -4.38 6.09 -5.83
C LEU A 575 -4.49 7.17 -4.75
N GLU A 576 -3.34 7.52 -4.20
CA GLU A 576 -3.12 8.67 -3.33
C GLU A 576 -2.15 9.64 -4.00
N HIS A 577 -2.34 10.95 -3.79
CA HIS A 577 -1.43 11.98 -4.28
C HIS A 577 -1.07 12.96 -3.17
N ASN A 578 0.08 13.62 -3.34
CA ASN A 578 0.55 14.69 -2.45
C ASN A 578 0.07 16.10 -2.85
N GLY A 579 -0.72 16.21 -3.93
CA GLY A 579 -1.20 17.49 -4.46
C GLY A 579 -0.15 18.26 -5.28
N GLN A 580 1.04 17.69 -5.48
CA GLN A 580 2.17 18.29 -6.19
C GLN A 580 2.93 17.24 -7.01
N GLY A 581 2.24 16.61 -7.97
CA GLY A 581 2.90 15.75 -8.97
C GLY A 581 3.24 14.33 -8.54
N ALA A 582 3.19 13.99 -7.25
CA ALA A 582 3.51 12.66 -6.76
C ALA A 582 2.26 11.80 -6.59
N TRP A 583 2.35 10.55 -7.04
CA TRP A 583 1.30 9.53 -6.93
C TRP A 583 1.85 8.24 -6.34
N ARG A 584 0.99 7.56 -5.57
CA ARG A 584 1.26 6.26 -4.96
C ARG A 584 0.00 5.43 -4.98
N ALA A 585 0.10 4.12 -5.17
CA ALA A 585 -1.03 3.24 -4.92
C ALA A 585 -1.20 2.98 -3.42
N GLN A 586 -2.45 2.93 -2.95
CA GLN A 586 -2.75 2.88 -1.51
C GLN A 586 -2.13 1.68 -0.78
N HIS A 587 -1.90 0.56 -1.47
CA HIS A 587 -1.33 -0.65 -0.87
C HIS A 587 0.19 -0.60 -0.69
N GLU A 588 0.88 0.34 -1.34
CA GLU A 588 2.33 0.48 -1.22
C GLU A 588 2.72 0.95 0.20
N GLN A 589 3.79 0.40 0.77
CA GLN A 589 4.27 0.74 2.11
C GLN A 589 5.59 1.53 2.06
N PRO A 590 5.58 2.86 2.25
CA PRO A 590 6.79 3.68 2.25
C PRO A 590 7.81 3.30 3.32
N GLY A 591 7.39 2.59 4.38
CA GLY A 591 8.26 2.11 5.46
C GLY A 591 9.46 1.32 4.95
N ASP A 592 9.26 0.49 3.93
CA ASP A 592 10.28 -0.40 3.38
C ASP A 592 11.10 0.25 2.25
N TRP A 593 10.76 1.46 1.84
CA TRP A 593 11.42 2.11 0.71
C TRP A 593 12.83 2.58 1.08
N PRO A 594 13.84 2.33 0.21
CA PRO A 594 15.15 2.96 0.35
C PRO A 594 15.05 4.46 0.04
N LEU A 595 16.03 5.24 0.52
CA LEU A 595 16.07 6.70 0.33
C LEU A 595 15.90 7.12 -1.13
N ALA A 596 16.54 6.40 -2.05
CA ALA A 596 16.42 6.68 -3.48
C ALA A 596 14.95 6.58 -3.97
N THR A 597 14.23 5.53 -3.57
CA THR A 597 12.81 5.36 -3.93
C THR A 597 11.95 6.44 -3.30
N LEU A 598 12.20 6.82 -2.03
CA LEU A 598 11.46 7.90 -1.36
C LEU A 598 11.54 9.22 -2.13
N VAL A 599 12.72 9.58 -2.68
CA VAL A 599 12.86 10.81 -3.47
C VAL A 599 12.30 10.66 -4.88
N LYS A 600 12.56 9.53 -5.57
CA LYS A 600 12.00 9.28 -6.91
C LYS A 600 10.48 9.28 -6.94
N ARG A 601 9.84 8.83 -5.86
CA ARG A 601 8.39 8.83 -5.67
C ARG A 601 7.80 10.19 -5.30
N LEU A 602 8.57 11.28 -5.26
CA LEU A 602 8.06 12.65 -5.17
C LEU A 602 7.52 13.19 -6.52
N GLY A 603 7.57 12.39 -7.60
CA GLY A 603 7.05 12.73 -8.93
C GLY A 603 8.14 12.94 -10.00
N GLU A 604 7.76 13.30 -11.22
CA GLU A 604 8.72 13.75 -12.23
C GLU A 604 9.16 15.20 -11.95
N PRO A 605 10.45 15.56 -12.14
CA PRO A 605 11.53 14.81 -12.80
C PRO A 605 12.44 13.99 -11.84
N PHE A 606 11.99 13.66 -10.64
CA PHE A 606 12.88 13.15 -9.58
C PHE A 606 13.38 11.72 -9.80
N GLU A 607 12.80 10.99 -10.75
CA GLU A 607 13.25 9.65 -11.14
C GLU A 607 14.68 9.62 -11.72
N ALA A 608 15.07 10.68 -12.44
CA ALA A 608 16.32 10.76 -13.17
C ALA A 608 17.57 10.98 -12.29
N PHE A 609 17.40 11.14 -10.98
CA PHE A 609 18.52 11.39 -10.07
C PHE A 609 19.24 10.09 -9.67
N THR A 610 20.57 10.18 -9.57
CA THR A 610 21.43 9.12 -9.05
C THR A 610 21.31 9.04 -7.53
N ALA A 611 21.65 7.89 -6.95
CA ALA A 611 21.66 7.72 -5.49
C ALA A 611 22.60 8.74 -4.80
N GLU A 612 23.70 9.11 -5.46
CA GLU A 612 24.65 10.10 -4.97
C GLU A 612 24.03 11.51 -4.93
N HIS A 613 23.39 11.98 -6.00
CA HIS A 613 22.70 13.27 -6.00
C HIS A 613 21.63 13.35 -4.91
N ILE A 614 20.89 12.25 -4.72
CA ILE A 614 19.84 12.16 -3.69
C ILE A 614 20.45 12.29 -2.29
N GLN A 615 21.53 11.56 -1.99
CA GLN A 615 22.20 11.63 -0.69
C GLN A 615 22.76 13.02 -0.42
N GLN A 616 23.43 13.63 -1.40
CA GLN A 616 23.98 14.99 -1.26
C GLN A 616 22.89 16.04 -1.01
N ALA A 617 21.76 15.95 -1.73
CA ALA A 617 20.64 16.88 -1.52
C ALA A 617 20.01 16.74 -0.14
N CYS A 618 19.84 15.50 0.33
CA CYS A 618 19.36 15.18 1.68
C CYS A 618 20.30 15.75 2.75
N ASP A 619 21.61 15.59 2.57
CA ASP A 619 22.64 16.08 3.48
C ASP A 619 22.65 17.61 3.61
N VAL A 620 22.55 18.32 2.48
CA VAL A 620 22.54 19.79 2.41
C VAL A 620 21.25 20.35 3.04
N THR A 621 20.12 19.73 2.76
CA THR A 621 18.80 20.18 3.26
C THR A 621 18.48 19.71 4.67
N GLY A 622 19.21 18.72 5.20
CA GLY A 622 18.94 18.09 6.49
C GLY A 622 17.67 17.22 6.49
N ILE A 623 17.22 16.79 5.31
CA ILE A 623 16.06 15.90 5.15
C ILE A 623 16.56 14.47 5.08
N ASP A 624 16.10 13.62 5.98
CA ASP A 624 16.49 12.21 6.04
C ASP A 624 15.38 11.28 5.50
N ALA A 625 15.71 9.98 5.43
CA ALA A 625 14.74 8.97 4.99
C ALA A 625 13.51 8.89 5.91
N HIS A 626 13.65 9.20 7.20
CA HIS A 626 12.53 9.17 8.14
C HIS A 626 11.53 10.28 7.82
N SER A 627 12.01 11.50 7.65
CA SER A 627 11.21 12.67 7.28
C SER A 627 10.48 12.45 5.97
N LEU A 628 11.14 11.85 4.97
CA LEU A 628 10.51 11.53 3.69
C LEU A 628 9.45 10.42 3.80
N ARG A 629 9.65 9.41 4.65
CA ARG A 629 8.62 8.39 4.92
C ARG A 629 7.38 9.00 5.55
N ASP A 630 7.56 9.84 6.56
CA ASP A 630 6.45 10.54 7.21
C ASP A 630 5.72 11.46 6.23
N LEU A 631 6.45 12.21 5.40
CA LEU A 631 5.90 13.03 4.32
C LEU A 631 5.03 12.21 3.36
N HIS A 632 5.53 11.05 2.92
CA HIS A 632 4.80 10.12 2.06
C HIS A 632 3.55 9.57 2.74
N LEU A 633 3.62 9.16 4.01
CA LEU A 633 2.48 8.64 4.75
C LEU A 633 1.41 9.71 4.99
N ARG A 634 1.83 10.96 5.28
CA ARG A 634 0.92 12.09 5.50
C ARG A 634 0.34 12.66 4.21
N GLY A 635 0.88 12.29 3.04
CA GLY A 635 0.49 12.83 1.74
C GLY A 635 0.86 14.31 1.59
N GLN A 636 1.98 14.72 2.19
CA GLN A 636 2.45 16.12 2.18
C GLN A 636 3.20 16.46 0.88
N PRO A 637 3.15 17.73 0.43
CA PRO A 637 3.86 18.17 -0.76
C PRO A 637 5.37 18.06 -0.58
N ALA A 638 6.09 17.91 -1.69
CA ALA A 638 7.54 17.73 -1.64
C ALA A 638 8.25 18.97 -1.02
N PRO A 639 9.31 18.79 -0.21
CA PRO A 639 9.96 19.89 0.50
C PRO A 639 10.64 20.85 -0.48
N PRO A 640 10.32 22.16 -0.47
CA PRO A 640 10.74 23.03 -1.55
C PRO A 640 12.25 23.12 -1.77
N LEU A 641 13.00 23.19 -0.67
CA LEU A 641 14.46 23.27 -0.69
C LEU A 641 15.12 21.99 -1.20
N LEU A 642 14.51 20.82 -0.98
CA LEU A 642 15.02 19.55 -1.52
C LEU A 642 14.91 19.54 -3.04
N LEU A 643 13.76 19.95 -3.57
CA LEU A 643 13.55 20.00 -5.02
C LEU A 643 14.51 20.99 -5.69
N ASP A 644 14.70 22.15 -5.06
CA ASP A 644 15.61 23.17 -5.55
C ASP A 644 17.06 22.70 -5.55
N VAL A 645 17.55 22.12 -4.45
CA VAL A 645 18.92 21.58 -4.40
C VAL A 645 19.10 20.46 -5.41
N LEU A 646 18.15 19.54 -5.58
CA LEU A 646 18.20 18.52 -6.61
C LEU A 646 18.31 19.13 -8.01
N GLN A 647 17.47 20.10 -8.36
CA GLN A 647 17.53 20.79 -9.65
C GLN A 647 18.91 21.44 -9.88
N ARG A 648 19.47 22.09 -8.86
CA ARG A 648 20.77 22.76 -8.92
C ARG A 648 21.92 21.75 -9.04
N LEU A 649 21.90 20.66 -8.28
CA LEU A 649 22.88 19.58 -8.38
C LEU A 649 22.93 19.02 -9.81
N ARG A 650 21.76 18.79 -10.43
CA ARG A 650 21.67 18.33 -11.82
C ARG A 650 22.25 19.33 -12.80
N ILE A 651 21.92 20.62 -12.68
CA ILE A 651 22.46 21.66 -13.57
C ILE A 651 23.99 21.66 -13.46
N SER A 652 24.53 21.64 -12.24
CA SER A 652 25.98 21.58 -12.02
C SER A 652 26.63 20.33 -12.60
N ALA A 653 25.98 19.16 -12.52
CA ALA A 653 26.48 17.92 -13.12
C ALA A 653 26.48 17.95 -14.66
N GLU A 654 25.59 18.73 -15.28
CA GLU A 654 25.56 18.99 -16.72
C GLU A 654 26.62 20.02 -17.18
N CYS A 655 27.33 20.68 -16.24
CA CYS A 655 28.28 21.74 -16.56
C CYS A 655 29.54 21.19 -17.25
N PRO A 656 29.89 21.69 -18.45
CA PRO A 656 31.17 21.37 -19.09
C PRO A 656 32.37 21.80 -18.25
N SER A 657 33.53 21.19 -18.47
CA SER A 657 34.79 21.65 -17.87
C SER A 657 35.13 23.07 -18.36
N MET A 658 35.10 24.05 -17.45
CA MET A 658 35.41 25.46 -17.70
C MET A 658 35.97 26.11 -16.43
N ASN A 659 36.47 27.35 -16.53
CA ASN A 659 36.96 28.08 -15.36
C ASN A 659 35.80 28.44 -14.40
N ALA A 660 36.14 28.83 -13.17
CA ALA A 660 35.17 29.13 -12.12
C ALA A 660 34.12 30.17 -12.53
N GLN A 661 34.58 31.22 -13.20
CA GLN A 661 33.77 32.41 -13.51
C GLN A 661 32.77 32.12 -14.63
N ASP A 662 33.20 31.39 -15.66
CA ASP A 662 32.37 30.91 -16.75
C ASP A 662 31.37 29.85 -16.25
N ALA A 663 31.79 28.96 -15.35
CA ALA A 663 30.92 27.95 -14.75
C ALA A 663 29.76 28.58 -13.96
N SER A 664 30.03 29.60 -13.14
CA SER A 664 28.99 30.32 -12.41
C SER A 664 28.01 31.03 -13.35
N GLN A 665 28.48 31.68 -14.42
CA GLN A 665 27.60 32.32 -15.40
C GLN A 665 26.74 31.32 -16.17
N TRP A 666 27.35 30.21 -16.60
CA TRP A 666 26.65 29.12 -17.28
C TRP A 666 25.55 28.53 -16.40
N PHE A 667 25.85 28.32 -15.12
CA PHE A 667 24.89 27.81 -14.13
C PHE A 667 23.69 28.76 -13.98
N GLU A 668 23.94 30.05 -13.75
CA GLU A 668 22.87 31.04 -13.52
C GLU A 668 21.94 31.18 -14.73
N GLN A 669 22.48 31.17 -15.95
CA GLN A 669 21.67 31.21 -17.18
C GLN A 669 20.69 30.04 -17.30
N ARG A 670 21.04 28.87 -16.74
CA ARG A 670 20.24 27.64 -16.85
C ARG A 670 19.32 27.44 -15.66
N TYR A 671 19.74 27.87 -14.46
CA TYR A 671 18.95 27.82 -13.25
C TYR A 671 17.85 28.89 -13.21
N SER A 672 18.20 30.15 -13.53
CA SER A 672 17.28 31.28 -13.49
C SER A 672 17.39 32.14 -14.76
N PRO A 673 16.91 31.64 -15.92
CA PRO A 673 16.96 32.38 -17.17
C PRO A 673 16.19 33.71 -17.05
N SER A 674 16.74 34.78 -17.62
CA SER A 674 16.11 36.11 -17.64
C SER A 674 14.81 36.07 -18.45
N MET A 675 13.69 35.92 -17.77
CA MET A 675 12.34 35.92 -18.34
C MET A 675 11.42 36.81 -17.51
N SER A 676 10.40 37.40 -18.14
CA SER A 676 9.35 38.12 -17.42
C SER A 676 8.67 37.17 -16.43
N HIS A 677 8.47 37.63 -15.20
CA HIS A 677 7.80 36.87 -14.16
C HIS A 677 6.30 37.22 -14.13
N ALA A 678 5.49 36.35 -13.53
CA ALA A 678 4.10 36.67 -13.23
C ALA A 678 4.04 37.71 -12.09
N PRO A 679 3.02 38.59 -12.04
CA PRO A 679 2.91 39.63 -11.01
C PRO A 679 3.01 39.08 -9.57
N GLY A 680 2.41 37.92 -9.31
CA GLY A 680 2.49 37.26 -8.01
C GLY A 680 3.92 36.86 -7.60
N VAL A 681 4.78 36.49 -8.55
CA VAL A 681 6.19 36.14 -8.30
C VAL A 681 6.98 37.39 -7.96
N ASP A 682 6.82 38.47 -8.73
CA ASP A 682 7.50 39.75 -8.48
C ASP A 682 7.16 40.31 -7.10
N ARG A 683 5.88 40.23 -6.72
CA ARG A 683 5.43 40.60 -5.37
C ARG A 683 6.14 39.77 -4.30
N LEU A 684 6.20 38.44 -4.46
CA LEU A 684 6.84 37.58 -3.46
C LEU A 684 8.33 37.87 -3.32
N LEU A 685 9.04 38.09 -4.43
CA LEU A 685 10.46 38.46 -4.44
C LEU A 685 10.71 39.82 -3.79
N SER A 686 9.77 40.77 -3.93
CA SER A 686 9.86 42.08 -3.26
C SER A 686 9.71 41.97 -1.73
N THR A 687 8.83 41.08 -1.26
CA THR A 687 8.61 40.83 0.18
C THR A 687 9.72 39.97 0.79
N TYR A 688 10.23 38.98 0.04
CA TYR A 688 11.22 37.99 0.48
C TYR A 688 12.44 37.99 -0.45
N PRO A 689 13.35 38.98 -0.32
CA PRO A 689 14.40 39.25 -1.30
C PRO A 689 15.49 38.17 -1.40
N ARG A 690 15.55 37.22 -0.45
CA ARG A 690 16.50 36.09 -0.53
C ARG A 690 16.01 34.96 -1.44
N LEU A 691 14.72 34.92 -1.80
CA LEU A 691 14.19 33.87 -2.67
C LEU A 691 14.68 34.04 -4.11
N THR A 692 14.82 32.92 -4.81
CA THR A 692 15.12 32.91 -6.25
C THR A 692 13.83 32.80 -7.07
N PRO A 693 13.79 33.28 -8.33
CA PRO A 693 12.60 33.15 -9.17
C PRO A 693 12.10 31.69 -9.37
N PRO A 694 12.96 30.66 -9.52
CA PRO A 694 12.52 29.27 -9.50
C PRO A 694 11.81 28.86 -8.20
N LEU A 695 12.38 29.18 -7.03
CA LEU A 695 11.78 28.88 -5.72
C LEU A 695 10.44 29.60 -5.51
N ALA A 696 10.36 30.88 -5.89
CA ALA A 696 9.13 31.66 -5.79
C ALA A 696 8.00 31.06 -6.65
N ARG A 697 8.29 30.66 -7.90
CA ARG A 697 7.33 29.95 -8.76
C ARG A 697 6.90 28.62 -8.16
N GLN A 698 7.82 27.87 -7.57
CA GLN A 698 7.53 26.59 -6.95
C GLN A 698 6.63 26.73 -5.72
N LEU A 699 6.85 27.74 -4.89
CA LEU A 699 6.02 28.03 -3.71
C LEU A 699 4.60 28.48 -4.10
N LEU A 700 4.50 29.36 -5.11
CA LEU A 700 3.20 29.86 -5.60
C LEU A 700 2.46 28.85 -6.48
N GLY A 701 3.15 27.86 -7.06
CA GLY A 701 2.55 26.80 -7.87
C GLY A 701 1.56 25.91 -7.11
N ARG A 702 1.47 26.07 -5.79
CA ARG A 702 0.50 25.40 -4.91
C ARG A 702 -0.85 26.13 -4.81
N LEU A 703 -0.92 27.37 -5.29
CA LEU A 703 -2.14 28.19 -5.22
C LEU A 703 -3.13 27.77 -6.31
N GLY A 704 -4.39 27.60 -5.93
CA GLY A 704 -5.49 27.47 -6.88
C GLY A 704 -5.76 28.78 -7.61
N ALA A 705 -6.47 28.74 -8.74
CA ALA A 705 -6.71 29.93 -9.60
C ALA A 705 -7.32 31.12 -8.83
N GLY A 706 -8.26 30.88 -7.92
CA GLY A 706 -8.84 31.93 -7.07
C GLY A 706 -7.85 32.51 -6.05
N GLN A 707 -6.96 31.69 -5.50
CA GLN A 707 -5.94 32.14 -4.54
C GLN A 707 -4.82 32.93 -5.23
N VAL A 708 -4.46 32.58 -6.46
CA VAL A 708 -3.53 33.37 -7.29
C VAL A 708 -4.08 34.79 -7.46
N LEU A 709 -5.36 34.93 -7.81
CA LEU A 709 -6.01 36.24 -7.95
C LEU A 709 -6.01 37.03 -6.63
N ALA A 710 -6.35 36.39 -5.51
CA ALA A 710 -6.33 37.03 -4.19
C ALA A 710 -4.92 37.52 -3.80
N TRP A 711 -3.88 36.71 -4.08
CA TRP A 711 -2.50 37.11 -3.83
C TRP A 711 -2.07 38.30 -4.70
N GLU A 712 -2.42 38.28 -5.99
CA GLU A 712 -2.04 39.33 -6.94
C GLU A 712 -2.78 40.65 -6.69
N GLN A 713 -4.06 40.61 -6.35
CA GLN A 713 -4.89 41.80 -6.16
C GLN A 713 -4.82 42.33 -4.73
N GLU A 714 -5.00 41.47 -3.73
CA GLU A 714 -5.19 41.86 -2.32
C GLU A 714 -3.92 41.70 -1.48
N GLY A 715 -2.97 40.89 -1.94
CA GLY A 715 -1.72 40.63 -1.19
C GLY A 715 -1.87 39.60 -0.08
N THR A 716 -2.90 38.76 -0.16
CA THR A 716 -3.22 37.77 0.87
C THR A 716 -2.75 36.38 0.41
N LEU A 717 -1.77 35.79 1.11
CA LEU A 717 -1.41 34.37 0.96
C LEU A 717 -2.20 33.51 1.95
N PRO A 718 -2.66 32.30 1.55
CA PRO A 718 -3.08 31.27 2.49
C PRO A 718 -2.00 31.05 3.54
N ALA A 719 -2.42 30.89 4.79
CA ALA A 719 -1.51 30.85 5.94
C ALA A 719 -0.47 29.70 5.80
N SER A 720 -0.92 28.51 5.36
CA SER A 720 -0.03 27.38 5.04
C SER A 720 1.06 27.68 3.99
N ILE A 721 0.76 28.50 2.98
CA ILE A 721 1.74 28.92 1.96
C ILE A 721 2.68 29.98 2.53
N ARG A 722 2.16 30.92 3.31
CA ARG A 722 2.95 31.95 4.00
C ARG A 722 3.98 31.34 4.94
N GLN A 723 3.57 30.39 5.77
CA GLN A 723 4.45 29.65 6.66
C GLN A 723 5.55 28.91 5.86
N SER A 724 5.17 28.24 4.76
CA SER A 724 6.15 27.57 3.89
C SER A 724 7.14 28.56 3.26
N VAL A 725 6.70 29.76 2.87
CA VAL A 725 7.56 30.83 2.33
C VAL A 725 8.53 31.33 3.40
N GLU A 726 8.05 31.65 4.59
CA GLU A 726 8.85 32.17 5.71
C GLU A 726 9.90 31.15 6.15
N GLN A 727 9.51 29.87 6.25
CA GLN A 727 10.43 28.78 6.56
C GLN A 727 11.52 28.68 5.49
N VAL A 728 11.16 28.60 4.22
CA VAL A 728 12.13 28.51 3.10
C VAL A 728 13.05 29.72 3.10
N HIS A 729 12.52 30.94 3.24
CA HIS A 729 13.30 32.17 3.26
C HIS A 729 14.32 32.19 4.42
N SER A 730 13.96 31.65 5.59
CA SER A 730 14.84 31.58 6.77
C SER A 730 15.94 30.51 6.65
N GLU A 731 15.66 29.37 6.02
CA GLU A 731 16.59 28.24 5.91
C GLU A 731 17.53 28.33 4.71
N LEU A 732 17.08 29.01 3.65
CA LEU A 732 17.78 29.10 2.37
C LEU A 732 19.26 29.49 2.50
N PRO A 733 19.67 30.47 3.32
CA PRO A 733 21.08 30.83 3.45
C PRO A 733 21.96 29.71 3.99
N LEU A 734 21.50 28.95 5.00
CA LEU A 734 22.24 27.79 5.52
C LEU A 734 22.34 26.69 4.46
N VAL A 735 21.25 26.43 3.73
CA VAL A 735 21.23 25.47 2.62
C VAL A 735 22.24 25.87 1.55
N ARG A 736 22.33 27.15 1.18
CA ARG A 736 23.33 27.65 0.21
C ARG A 736 24.76 27.54 0.73
N ALA A 737 24.99 27.81 2.01
CA ALA A 737 26.30 27.66 2.61
C ALA A 737 26.80 26.21 2.54
N LEU A 738 25.93 25.24 2.88
CA LEU A 738 26.20 23.80 2.80
C LEU A 738 26.33 23.29 1.36
N GLU A 739 25.47 23.78 0.46
CA GLU A 739 25.55 23.48 -0.97
C GLU A 739 26.92 23.89 -1.53
N GLY A 740 27.42 25.07 -1.17
CA GLY A 740 28.76 25.54 -1.58
C GLY A 740 29.92 24.70 -1.05
N LEU A 741 29.74 23.95 0.05
CA LEU A 741 30.73 22.97 0.52
C LEU A 741 30.75 21.73 -0.39
N VAL A 742 29.56 21.26 -0.79
CA VAL A 742 29.41 20.09 -1.68
C VAL A 742 29.79 20.44 -3.12
N GLN A 743 29.47 21.64 -3.56
CA GLN A 743 29.74 22.18 -4.89
C GLN A 743 30.60 23.45 -4.78
N PRO A 744 31.94 23.33 -4.80
CA PRO A 744 32.84 24.47 -4.67
C PRO A 744 32.60 25.61 -5.66
N ALA A 745 32.11 25.33 -6.87
CA ALA A 745 31.76 26.34 -7.88
C ALA A 745 30.60 27.27 -7.45
N LEU A 746 29.79 26.85 -6.47
CA LEU A 746 28.68 27.64 -5.90
C LEU A 746 29.03 28.23 -4.53
N ALA A 747 30.27 28.07 -4.04
CA ALA A 747 30.69 28.56 -2.75
C ALA A 747 30.60 30.09 -2.67
N ASN A 748 29.95 30.59 -1.62
CA ASN A 748 29.76 32.02 -1.40
C ASN A 748 30.43 32.47 -0.08
N ALA A 749 30.13 33.68 0.39
CA ALA A 749 30.66 34.18 1.67
C ALA A 749 30.13 33.37 2.86
N ASP A 750 28.88 32.91 2.81
CA ASP A 750 28.26 32.13 3.88
C ASP A 750 28.86 30.73 3.98
N THR A 751 29.24 30.11 2.86
CA THR A 751 30.05 28.88 2.83
C THR A 751 31.36 29.05 3.60
N GLN A 752 32.03 30.19 3.42
CA GLN A 752 33.29 30.49 4.11
C GLN A 752 33.07 30.68 5.62
N ARG A 753 32.04 31.43 6.01
CA ARG A 753 31.68 31.61 7.42
C ARG A 753 31.33 30.28 8.09
N LEU A 754 30.52 29.45 7.43
CA LEU A 754 30.16 28.13 7.91
C LEU A 754 31.38 27.24 8.10
N LEU A 755 32.28 27.22 7.11
CA LEU A 755 33.51 26.44 7.18
C LEU A 755 34.37 26.85 8.38
N PHE A 756 34.68 28.14 8.53
CA PHE A 756 35.52 28.61 9.63
C PHE A 756 34.84 28.47 11.00
N SER A 757 33.52 28.68 11.08
CA SER A 757 32.75 28.42 12.32
C SER A 757 32.76 26.94 12.69
N ALA A 758 32.66 26.03 11.72
CA ALA A 758 32.75 24.60 11.94
C ALA A 758 34.16 24.21 12.43
N LEU A 759 35.21 24.72 11.78
CA LEU A 759 36.60 24.43 12.17
C LEU A 759 36.91 24.89 13.60
N ASP A 760 36.38 26.04 14.01
CA ASP A 760 36.59 26.56 15.36
C ASP A 760 35.89 25.73 16.44
N ALA A 761 34.72 25.17 16.13
CA ALA A 761 33.91 24.42 17.10
C ALA A 761 34.14 22.90 17.06
N MET A 762 34.88 22.38 16.09
CA MET A 762 35.17 20.95 15.94
C MET A 762 36.23 20.52 16.97
N PRO A 763 35.94 19.54 17.85
CA PRO A 763 36.89 19.11 18.89
C PRO A 763 38.11 18.38 18.34
N ASP A 764 38.00 17.82 17.13
CA ASP A 764 39.06 17.13 16.40
C ASP A 764 39.89 18.05 15.49
N TRP A 765 39.52 19.34 15.38
CA TRP A 765 40.32 20.32 14.65
C TRP A 765 41.49 20.82 15.53
N PRO A 766 42.73 20.89 15.01
CA PRO A 766 43.88 21.35 15.77
C PRO A 766 43.73 22.82 16.17
N ALA A 767 43.37 23.07 17.43
CA ALA A 767 43.27 24.42 17.99
C ALA A 767 44.65 25.11 18.13
N ASP A 768 45.74 24.36 17.95
CA ASP A 768 47.12 24.82 18.11
C ASP A 768 47.75 25.38 16.82
N ILE A 769 46.93 25.59 15.77
CA ILE A 769 47.32 26.31 14.55
C ILE A 769 46.41 27.52 14.35
N ARG A 770 46.95 28.63 13.85
CA ARG A 770 46.16 29.80 13.45
C ARG A 770 45.95 29.77 11.95
N LEU A 771 44.74 29.43 11.49
CA LEU A 771 44.36 29.46 10.07
C LEU A 771 43.76 30.83 9.73
N GLU A 772 44.28 31.50 8.71
CA GLU A 772 43.75 32.78 8.22
C GLU A 772 43.38 32.71 6.73
N LEU A 773 42.15 33.13 6.41
CA LEU A 773 41.72 33.46 5.05
C LEU A 773 42.00 34.93 4.79
N ARG A 774 42.80 35.27 3.77
CA ARG A 774 43.22 36.64 3.45
C ARG A 774 42.82 37.05 2.05
N ALA A 775 42.49 38.33 1.84
CA ALA A 775 42.11 38.84 0.52
C ALA A 775 43.32 39.21 -0.34
N GLY A 776 43.39 38.64 -1.55
CA GLY A 776 44.27 39.05 -2.65
C GLY A 776 45.75 38.69 -2.52
N ASN A 777 46.34 38.82 -1.33
CA ASN A 777 47.76 38.53 -1.09
C ASN A 777 48.02 38.07 0.38
N PRO A 778 49.22 37.53 0.71
CA PRO A 778 49.53 37.00 2.04
C PRO A 778 49.46 38.01 3.19
N ASP A 779 49.58 39.31 2.88
CA ASP A 779 49.54 40.42 3.86
C ASP A 779 48.23 41.23 3.74
N GLY A 780 47.29 40.78 2.92
CA GLY A 780 45.99 41.41 2.73
C GLY A 780 45.07 41.30 3.94
N PRO A 781 43.92 42.00 3.95
CA PRO A 781 42.99 41.99 5.07
C PRO A 781 42.49 40.57 5.36
N ILE A 782 42.35 40.26 6.66
CA ILE A 782 41.83 38.97 7.13
C ILE A 782 40.32 38.94 6.89
N LEU A 783 39.87 37.92 6.18
CA LEU A 783 38.46 37.67 5.87
C LEU A 783 37.82 36.72 6.89
N ALA A 784 38.57 35.74 7.40
CA ALA A 784 38.16 34.81 8.44
C ALA A 784 39.41 34.19 9.11
N HIS A 785 39.31 33.77 10.38
CA HIS A 785 40.38 33.04 11.05
C HIS A 785 39.85 32.06 12.12
N THR A 786 40.65 31.06 12.49
CA THR A 786 40.38 30.15 13.62
C THR A 786 41.68 29.64 14.25
N GLY A 787 41.63 29.26 15.53
CA GLY A 787 42.72 28.66 16.29
C GLY A 787 43.84 29.61 16.71
N VAL A 788 44.78 29.10 17.52
CA VAL A 788 45.88 29.85 18.14
C VAL A 788 47.20 29.10 17.94
N GLY A 789 48.22 29.71 17.34
CA GLY A 789 49.52 29.04 17.13
C GLY A 789 50.23 29.42 15.83
N PRO A 790 51.06 28.53 15.26
CA PRO A 790 51.76 28.77 14.00
C PRO A 790 50.78 29.12 12.88
N LEU A 791 51.15 30.13 12.09
CA LEU A 791 50.27 30.75 11.12
C LEU A 791 50.20 29.95 9.81
N VAL A 792 48.99 29.54 9.43
CA VAL A 792 48.64 28.94 8.14
C VAL A 792 47.77 29.93 7.36
N ARG A 793 48.11 30.22 6.11
CA ARG A 793 47.38 31.23 5.31
C ARG A 793 46.77 30.61 4.06
N VAL A 794 45.55 31.03 3.75
CA VAL A 794 44.86 30.79 2.48
C VAL A 794 44.50 32.13 1.87
N ILE A 795 44.80 32.33 0.59
CA ILE A 795 44.60 33.60 -0.12
C ILE A 795 43.38 33.45 -1.02
N LYS A 796 42.40 34.34 -0.87
CA LYS A 796 41.22 34.45 -1.73
C LYS A 796 41.46 35.50 -2.81
N SER A 797 41.40 35.09 -4.08
CA SER A 797 41.48 35.95 -5.26
C SER A 797 40.22 35.85 -6.10
N SER A 798 40.12 36.63 -7.19
CA SER A 798 39.03 36.49 -8.17
C SER A 798 39.08 35.17 -8.95
N GLN A 799 40.23 34.48 -8.95
CA GLN A 799 40.44 33.21 -9.65
C GLN A 799 40.21 31.99 -8.74
N GLY A 800 40.01 32.18 -7.43
CA GLY A 800 39.83 31.11 -6.44
C GLY A 800 40.70 31.29 -5.19
N TYR A 801 40.94 30.18 -4.50
CA TYR A 801 41.69 30.06 -3.26
C TYR A 801 43.07 29.44 -3.51
N GLU A 802 44.09 29.99 -2.86
CA GLU A 802 45.48 29.51 -2.95
C GLU A 802 46.03 29.26 -1.54
N GLY A 803 46.55 28.05 -1.27
CA GLY A 803 47.27 27.77 -0.03
C GLY A 803 48.66 28.41 -0.06
N PHE A 804 49.03 29.15 0.99
CA PHE A 804 50.34 29.83 1.06
C PHE A 804 51.42 28.87 1.60
N LEU A 805 52.41 28.53 0.75
CA LEU A 805 53.46 27.55 1.06
C LEU A 805 54.83 28.15 1.43
N GLY A 806 54.97 29.48 1.53
CA GLY A 806 56.24 30.16 1.85
C GLY A 806 56.70 31.16 0.77
N GLU A 807 58.01 31.34 0.60
CA GLU A 807 58.57 32.35 -0.32
C GLU A 807 58.36 31.98 -1.80
N ARG A 808 57.74 32.92 -2.55
CA ARG A 808 57.49 32.84 -4.01
C ARG A 808 58.83 32.66 -4.76
N PRO A 809 58.93 31.69 -5.67
CA PRO A 809 58.38 31.93 -7.02
C PRO A 809 57.42 30.86 -7.55
N ALA A 810 57.07 29.84 -6.77
CA ALA A 810 56.01 28.92 -7.15
C ALA A 810 54.70 29.32 -6.45
N PRO A 811 53.76 30.01 -7.12
CA PRO A 811 52.41 30.17 -6.58
C PRO A 811 51.80 28.79 -6.31
N GLY A 812 51.07 28.66 -5.21
CA GLY A 812 50.28 27.47 -4.93
C GLY A 812 49.26 27.24 -6.05
N MET A 813 48.77 26.01 -6.17
CA MET A 813 47.72 25.72 -7.14
C MET A 813 46.46 26.48 -6.75
N VAL A 814 46.01 27.41 -7.59
CA VAL A 814 44.74 28.12 -7.39
C VAL A 814 43.61 27.12 -7.61
N SER A 815 42.78 26.92 -6.59
CA SER A 815 41.61 26.04 -6.62
C SER A 815 40.33 26.83 -6.37
N ILE A 816 39.25 26.41 -7.01
CA ILE A 816 37.90 26.92 -6.69
C ILE A 816 37.41 26.38 -5.33
N ASP A 817 38.07 25.34 -4.81
CA ASP A 817 37.73 24.69 -3.56
C ASP A 817 38.59 25.20 -2.40
N ILE A 818 37.93 25.89 -1.47
CA ILE A 818 38.55 26.37 -0.25
C ILE A 818 39.04 25.24 0.65
N CYS A 819 38.35 24.09 0.68
CA CYS A 819 38.79 22.93 1.46
C CYS A 819 40.11 22.41 0.91
N GLN A 820 40.22 22.30 -0.42
CA GLN A 820 41.47 21.89 -1.07
C GLN A 820 42.61 22.87 -0.76
N ALA A 821 42.37 24.18 -0.83
CA ALA A 821 43.39 25.18 -0.52
C ALA A 821 43.84 25.12 0.95
N ILE A 822 42.92 24.87 1.89
CA ILE A 822 43.26 24.65 3.30
C ILE A 822 44.10 23.39 3.47
N GLU A 823 43.68 22.25 2.90
CA GLU A 823 44.42 21.00 2.99
C GLU A 823 45.85 21.12 2.42
N GLN A 824 46.01 21.87 1.34
CA GLN A 824 47.33 22.16 0.75
C GLN A 824 48.19 23.05 1.66
N ALA A 825 47.59 24.05 2.31
CA ALA A 825 48.29 24.96 3.22
C ALA A 825 48.72 24.28 4.53
N LEU A 826 48.09 23.16 4.92
CA LEU A 826 48.41 22.45 6.15
C LEU A 826 49.79 21.75 6.10
N PRO A 827 50.62 21.89 7.15
CA PRO A 827 51.85 21.11 7.29
C PRO A 827 51.59 19.60 7.25
N ARG A 828 52.52 18.82 6.68
CA ARG A 828 52.38 17.35 6.53
C ARG A 828 52.01 16.65 7.85
N ALA A 829 52.69 16.99 8.94
CA ALA A 829 52.41 16.40 10.26
C ALA A 829 50.96 16.63 10.74
N ARG A 830 50.32 17.75 10.37
CA ARG A 830 48.92 18.03 10.70
C ARG A 830 47.96 17.32 9.76
N ARG A 831 48.32 17.18 8.48
CA ARG A 831 47.57 16.34 7.53
C ARG A 831 47.51 14.89 7.98
N ASP A 832 48.64 14.32 8.42
CA ASP A 832 48.71 12.95 8.91
C ASP A 832 47.82 12.73 10.15
N LEU A 833 47.80 13.69 11.08
CA LEU A 833 46.93 13.67 12.26
C LEU A 833 45.44 13.76 11.90
N LEU A 834 45.10 14.50 10.84
CA LEU A 834 43.73 14.65 10.34
C LEU A 834 43.32 13.53 9.38
N GLY A 835 44.21 12.57 9.10
CA GLY A 835 43.96 11.47 8.16
C GLY A 835 43.84 11.90 6.69
N ILE A 836 44.49 13.01 6.30
CA ILE A 836 44.40 13.59 4.96
C ILE A 836 45.50 13.00 4.07
N GLU A 837 45.18 11.94 3.34
CA GLU A 837 46.11 11.27 2.41
C GLU A 837 46.32 12.08 1.12
N HIS A 838 45.23 12.65 0.59
CA HIS A 838 45.21 13.44 -0.63
C HIS A 838 44.68 14.85 -0.32
N THR A 839 45.28 15.88 -0.94
CA THR A 839 44.85 17.28 -0.77
C THR A 839 43.94 17.70 -1.91
N ASP A 840 42.77 17.04 -2.00
CA ASP A 840 41.71 17.27 -2.99
C ASP A 840 40.47 17.94 -2.37
N GLY A 841 40.52 18.29 -1.09
CA GLY A 841 39.44 18.90 -0.32
C GLY A 841 38.41 17.92 0.21
N ALA A 842 38.43 16.64 -0.19
CA ALA A 842 37.37 15.69 0.13
C ALA A 842 37.32 15.33 1.62
N SER A 843 38.49 15.17 2.25
CA SER A 843 38.61 14.79 3.66
C SER A 843 38.05 15.88 4.58
N LEU A 844 38.47 17.13 4.36
CA LEU A 844 37.99 18.28 5.13
C LEU A 844 36.51 18.54 4.89
N ARG A 845 36.05 18.46 3.64
CA ARG A 845 34.63 18.63 3.29
C ARG A 845 33.76 17.58 3.99
N HIS A 846 34.15 16.31 3.95
CA HIS A 846 33.41 15.24 4.62
C HIS A 846 33.33 15.46 6.13
N ARG A 847 34.43 15.88 6.76
CA ARG A 847 34.49 16.19 8.20
C ARG A 847 33.55 17.34 8.57
N VAL A 848 33.64 18.46 7.85
CA VAL A 848 32.80 19.64 8.07
C VAL A 848 31.32 19.32 7.83
N MET A 849 31.00 18.56 6.77
CA MET A 849 29.64 18.15 6.49
C MET A 849 29.08 17.22 7.58
N THR A 850 29.91 16.31 8.11
CA THR A 850 29.52 15.42 9.21
C THR A 850 29.23 16.21 10.48
N TRP A 851 30.10 17.15 10.84
CA TRP A 851 29.88 18.05 11.98
C TRP A 851 28.63 18.92 11.78
N ALA A 852 28.44 19.48 10.58
CA ALA A 852 27.30 20.34 10.28
C ALA A 852 25.97 19.60 10.37
N LYS A 853 25.92 18.32 9.96
CA LYS A 853 24.73 17.46 10.16
C LYS A 853 24.41 17.29 11.64
N ALA A 854 25.41 16.98 12.47
CA ALA A 854 25.22 16.76 13.90
C ALA A 854 24.79 18.03 14.65
N ASN A 855 25.20 19.21 14.17
CA ASN A 855 24.99 20.50 14.85
C ASN A 855 23.98 21.41 14.15
N ARG A 856 23.23 20.91 13.15
CA ARG A 856 22.42 21.72 12.21
C ARG A 856 21.51 22.74 12.89
N ALA A 857 20.85 22.35 13.98
CA ALA A 857 19.91 23.20 14.72
C ALA A 857 20.53 24.52 15.21
N THR A 858 21.84 24.53 15.46
CA THR A 858 22.56 25.70 15.99
C THR A 858 23.27 26.53 14.91
N LEU A 859 23.28 26.07 13.65
CA LEU A 859 24.09 26.69 12.60
C LEU A 859 23.47 27.98 12.05
N ALA A 860 22.15 28.03 11.89
CA ALA A 860 21.51 29.21 11.31
C ALA A 860 21.71 30.47 12.17
N PRO A 861 21.54 30.43 13.51
CA PRO A 861 21.86 31.57 14.37
C PRO A 861 23.35 31.97 14.31
N ARG A 862 24.27 30.99 14.27
CA ARG A 862 25.74 31.25 14.21
C ARG A 862 26.19 31.97 12.93
N LEU A 863 25.46 31.79 11.83
CA LEU A 863 25.81 32.41 10.54
C LEU A 863 25.27 33.83 10.37
N TYR A 864 24.15 34.16 11.01
CA TYR A 864 23.38 35.38 10.71
C TYR A 864 22.91 36.19 11.93
N GLY A 865 23.18 35.74 13.16
CA GLY A 865 22.72 36.37 14.41
C GLY A 865 21.22 36.17 14.71
N GLN A 866 20.81 36.38 15.97
CA GLN A 866 19.43 36.14 16.44
C GLN A 866 18.35 37.12 15.91
N ARG A 867 18.70 38.13 15.10
CA ARG A 867 17.71 39.04 14.49
C ARG A 867 16.70 38.37 13.55
N SER A 868 16.84 37.06 13.31
CA SER A 868 15.89 36.24 12.60
C SER A 868 15.42 35.07 13.49
N GLN A 869 14.64 35.33 14.56
CA GLN A 869 13.58 34.44 15.10
C GLN A 869 13.20 34.79 16.57
N ARG A 870 12.28 35.75 16.75
CA ARG A 870 11.19 35.58 17.75
C ARG A 870 9.92 35.27 16.99
N LEU A 871 9.89 34.09 16.37
CA LEU A 871 8.65 33.38 16.14
C LEU A 871 8.71 32.24 17.14
N ALA A 872 7.81 32.27 18.12
CA ALA A 872 7.66 31.23 19.12
C ALA A 872 7.83 29.86 18.45
N THR A 873 8.89 29.17 18.82
CA THR A 873 9.09 27.77 18.51
C THR A 873 7.96 26.99 19.18
N ARG A 874 6.85 26.80 18.46
CA ARG A 874 5.88 25.76 18.75
C ARG A 874 5.93 24.74 17.61
N GLY A 875 6.73 23.70 17.81
CA GLY A 875 6.42 22.37 17.28
C GLY A 875 7.25 21.79 16.14
N TRP A 876 8.34 22.41 15.67
CA TRP A 876 9.16 21.80 14.62
C TRP A 876 10.65 21.84 14.99
N LEU A 877 11.13 20.72 15.52
CA LEU A 877 12.56 20.45 15.59
C LEU A 877 13.08 20.34 14.15
N ARG A 878 13.86 21.33 13.73
CA ARG A 878 14.76 21.25 12.59
C ARG A 878 15.76 20.13 12.84
N GLY A 879 15.51 18.95 12.26
CA GLY A 879 16.54 17.95 11.95
C GLY A 879 17.38 17.39 13.10
N GLY A 880 16.81 17.25 14.31
CA GLY A 880 17.43 16.47 15.38
C GLY A 880 17.08 14.98 15.22
N GLN A 881 18.03 14.07 15.50
CA GLN A 881 17.67 12.66 15.67
C GLN A 881 16.63 12.53 16.80
N PRO A 882 15.58 11.70 16.64
CA PRO A 882 14.72 11.38 17.76
C PRO A 882 15.57 10.82 18.92
N LEU A 883 15.31 11.28 20.14
CA LEU A 883 16.01 10.82 21.36
C LEU A 883 15.76 9.32 21.65
N GLU A 884 14.83 8.68 20.95
CA GLU A 884 14.61 7.24 20.97
C GLU A 884 14.90 6.59 19.61
N PRO A 885 15.58 5.42 19.56
CA PRO A 885 15.71 4.66 18.33
C PRO A 885 14.33 4.29 17.81
N LEU A 886 14.20 4.35 16.48
CA LEU A 886 12.98 3.95 15.76
C LEU A 886 12.45 2.60 16.27
N PRO A 887 11.13 2.38 16.26
CA PRO A 887 10.62 1.01 16.29
C PRO A 887 11.29 0.27 15.14
N ALA A 888 11.91 -0.87 15.44
CA ALA A 888 12.51 -1.71 14.40
C ALA A 888 11.48 -2.00 13.30
N ALA A 889 11.93 -2.15 12.06
CA ALA A 889 11.07 -2.64 10.99
C ALA A 889 10.31 -3.88 11.50
N PRO A 890 8.98 -3.93 11.33
CA PRO A 890 8.17 -4.95 11.97
C PRO A 890 8.65 -6.34 11.57
N ARG A 891 8.85 -7.21 12.56
CA ARG A 891 9.39 -8.56 12.36
C ARG A 891 8.30 -9.53 11.94
N GLN A 892 7.04 -9.26 12.29
CA GLN A 892 5.91 -10.05 11.84
C GLN A 892 5.49 -9.62 10.44
N THR A 893 5.63 -10.51 9.47
CA THR A 893 5.22 -10.28 8.06
C THR A 893 4.09 -11.23 7.64
N SER A 894 3.24 -11.65 8.57
CA SER A 894 2.03 -12.40 8.22
C SER A 894 1.10 -11.52 7.40
N SER A 895 0.27 -12.11 6.55
CA SER A 895 -0.71 -11.37 5.75
C SER A 895 -1.66 -10.52 6.57
N LEU A 896 -2.07 -10.99 7.76
CA LEU A 896 -2.95 -10.26 8.67
C LEU A 896 -2.23 -9.03 9.25
N SER A 897 -0.97 -9.18 9.68
CA SER A 897 -0.16 -8.05 10.17
C SER A 897 0.11 -7.01 9.08
N ALA A 898 0.36 -7.47 7.84
CA ALA A 898 0.52 -6.58 6.69
C ALA A 898 -0.77 -5.83 6.37
N ALA A 899 -1.92 -6.51 6.41
CA ALA A 899 -3.21 -5.89 6.15
C ALA A 899 -3.63 -4.90 7.25
N TYR A 900 -3.34 -5.20 8.53
CA TYR A 900 -3.50 -4.26 9.64
C TYR A 900 -2.64 -3.01 9.45
N ARG A 901 -1.37 -3.17 9.07
CA ARG A 901 -0.46 -2.04 8.80
C ARG A 901 -0.82 -1.22 7.57
N ARG A 902 -1.67 -1.70 6.66
CA ARG A 902 -2.23 -0.83 5.61
C ARG A 902 -3.24 0.17 6.18
N LEU A 903 -3.94 -0.18 7.25
CA LEU A 903 -4.84 0.74 7.95
C LEU A 903 -4.06 1.65 8.90
N PHE A 904 -3.08 1.09 9.61
CA PHE A 904 -2.23 1.79 10.57
C PHE A 904 -0.74 1.64 10.21
N PRO A 905 -0.22 2.44 9.26
CA PRO A 905 1.14 2.29 8.71
C PRO A 905 2.28 2.40 9.72
N THR A 906 2.03 3.09 10.83
CA THR A 906 3.01 3.30 11.90
C THR A 906 2.90 2.27 13.02
N ALA A 907 2.02 1.26 12.87
CA ALA A 907 1.75 0.28 13.93
C ALA A 907 2.91 -0.70 14.14
N THR A 908 3.35 -0.79 15.40
CA THR A 908 4.39 -1.68 15.87
C THR A 908 3.91 -3.13 15.97
N ASP A 909 4.85 -4.10 16.11
CA ASP A 909 4.50 -5.50 16.40
C ASP A 909 3.72 -5.63 17.73
N ALA A 910 4.04 -4.79 18.72
CA ALA A 910 3.34 -4.74 20.01
C ALA A 910 1.89 -4.27 19.84
N GLU A 911 1.67 -3.13 19.18
CA GLU A 911 0.31 -2.61 18.93
C GLU A 911 -0.55 -3.59 18.10
N PHE A 912 0.06 -4.36 17.20
CA PHE A 912 -0.64 -5.42 16.47
C PHE A 912 -0.97 -6.63 17.36
N ALA A 913 -0.06 -7.03 18.26
CA ALA A 913 -0.30 -8.10 19.22
C ALA A 913 -1.38 -7.72 20.24
N ASP A 914 -1.36 -6.48 20.74
CA ASP A 914 -2.39 -5.94 21.64
C ASP A 914 -3.76 -5.96 20.95
N TRP A 915 -3.85 -5.45 19.71
CA TRP A 915 -5.09 -5.53 18.92
C TRP A 915 -5.58 -6.97 18.69
N LEU A 916 -4.67 -7.93 18.46
CA LEU A 916 -5.04 -9.34 18.35
C LEU A 916 -5.67 -9.86 19.65
N ASN A 917 -5.10 -9.46 20.79
CA ASN A 917 -5.46 -9.91 22.13
C ASN A 917 -6.59 -9.11 22.81
N GLU A 918 -7.04 -7.98 22.23
CA GLU A 918 -8.16 -7.15 22.75
C GLU A 918 -9.48 -7.93 23.00
N GLY A 919 -9.60 -9.18 22.54
CA GLY A 919 -10.73 -10.07 22.80
C GLY A 919 -10.54 -11.10 23.92
N ASP A 920 -9.35 -11.18 24.53
CA ASP A 920 -9.01 -12.14 25.60
C ASP A 920 -9.11 -11.53 27.03
N ASP A 921 -9.43 -10.23 27.15
CA ASP A 921 -9.69 -9.59 28.44
C ASP A 921 -11.00 -10.14 29.06
N GLU A 922 -10.95 -10.56 30.33
CA GLU A 922 -12.08 -11.17 31.06
C GLU A 922 -13.36 -10.30 31.09
N ASP A 923 -13.26 -8.99 30.86
CA ASP A 923 -14.40 -8.06 30.81
C ASP A 923 -15.07 -7.95 29.42
N ASN A 924 -14.45 -8.49 28.35
CA ASN A 924 -14.87 -8.35 26.95
C ASN A 924 -15.24 -9.70 26.27
N LEU A 925 -15.68 -10.69 27.06
CA LEU A 925 -16.15 -12.04 26.66
C LEU A 925 -17.28 -12.09 25.60
N HIS A 926 -17.73 -10.96 25.06
CA HIS A 926 -18.80 -10.85 24.08
C HIS A 926 -18.36 -10.61 22.64
N ASP A 927 -17.11 -10.21 22.38
CA ASP A 927 -16.64 -10.03 20.99
C ASP A 927 -16.14 -11.36 20.39
N MET A 928 -17.07 -12.23 19.99
CA MET A 928 -16.77 -13.50 19.31
C MET A 928 -16.27 -13.31 17.85
N ARG A 929 -15.99 -12.09 17.39
CA ARG A 929 -15.53 -11.83 16.01
C ARG A 929 -14.08 -12.25 15.83
N SER A 930 -13.81 -12.97 14.74
CA SER A 930 -12.44 -13.32 14.36
C SER A 930 -11.60 -12.05 14.07
N PRO A 931 -10.27 -12.09 14.25
CA PRO A 931 -9.38 -10.98 13.89
C PRO A 931 -9.58 -10.48 12.45
N THR A 932 -9.85 -11.38 11.50
CA THR A 932 -10.14 -11.03 10.11
C THR A 932 -11.44 -10.23 9.99
N GLN A 933 -12.49 -10.59 10.73
CA GLN A 933 -13.74 -9.83 10.73
C GLN A 933 -13.55 -8.45 11.37
N ARG A 934 -12.80 -8.36 12.47
CA ARG A 934 -12.43 -7.07 13.09
C ARG A 934 -11.66 -6.18 12.12
N LEU A 935 -10.73 -6.75 11.35
CA LEU A 935 -10.00 -6.02 10.31
C LEU A 935 -10.93 -5.51 9.20
N ARG A 936 -11.88 -6.33 8.73
CA ARG A 936 -12.89 -5.90 7.73
C ARG A 936 -13.77 -4.78 8.25
N ASP A 937 -14.18 -4.85 9.52
CA ASP A 937 -14.96 -3.79 10.15
C ASP A 937 -14.17 -2.46 10.19
N LEU A 938 -12.86 -2.51 10.49
CA LEU A 938 -11.98 -1.34 10.44
C LEU A 938 -11.82 -0.79 9.01
N GLN A 939 -11.66 -1.65 8.01
CA GLN A 939 -11.62 -1.24 6.60
C GLN A 939 -12.91 -0.52 6.19
N ALA A 940 -14.06 -1.10 6.53
CA ALA A 940 -15.37 -0.51 6.23
C ALA A 940 -15.57 0.85 6.92
N ARG A 941 -15.11 1.00 8.16
CA ARG A 941 -15.15 2.30 8.87
C ARG A 941 -14.29 3.36 8.19
N LEU A 942 -13.07 3.03 7.77
CA LEU A 942 -12.21 3.96 7.03
C LEU A 942 -12.84 4.36 5.69
N GLU A 943 -13.46 3.42 4.96
CA GLU A 943 -14.15 3.71 3.71
C GLU A 943 -15.38 4.62 3.91
N ASN A 944 -16.15 4.39 4.98
CA ASN A 944 -17.28 5.25 5.34
C ASN A 944 -16.80 6.65 5.72
N LEU A 945 -15.77 6.77 6.57
CA LEU A 945 -15.18 8.06 6.94
C LEU A 945 -14.70 8.83 5.70
N ARG A 946 -14.03 8.16 4.76
CA ARG A 946 -13.59 8.78 3.49
C ARG A 946 -14.77 9.29 2.66
N ARG A 947 -15.84 8.52 2.57
CA ARG A 947 -17.06 8.91 1.83
C ARG A 947 -17.72 10.12 2.47
N ASP A 948 -17.90 10.09 3.79
CA ASP A 948 -18.57 11.16 4.54
C ASP A 948 -17.75 12.46 4.49
N LEU A 949 -16.42 12.37 4.63
CA LEU A 949 -15.52 13.52 4.47
C LEU A 949 -15.53 14.08 3.05
N ALA A 950 -15.57 13.22 2.02
CA ALA A 950 -15.66 13.67 0.63
C ALA A 950 -16.97 14.43 0.36
N GLN A 951 -18.09 13.96 0.92
CA GLN A 951 -19.37 14.66 0.86
C GLN A 951 -19.35 15.98 1.62
N TRP A 952 -18.77 16.00 2.83
CA TRP A 952 -18.64 17.20 3.66
C TRP A 952 -17.74 18.28 3.02
N ALA A 953 -16.68 17.84 2.32
CA ALA A 953 -15.72 18.71 1.64
C ALA A 953 -16.14 19.15 0.23
N ALA A 954 -17.30 18.72 -0.26
CA ALA A 954 -17.78 19.08 -1.59
C ALA A 954 -17.86 20.62 -1.76
N PRO A 955 -17.48 21.18 -2.92
CA PRO A 955 -17.45 22.63 -3.13
C PRO A 955 -18.81 23.27 -2.87
N ASN A 956 -18.89 24.21 -1.93
CA ASN A 956 -20.08 25.01 -1.68
C ASN A 956 -19.87 26.46 -2.18
N PRO A 957 -20.58 26.91 -3.23
CA PRO A 957 -20.45 28.26 -3.77
C PRO A 957 -20.76 29.39 -2.77
N GLN A 958 -21.56 29.12 -1.73
CA GLN A 958 -21.95 30.12 -0.72
C GLN A 958 -20.90 30.27 0.39
N HIS A 959 -20.05 29.25 0.55
CA HIS A 959 -19.10 29.12 1.65
C HIS A 959 -17.81 28.48 1.11
N PRO A 960 -16.90 29.25 0.48
CA PRO A 960 -15.65 28.75 -0.07
C PRO A 960 -14.63 28.43 1.05
N HIS A 961 -15.04 27.68 2.07
CA HIS A 961 -14.19 27.22 3.16
C HIS A 961 -13.28 26.09 2.67
N GLN A 962 -12.07 26.03 3.22
CA GLN A 962 -11.04 25.08 2.80
C GLN A 962 -11.24 23.67 3.41
N ARG A 963 -12.50 23.22 3.52
CA ARG A 963 -12.87 21.90 4.09
C ARG A 963 -12.08 20.75 3.49
N HIS A 964 -11.84 20.78 2.19
CA HIS A 964 -11.04 19.78 1.48
C HIS A 964 -9.62 19.62 2.03
N LEU A 965 -9.02 20.68 2.60
CA LEU A 965 -7.70 20.61 3.24
C LEU A 965 -7.72 19.86 4.58
N ALA A 966 -8.87 19.82 5.27
CA ALA A 966 -9.04 19.10 6.53
C ALA A 966 -9.24 17.59 6.35
N VAL A 967 -9.64 17.12 5.15
CA VAL A 967 -9.90 15.71 4.87
C VAL A 967 -8.65 14.84 5.12
N ARG A 968 -7.48 15.26 4.64
CA ARG A 968 -6.24 14.50 4.78
C ARG A 968 -5.77 14.44 6.25
N PRO A 969 -5.69 15.55 7.01
CA PRO A 969 -5.39 15.51 8.44
C PRO A 969 -6.30 14.59 9.25
N VAL A 970 -7.61 14.59 8.98
CA VAL A 970 -8.57 13.72 9.69
C VAL A 970 -8.33 12.24 9.36
N ILE A 971 -8.09 11.90 8.09
CA ILE A 971 -7.75 10.52 7.69
C ILE A 971 -6.42 10.09 8.34
N ASN A 972 -5.40 10.94 8.32
CA ASN A 972 -4.08 10.64 8.92
C ASN A 972 -4.18 10.45 10.44
N ALA A 973 -5.05 11.22 11.11
CA ALA A 973 -5.32 11.09 12.53
C ALA A 973 -6.02 9.75 12.84
N TRP A 974 -7.03 9.37 12.05
CA TRP A 974 -7.69 8.05 12.17
C TRP A 974 -6.69 6.91 11.97
N GLN A 975 -5.81 7.02 10.95
CA GLN A 975 -4.77 6.03 10.64
C GLN A 975 -3.57 6.06 11.60
N ARG A 976 -3.58 6.90 12.65
CA ARG A 976 -2.52 7.00 13.67
C ARG A 976 -1.15 7.39 13.12
N VAL A 977 -1.14 8.07 11.97
CA VAL A 977 0.06 8.60 11.31
C VAL A 977 0.49 9.92 11.95
N SER A 978 -0.48 10.77 12.28
CA SER A 978 -0.22 12.08 12.90
C SER A 978 0.18 11.93 14.37
N ARG A 979 1.41 12.33 14.69
CA ARG A 979 1.95 12.36 16.06
C ARG A 979 2.77 13.63 16.29
N THR A 980 2.67 14.18 17.49
CA THR A 980 3.49 15.31 17.98
C THR A 980 4.56 14.78 18.92
N VAL A 981 5.81 15.19 18.71
CA VAL A 981 6.95 14.80 19.56
C VAL A 981 7.08 15.79 20.72
N LEU A 982 7.32 15.26 21.93
CA LEU A 982 7.54 16.03 23.14
C LEU A 982 9.02 16.22 23.43
N ASP A 983 9.37 17.32 24.09
CA ASP A 983 10.69 17.52 24.67
C ASP A 983 10.97 16.38 25.67
N GLY A 984 12.04 15.60 25.42
CA GLY A 984 12.34 14.38 26.16
C GLY A 984 11.95 13.05 25.49
N GLY A 985 11.41 13.07 24.26
CA GLY A 985 11.30 11.89 23.39
C GLY A 985 9.92 11.22 23.31
N GLY A 986 8.95 11.63 24.13
CA GLY A 986 7.58 11.11 24.08
C GLY A 986 6.81 11.51 22.81
N ARG A 987 5.74 10.78 22.46
CA ARG A 987 4.86 11.09 21.31
C ARG A 987 3.40 11.08 21.72
N LEU A 988 2.63 12.05 21.22
CA LEU A 988 1.18 12.13 21.39
C LEU A 988 0.50 11.97 20.04
N TYR A 989 -0.59 11.21 19.98
CA TYR A 989 -1.43 11.17 18.78
C TYR A 989 -2.11 12.52 18.57
N SER A 990 -2.01 13.05 17.35
CA SER A 990 -2.41 14.43 17.06
C SER A 990 -3.43 14.58 15.94
N LEU A 991 -4.26 15.61 16.03
CA LEU A 991 -5.09 16.12 14.94
C LEU A 991 -4.72 17.59 14.68
N GLU A 992 -4.12 17.83 13.52
CA GLU A 992 -3.64 19.16 13.09
C GLU A 992 -4.63 19.78 12.10
N LEU A 993 -5.38 20.78 12.57
CA LEU A 993 -6.36 21.53 11.78
C LEU A 993 -6.07 23.04 11.82
N SER A 994 -4.80 23.40 12.03
CA SER A 994 -4.33 24.78 12.08
C SER A 994 -4.38 25.44 10.69
N GLU A 995 -4.69 26.73 10.64
CA GLU A 995 -4.52 27.57 9.44
C GLU A 995 -5.33 27.12 8.21
N LEU A 996 -6.50 26.49 8.44
CA LEU A 996 -7.38 25.95 7.40
C LEU A 996 -8.60 26.84 7.13
N ASP A 997 -8.65 28.04 7.73
CA ASP A 997 -9.79 28.96 7.69
C ASP A 997 -11.14 28.27 8.06
N LEU A 998 -11.09 27.30 8.97
CA LEU A 998 -12.26 26.57 9.44
C LEU A 998 -13.08 27.44 10.40
N THR A 999 -14.39 27.38 10.24
CA THR A 999 -15.36 28.00 11.15
C THR A 999 -15.86 27.01 12.19
N HIS A 1000 -16.56 27.50 13.20
CA HIS A 1000 -17.23 26.64 14.16
C HIS A 1000 -18.36 25.80 13.52
N GLU A 1001 -19.01 26.27 12.45
CA GLU A 1001 -20.01 25.49 11.71
C GLU A 1001 -19.36 24.33 10.93
N ASP A 1002 -18.17 24.56 10.39
CA ASP A 1002 -17.38 23.51 9.73
C ASP A 1002 -17.01 22.41 10.70
N LEU A 1003 -16.52 22.77 11.91
CA LEU A 1003 -16.19 21.79 12.95
C LEU A 1003 -17.43 21.07 13.48
N ALA A 1004 -18.58 21.75 13.63
CA ALA A 1004 -19.83 21.16 14.10
C ALA A 1004 -20.40 20.12 13.11
N SER A 1005 -20.17 20.33 11.81
CA SER A 1005 -20.64 19.45 10.73
C SER A 1005 -19.62 18.41 10.27
N LEU A 1006 -18.39 18.43 10.82
CA LEU A 1006 -17.34 17.48 10.47
C LEU A 1006 -17.74 16.05 10.88
N PRO A 1007 -17.78 15.08 9.95
CA PRO A 1007 -18.27 13.73 10.20
C PRO A 1007 -17.23 12.87 10.95
N LEU A 1008 -17.09 13.09 12.25
CA LEU A 1008 -16.25 12.28 13.14
C LEU A 1008 -17.07 11.18 13.82
N THR A 1009 -16.60 9.93 13.72
CA THR A 1009 -17.12 8.75 14.44
C THR A 1009 -16.44 8.60 15.81
N ASP A 1010 -16.78 7.56 16.58
CA ASP A 1010 -16.17 7.27 17.89
C ASP A 1010 -14.74 6.70 17.83
N ASP A 1011 -14.12 6.65 16.65
CA ASP A 1011 -12.80 6.06 16.41
C ASP A 1011 -11.62 7.05 16.66
N PHE A 1012 -11.86 8.21 17.27
CA PHE A 1012 -10.85 9.26 17.54
C PHE A 1012 -10.48 9.40 19.03
N ASN A 1013 -10.83 8.39 19.84
CA ASN A 1013 -10.54 8.34 21.27
C ASN A 1013 -9.04 8.34 21.60
N HIS A 1014 -8.16 7.96 20.66
CA HIS A 1014 -6.70 8.00 20.84
C HIS A 1014 -6.10 9.40 20.71
N ILE A 1015 -6.82 10.42 20.25
CA ILE A 1015 -6.26 11.76 20.05
C ILE A 1015 -6.00 12.44 21.39
N GLU A 1016 -4.73 12.83 21.59
CA GLU A 1016 -4.24 13.49 22.81
C GLU A 1016 -3.82 14.95 22.56
N HIS A 1017 -3.55 15.32 21.32
CA HIS A 1017 -3.17 16.67 20.90
C HIS A 1017 -4.08 17.17 19.77
N LEU A 1018 -4.66 18.36 19.95
CA LEU A 1018 -5.48 19.02 18.95
C LEU A 1018 -4.98 20.45 18.74
N SER A 1019 -4.65 20.80 17.51
CA SER A 1019 -4.31 22.15 17.13
C SER A 1019 -5.31 22.70 16.11
N LEU A 1020 -5.84 23.88 16.42
CA LEU A 1020 -6.76 24.66 15.61
C LEU A 1020 -6.26 26.11 15.46
N ARG A 1021 -4.96 26.32 15.67
CA ARG A 1021 -4.32 27.65 15.62
C ARG A 1021 -4.58 28.35 14.29
N GLY A 1022 -4.74 29.68 14.31
CA GLY A 1022 -4.78 30.50 13.10
C GLY A 1022 -6.06 30.37 12.28
N ASN A 1023 -7.08 29.67 12.79
CA ASN A 1023 -8.41 29.68 12.19
C ASN A 1023 -9.12 30.98 12.58
N SER A 1024 -8.84 32.03 11.83
CA SER A 1024 -9.25 33.40 12.17
C SER A 1024 -10.76 33.63 12.24
N ALA A 1025 -11.60 32.70 11.79
CA ALA A 1025 -13.06 32.76 11.90
C ALA A 1025 -13.63 31.89 13.04
N LEU A 1026 -12.78 31.16 13.77
CA LEU A 1026 -13.17 30.27 14.85
C LEU A 1026 -13.32 31.05 16.15
N SER A 1027 -14.55 31.18 16.64
CA SER A 1027 -14.88 31.88 17.89
C SER A 1027 -15.43 30.99 19.00
N GLN A 1028 -15.80 29.76 18.67
CA GLN A 1028 -16.34 28.78 19.63
C GLN A 1028 -15.94 27.37 19.20
N LEU A 1029 -15.82 26.46 20.18
CA LEU A 1029 -15.51 25.06 19.93
C LEU A 1029 -16.78 24.19 20.14
N PRO A 1030 -17.38 23.63 19.06
CA PRO A 1030 -18.65 22.92 19.18
C PRO A 1030 -18.59 21.64 20.01
N ALA A 1031 -19.66 21.37 20.76
CA ALA A 1031 -19.79 20.15 21.58
C ALA A 1031 -19.68 18.85 20.77
N ALA A 1032 -20.33 18.80 19.61
CA ALA A 1032 -20.29 17.65 18.71
C ALA A 1032 -18.88 17.29 18.23
N PHE A 1033 -17.97 18.27 18.20
CA PHE A 1033 -16.58 18.08 17.80
C PHE A 1033 -15.71 17.63 18.98
N HIS A 1034 -15.65 18.42 20.05
CA HIS A 1034 -14.71 18.14 21.14
C HIS A 1034 -15.09 16.90 21.99
N GLN A 1035 -16.34 16.42 21.93
CA GLN A 1035 -16.75 15.18 22.61
C GLN A 1035 -16.14 13.92 21.99
N ARG A 1036 -15.64 13.99 20.75
CA ARG A 1036 -14.98 12.87 20.07
C ARG A 1036 -13.53 12.62 20.54
N PHE A 1037 -12.99 13.49 21.38
CA PHE A 1037 -11.61 13.42 21.87
C PHE A 1037 -11.58 13.31 23.42
N PRO A 1038 -12.06 12.20 24.01
CA PRO A 1038 -12.11 12.04 25.46
C PRO A 1038 -10.75 12.05 26.15
N ASN A 1039 -9.67 11.70 25.43
CA ASN A 1039 -8.30 11.64 25.95
C ASN A 1039 -7.45 12.88 25.64
N LEU A 1040 -8.08 14.02 25.33
CA LEU A 1040 -7.38 15.23 24.92
C LEU A 1040 -6.56 15.83 26.09
N ARG A 1041 -5.24 15.92 25.89
CA ARG A 1041 -4.26 16.46 26.84
C ARG A 1041 -3.73 17.84 26.47
N ARG A 1042 -3.68 18.17 25.17
CA ARG A 1042 -3.15 19.45 24.68
C ARG A 1042 -4.11 20.06 23.65
N LEU A 1043 -4.52 21.31 23.88
CA LEU A 1043 -5.39 22.05 22.99
C LEU A 1043 -4.76 23.40 22.65
N LEU A 1044 -4.50 23.63 21.36
CA LEU A 1044 -3.96 24.88 20.84
C LEU A 1044 -5.01 25.62 20.00
N LEU A 1045 -5.34 26.84 20.41
CA LEU A 1045 -6.36 27.72 19.85
C LEU A 1045 -5.82 29.15 19.63
N GLY A 1046 -4.50 29.32 19.55
CA GLY A 1046 -3.88 30.61 19.32
C GLY A 1046 -4.31 31.26 17.99
N ASP A 1047 -4.29 32.60 17.91
CA ASP A 1047 -4.63 33.35 16.69
C ASP A 1047 -6.04 33.04 16.12
N CYS A 1048 -7.01 32.84 17.00
CA CYS A 1048 -8.43 32.61 16.67
C CYS A 1048 -9.27 33.87 17.01
N ARG A 1049 -10.56 33.70 17.35
CA ARG A 1049 -11.47 34.77 17.80
C ARG A 1049 -12.31 34.37 19.01
N PHE A 1050 -11.75 33.62 19.96
CA PHE A 1050 -12.45 33.26 21.18
C PHE A 1050 -12.60 34.48 22.09
N ASP A 1051 -13.82 34.76 22.53
CA ASP A 1051 -14.14 35.81 23.52
C ASP A 1051 -14.16 35.26 24.96
N HIS A 1052 -14.23 33.94 25.11
CA HIS A 1052 -14.22 33.20 26.38
C HIS A 1052 -13.40 31.91 26.24
N LEU A 1053 -12.97 31.34 27.36
CA LEU A 1053 -12.37 30.00 27.40
C LEU A 1053 -13.37 28.96 26.86
N PRO A 1054 -12.94 28.05 25.97
CA PRO A 1054 -13.81 26.98 25.46
C PRO A 1054 -14.22 26.07 26.61
N ARG A 1055 -15.46 25.57 26.66
CA ARG A 1055 -15.87 24.60 27.70
C ARG A 1055 -15.81 23.17 27.15
N LEU A 1056 -14.91 22.35 27.68
CA LEU A 1056 -14.68 20.98 27.21
C LEU A 1056 -15.44 19.95 28.05
N ALA A 1057 -15.93 18.89 27.40
CA ALA A 1057 -16.62 17.77 28.08
C ALA A 1057 -15.70 17.00 29.04
N PHE A 1058 -14.42 16.84 28.67
CA PHE A 1058 -13.42 16.07 29.42
C PHE A 1058 -12.26 16.96 29.90
N GLY A 1059 -12.58 18.18 30.33
CA GLY A 1059 -11.59 19.22 30.70
C GLY A 1059 -10.57 18.83 31.78
N GLN A 1060 -10.91 17.86 32.65
CA GLN A 1060 -10.02 17.41 33.73
C GLN A 1060 -8.75 16.69 33.22
N GLN A 1061 -8.78 16.16 32.00
CA GLN A 1061 -7.64 15.49 31.39
C GLN A 1061 -6.64 16.47 30.73
N LEU A 1062 -7.08 17.71 30.50
CA LEU A 1062 -6.29 18.71 29.79
C LEU A 1062 -5.07 19.13 30.63
N ARG A 1063 -3.89 19.09 30.02
CA ARG A 1063 -2.60 19.47 30.60
C ARG A 1063 -2.04 20.76 30.02
N TRP A 1064 -2.35 21.06 28.75
CA TRP A 1064 -1.91 22.27 28.06
C TRP A 1064 -3.10 22.94 27.38
N LEU A 1065 -3.33 24.21 27.71
CA LEU A 1065 -4.24 25.09 26.99
C LEU A 1065 -3.51 26.31 26.49
N ASP A 1066 -3.52 26.50 25.17
CA ASP A 1066 -2.99 27.69 24.51
C ASP A 1066 -4.15 28.40 23.81
N VAL A 1067 -4.43 29.62 24.24
CA VAL A 1067 -5.43 30.53 23.68
C VAL A 1067 -4.80 31.91 23.42
N GLU A 1068 -3.50 31.95 23.10
CA GLU A 1068 -2.79 33.20 22.83
C GLU A 1068 -3.44 34.01 21.70
N ARG A 1069 -3.35 35.34 21.75
CA ARG A 1069 -3.78 36.25 20.67
C ARG A 1069 -5.24 36.01 20.25
N ASN A 1070 -6.13 35.91 21.23
CA ASN A 1070 -7.58 35.83 21.04
C ASN A 1070 -8.25 37.16 21.49
N ARG A 1071 -9.53 37.12 21.86
CA ARG A 1071 -10.31 38.28 22.32
C ARG A 1071 -10.87 38.04 23.71
N ILE A 1072 -10.23 37.17 24.48
CA ILE A 1072 -10.75 36.72 25.77
C ILE A 1072 -10.76 37.91 26.73
N THR A 1073 -11.93 38.20 27.27
CA THR A 1073 -12.11 39.06 28.46
C THR A 1073 -12.35 38.17 29.67
N TRP A 1074 -11.86 38.52 30.85
CA TRP A 1074 -11.97 37.63 32.00
C TRP A 1074 -13.24 37.88 32.83
N ASP A 1075 -14.14 36.90 32.90
CA ASP A 1075 -15.36 36.94 33.73
C ASP A 1075 -15.59 35.70 34.63
N ALA A 1076 -16.75 35.64 35.30
CA ALA A 1076 -17.10 34.53 36.19
C ALA A 1076 -17.32 33.19 35.44
N THR A 1077 -17.72 33.23 34.17
CA THR A 1077 -17.87 32.05 33.29
C THR A 1077 -16.50 31.48 32.97
N ASP A 1078 -15.54 32.32 32.61
CA ASP A 1078 -14.16 31.91 32.32
C ASP A 1078 -13.49 31.33 33.56
N GLN A 1079 -13.69 31.96 34.72
CA GLN A 1079 -13.19 31.48 35.99
C GLN A 1079 -13.73 30.09 36.35
N THR A 1080 -15.03 29.86 36.14
CA THR A 1080 -15.67 28.54 36.38
C THR A 1080 -15.11 27.49 35.40
N THR A 1081 -14.81 27.89 34.16
CA THR A 1081 -14.25 27.01 33.14
C THR A 1081 -12.81 26.61 33.50
N LEU A 1082 -11.96 27.57 33.92
CA LEU A 1082 -10.61 27.29 34.40
C LEU A 1082 -10.59 26.32 35.60
N GLN A 1083 -11.53 26.48 36.54
CA GLN A 1083 -11.66 25.58 37.70
C GLN A 1083 -12.00 24.14 37.30
N SER A 1084 -12.68 23.93 36.16
CA SER A 1084 -12.96 22.60 35.63
C SER A 1084 -11.73 21.89 35.03
N TYR A 1085 -10.65 22.64 34.78
CA TYR A 1085 -9.37 22.15 34.24
C TYR A 1085 -8.35 21.90 35.35
N SER A 1086 -8.74 21.06 36.31
CA SER A 1086 -7.90 20.73 37.48
C SER A 1086 -6.57 20.05 37.15
N GLY A 1087 -6.46 19.43 35.96
CA GLY A 1087 -5.24 18.79 35.48
C GLY A 1087 -4.23 19.73 34.80
N LEU A 1088 -4.58 21.01 34.60
CA LEU A 1088 -3.81 21.93 33.76
C LEU A 1088 -2.40 22.21 34.33
N ALA A 1089 -1.38 22.06 33.49
CA ALA A 1089 0.02 22.33 33.82
C ALA A 1089 0.58 23.52 33.02
N VAL A 1090 0.07 23.77 31.81
CA VAL A 1090 0.47 24.90 30.96
C VAL A 1090 -0.78 25.68 30.56
N LEU A 1091 -0.79 26.99 30.85
CA LEU A 1091 -1.83 27.92 30.45
C LEU A 1091 -1.20 29.13 29.77
N ASP A 1092 -1.54 29.34 28.50
CA ASP A 1092 -1.16 30.53 27.76
C ASP A 1092 -2.39 31.34 27.36
N LEU A 1093 -2.49 32.54 27.92
CA LEU A 1093 -3.54 33.53 27.72
C LEU A 1093 -2.96 34.84 27.16
N SER A 1094 -1.70 34.85 26.74
CA SER A 1094 -0.99 36.05 26.31
C SER A 1094 -1.71 36.77 25.18
N GLU A 1095 -1.56 38.09 25.12
CA GLU A 1095 -2.15 38.96 24.09
C GLU A 1095 -3.69 38.84 24.01
N ASN A 1096 -4.34 38.70 25.16
CA ASN A 1096 -5.80 38.80 25.31
C ASN A 1096 -6.19 40.00 26.18
N PRO A 1097 -7.29 40.71 25.90
CA PRO A 1097 -7.73 41.83 26.72
C PRO A 1097 -8.44 41.35 28.00
N LEU A 1098 -7.73 40.65 28.89
CA LEU A 1098 -8.33 40.03 30.08
C LEU A 1098 -8.95 41.06 31.02
N VAL A 1099 -8.28 42.21 31.21
CA VAL A 1099 -8.62 43.31 32.15
C VAL A 1099 -8.57 42.90 33.63
N ALA A 1100 -9.17 41.77 33.99
CA ALA A 1100 -9.09 41.14 35.30
C ALA A 1100 -8.19 39.89 35.27
N ALA A 1101 -7.45 39.66 36.35
CA ALA A 1101 -6.55 38.51 36.45
C ALA A 1101 -7.30 37.23 36.84
N PRO A 1102 -6.88 36.05 36.33
CA PRO A 1102 -7.43 34.76 36.74
C PRO A 1102 -7.15 34.45 38.22
N ASP A 1103 -8.10 33.81 38.91
CA ASP A 1103 -7.86 33.23 40.24
C ASP A 1103 -7.33 31.80 40.11
N LEU A 1104 -6.09 31.61 40.56
CA LEU A 1104 -5.30 30.38 40.43
C LEU A 1104 -5.39 29.48 41.66
N ARG A 1105 -6.12 29.87 42.72
CA ARG A 1105 -6.19 29.11 43.98
C ARG A 1105 -6.65 27.66 43.82
N LEU A 1106 -7.46 27.37 42.81
CA LEU A 1106 -7.98 26.03 42.51
C LEU A 1106 -7.20 25.30 41.41
N ASN A 1107 -6.14 25.90 40.87
CA ASN A 1107 -5.27 25.31 39.84
C ASN A 1107 -3.79 25.36 40.25
N PRO A 1108 -3.40 24.89 41.46
CA PRO A 1108 -2.02 24.97 41.96
C PRO A 1108 -1.03 24.11 41.15
N GLY A 1109 -1.52 23.23 40.29
CA GLY A 1109 -0.71 22.36 39.42
C GLY A 1109 -0.15 23.04 38.17
N ILE A 1110 -0.51 24.32 37.90
CA ILE A 1110 0.05 25.07 36.79
C ILE A 1110 1.56 25.29 37.01
N ARG A 1111 2.37 24.82 36.07
CA ARG A 1111 3.83 24.92 36.04
C ARG A 1111 4.29 26.06 35.13
N SER A 1112 3.62 26.28 34.01
CA SER A 1112 3.93 27.37 33.08
C SER A 1112 2.70 28.22 32.83
N LEU A 1113 2.76 29.48 33.23
CA LEU A 1113 1.68 30.46 33.10
C LEU A 1113 2.17 31.62 32.24
N PHE A 1114 1.46 31.91 31.15
CA PHE A 1114 1.74 33.04 30.28
C PHE A 1114 0.52 33.97 30.21
N LEU A 1115 0.72 35.20 30.65
CA LEU A 1115 -0.27 36.29 30.69
C LEU A 1115 0.38 37.58 30.18
N SER A 1116 1.31 37.48 29.23
CA SER A 1116 1.99 38.64 28.65
C SER A 1116 1.00 39.50 27.86
N GLY A 1117 1.06 40.83 28.01
CA GLY A 1117 0.21 41.74 27.23
C GLY A 1117 -1.29 41.68 27.55
N CYS A 1118 -1.68 41.20 28.73
CA CYS A 1118 -3.08 40.95 29.08
C CYS A 1118 -3.89 42.15 29.61
N SER A 1119 -3.28 43.35 29.63
CA SER A 1119 -3.85 44.57 30.23
C SER A 1119 -4.24 44.42 31.72
N LEU A 1120 -3.52 43.58 32.46
CA LEU A 1120 -3.76 43.35 33.89
C LEU A 1120 -3.25 44.54 34.73
N THR A 1121 -4.03 44.95 35.72
CA THR A 1121 -3.65 45.99 36.70
C THR A 1121 -3.29 45.42 38.08
N GLU A 1122 -3.67 44.17 38.34
CA GLU A 1122 -3.45 43.46 39.59
C GLU A 1122 -2.87 42.06 39.33
N LEU A 1123 -2.05 41.56 40.26
CA LEU A 1123 -1.50 40.21 40.16
C LEU A 1123 -2.59 39.14 40.36
N PRO A 1124 -2.52 38.00 39.64
CA PRO A 1124 -3.42 36.87 39.85
C PRO A 1124 -3.48 36.41 41.31
N GLN A 1125 -4.69 36.25 41.85
CA GLN A 1125 -4.85 35.61 43.16
C GLN A 1125 -4.42 34.14 43.06
N GLY A 1126 -3.83 33.59 44.11
CA GLY A 1126 -3.39 32.19 44.08
C GLY A 1126 -1.96 31.96 43.57
N LEU A 1127 -1.22 33.01 43.15
CA LEU A 1127 0.16 32.87 42.67
C LEU A 1127 1.09 32.16 43.65
N ALA A 1128 1.03 32.52 44.94
CA ALA A 1128 1.86 31.94 45.98
C ALA A 1128 1.58 30.45 46.25
N GLN A 1129 0.48 29.91 45.72
CA GLN A 1129 0.03 28.53 45.88
C GLN A 1129 0.43 27.62 44.71
N LEU A 1130 1.05 28.17 43.65
CA LEU A 1130 1.56 27.38 42.53
C LEU A 1130 2.67 26.44 43.02
N THR A 1131 2.57 25.16 42.67
CA THR A 1131 3.52 24.14 43.12
C THR A 1131 4.69 24.06 42.14
N GLU A 1132 5.85 24.62 42.53
CA GLU A 1132 7.10 24.58 41.75
C GLU A 1132 6.89 25.02 40.28
N PRO A 1133 6.44 26.27 40.04
CA PRO A 1133 6.32 26.78 38.69
C PRO A 1133 7.69 26.83 37.99
N LEU A 1134 7.69 26.58 36.68
CA LEU A 1134 8.85 26.68 35.80
C LEU A 1134 8.92 28.03 35.11
N THR A 1135 7.76 28.63 34.80
CA THR A 1135 7.68 29.94 34.12
C THR A 1135 6.39 30.65 34.51
N VAL A 1136 6.50 31.91 34.92
CA VAL A 1136 5.34 32.79 35.15
C VAL A 1136 5.61 34.11 34.44
N ASP A 1137 5.07 34.25 33.24
CA ASP A 1137 5.25 35.45 32.41
C ASP A 1137 4.03 36.37 32.55
N LEU A 1138 4.22 37.52 33.20
CA LEU A 1138 3.24 38.60 33.30
C LEU A 1138 3.77 39.89 32.64
N THR A 1139 4.67 39.77 31.67
CA THR A 1139 5.28 40.93 30.99
C THR A 1139 4.25 41.79 30.26
N ASP A 1140 4.60 43.04 29.96
CA ASP A 1140 3.78 43.99 29.20
C ASP A 1140 2.36 44.24 29.74
N ASN A 1141 2.17 44.09 31.06
CA ASN A 1141 0.95 44.45 31.78
C ASN A 1141 1.03 45.85 32.43
N GLN A 1142 -0.06 46.30 33.06
CA GLN A 1142 -0.26 47.67 33.56
C GLN A 1142 -0.26 47.74 35.10
N PHE A 1143 0.67 47.02 35.74
CA PHE A 1143 0.77 47.01 37.20
C PHE A 1143 1.25 48.35 37.76
N VAL A 1144 0.51 48.90 38.71
CA VAL A 1144 0.83 50.21 39.34
C VAL A 1144 1.60 50.05 40.65
N GLN A 1145 1.27 49.02 41.43
CA GLN A 1145 1.88 48.70 42.72
C GLN A 1145 1.73 47.20 43.05
N LEU A 1146 2.65 46.65 43.84
CA LEU A 1146 2.50 45.34 44.47
C LEU A 1146 1.56 45.44 45.70
N PRO A 1147 0.83 44.36 46.05
CA PRO A 1147 -0.03 44.32 47.24
C PRO A 1147 0.68 44.71 48.54
N ASP A 1148 -0.05 45.32 49.48
CA ASP A 1148 0.49 45.60 50.82
C ASP A 1148 0.90 44.31 51.53
N GLY A 1149 2.13 44.26 52.04
CA GLY A 1149 2.68 43.03 52.64
C GLY A 1149 3.01 41.93 51.63
N PHE A 1150 3.26 42.29 50.37
CA PHE A 1150 3.67 41.36 49.31
C PHE A 1150 4.82 40.45 49.76
N ALA A 1151 4.53 39.15 49.81
CA ALA A 1151 5.49 38.09 50.14
C ALA A 1151 5.19 36.89 49.25
N LEU A 1152 5.96 36.75 48.18
CA LEU A 1152 5.91 35.60 47.29
C LEU A 1152 7.00 34.60 47.71
N PRO A 1153 6.76 33.28 47.73
CA PRO A 1153 7.82 32.32 47.97
C PRO A 1153 8.89 32.40 46.87
N VAL A 1154 10.18 32.26 47.23
CA VAL A 1154 11.31 32.32 46.28
C VAL A 1154 11.10 31.39 45.08
N HIS A 1155 10.64 30.16 45.29
CA HIS A 1155 10.39 29.19 44.21
C HIS A 1155 9.27 29.59 43.21
N VAL A 1156 8.45 30.59 43.55
CA VAL A 1156 7.43 31.17 42.64
C VAL A 1156 7.91 32.50 42.07
N ALA A 1157 8.67 33.27 42.87
CA ALA A 1157 9.24 34.56 42.46
C ALA A 1157 10.37 34.42 41.43
N ASP A 1158 11.18 33.37 41.54
CA ASP A 1158 12.33 33.11 40.67
C ASP A 1158 11.95 32.93 39.18
N PRO A 1159 10.91 32.14 38.83
CA PRO A 1159 10.44 32.03 37.44
C PRO A 1159 9.52 33.18 36.98
N LEU A 1160 9.30 34.23 37.80
CA LEU A 1160 8.37 35.33 37.51
C LEU A 1160 9.01 36.39 36.62
N SER A 1161 8.25 36.94 35.66
CA SER A 1161 8.65 38.11 34.89
C SER A 1161 7.52 39.13 34.85
N LEU A 1162 7.80 40.33 35.34
CA LEU A 1162 6.88 41.47 35.38
C LEU A 1162 7.29 42.61 34.43
N GLU A 1163 8.37 42.43 33.66
CA GLU A 1163 8.93 43.47 32.79
C GLU A 1163 7.86 44.10 31.89
N SER A 1164 7.74 45.43 31.97
CA SER A 1164 6.75 46.17 31.20
C SER A 1164 7.15 47.64 31.09
N ARG A 1165 6.89 48.22 29.92
CA ARG A 1165 7.05 49.66 29.68
C ARG A 1165 6.11 50.55 30.51
N TRP A 1166 5.11 49.97 31.17
CA TRP A 1166 4.10 50.68 31.95
C TRP A 1166 4.47 50.83 33.43
N LEU A 1167 5.53 50.18 33.90
CA LEU A 1167 5.95 50.23 35.29
C LEU A 1167 6.48 51.62 35.67
N ALA A 1168 6.12 52.08 36.87
CA ALA A 1168 6.49 53.38 37.41
C ALA A 1168 7.29 53.26 38.73
N GLY A 1169 7.84 54.38 39.21
CA GLY A 1169 8.70 54.43 40.40
C GLY A 1169 8.19 53.67 41.64
N PRO A 1170 6.90 53.73 42.02
CA PRO A 1170 6.39 53.03 43.20
C PRO A 1170 6.58 51.51 43.13
N ILE A 1171 6.15 50.86 42.05
CA ILE A 1171 6.29 49.41 41.88
C ILE A 1171 7.75 48.99 41.69
N LEU A 1172 8.54 49.78 40.95
CA LEU A 1172 9.97 49.52 40.78
C LEU A 1172 10.70 49.52 42.14
N SER A 1173 10.38 50.49 43.01
CA SER A 1173 10.95 50.56 44.37
C SER A 1173 10.54 49.35 45.23
N GLN A 1174 9.31 48.85 45.09
CA GLN A 1174 8.85 47.65 45.79
C GLN A 1174 9.54 46.38 45.28
N ILE A 1175 9.81 46.29 43.98
CA ILE A 1175 10.56 45.17 43.37
C ILE A 1175 12.03 45.20 43.82
N GLU A 1176 12.65 46.38 43.86
CA GLU A 1176 14.01 46.54 44.39
C GLU A 1176 14.08 46.13 45.87
N ALA A 1177 13.13 46.57 46.71
CA ALA A 1177 13.05 46.15 48.11
C ALA A 1177 12.87 44.63 48.27
N TYR A 1178 12.09 44.00 47.39
CA TYR A 1178 11.95 42.54 47.38
C TYR A 1178 13.26 41.85 46.99
N ASN A 1179 13.97 42.35 45.98
CA ASN A 1179 15.27 41.84 45.56
C ASN A 1179 16.31 41.93 46.69
N GLU A 1180 16.36 43.04 47.43
CA GLU A 1180 17.28 43.20 48.57
C GLU A 1180 17.07 42.17 49.68
N ILE A 1181 15.82 41.75 49.90
CA ILE A 1181 15.47 40.79 50.96
C ILE A 1181 15.67 39.34 50.51
N HIS A 1182 15.33 39.04 49.24
CA HIS A 1182 15.20 37.66 48.76
C HIS A 1182 16.22 37.26 47.68
N ASP A 1183 17.04 38.18 47.17
CA ASP A 1183 18.02 37.98 46.08
C ASP A 1183 17.40 37.47 44.78
N VAL A 1184 16.15 37.85 44.51
CA VAL A 1184 15.39 37.45 43.30
C VAL A 1184 14.89 38.70 42.58
N ASP A 1185 15.08 38.77 41.27
CA ASP A 1185 14.53 39.85 40.44
C ASP A 1185 13.13 39.47 39.95
N LEU A 1186 12.13 40.31 40.21
CA LEU A 1186 10.76 40.06 39.77
C LEU A 1186 10.49 40.55 38.34
N LEU A 1187 11.35 41.40 37.77
CA LEU A 1187 11.14 41.89 36.40
C LEU A 1187 11.53 40.86 35.35
N VAL A 1188 12.68 40.23 35.56
CA VAL A 1188 13.35 39.37 34.58
C VAL A 1188 13.63 38.04 35.25
N ASN A 1189 13.18 36.96 34.62
CA ASN A 1189 13.45 35.59 35.07
C ASN A 1189 14.95 35.29 35.05
N GLU A 1190 15.49 34.59 36.05
CA GLU A 1190 16.91 34.20 36.07
C GLU A 1190 17.30 33.38 34.83
N ALA A 1191 16.35 32.64 34.26
CA ALA A 1191 16.50 31.88 33.02
C ALA A 1191 16.91 32.75 31.82
N ASP A 1192 16.56 34.04 31.79
CA ASP A 1192 16.97 34.96 30.72
C ASP A 1192 18.48 35.25 30.72
N TYR A 1193 19.17 34.91 31.81
CA TYR A 1193 20.63 35.06 31.96
C TYR A 1193 21.37 33.73 31.82
N THR A 1194 20.67 32.61 31.54
CA THR A 1194 21.26 31.25 31.51
C THR A 1194 22.51 31.16 30.65
N ASP A 1195 22.53 31.85 29.51
CA ASP A 1195 23.66 31.85 28.58
C ASP A 1195 24.93 32.52 29.14
N PHE A 1196 24.80 33.41 30.13
CA PHE A 1196 25.95 33.91 30.89
C PHE A 1196 26.45 32.87 31.89
N PHE A 1197 25.53 32.14 32.52
CA PHE A 1197 25.82 31.22 33.61
C PHE A 1197 26.23 29.81 33.14
N GLU A 1198 26.18 29.52 31.84
CA GLU A 1198 26.66 28.26 31.30
C GLU A 1198 28.15 28.08 31.64
N GLN A 1199 28.46 27.09 32.48
CA GLN A 1199 29.79 26.80 33.06
C GLN A 1199 30.27 27.79 34.15
N ALA A 1200 29.40 28.69 34.66
CA ALA A 1200 29.72 29.57 35.79
C ALA A 1200 29.78 28.79 37.12
N GLY A 1201 30.74 29.15 37.97
CA GLY A 1201 30.92 28.57 39.29
C GLY A 1201 30.48 29.49 40.43
N PRO A 1202 30.59 29.04 41.69
CA PRO A 1202 30.29 29.87 42.86
C PRO A 1202 30.94 31.27 42.89
N PRO A 1203 32.20 31.48 42.40
CA PRO A 1203 32.82 32.80 42.33
C PRO A 1203 32.10 33.76 41.38
N GLU A 1204 31.71 33.29 40.20
CA GLU A 1204 30.98 34.07 39.19
C GLU A 1204 29.58 34.46 39.69
N PHE A 1205 28.86 33.54 40.35
CA PHE A 1205 27.58 33.86 41.00
C PHE A 1205 27.73 34.89 42.12
N ALA A 1206 28.77 34.76 42.94
CA ALA A 1206 29.04 35.75 44.00
C ALA A 1206 29.36 37.12 43.42
N LEU A 1207 30.07 37.17 42.28
CA LEU A 1207 30.34 38.41 41.56
C LEU A 1207 29.06 39.01 40.99
N TRP A 1208 28.24 38.20 40.33
CA TRP A 1208 26.96 38.62 39.75
C TRP A 1208 26.08 39.31 40.78
N ARG A 1209 25.94 38.71 41.98
CA ARG A 1209 25.13 39.26 43.08
C ARG A 1209 25.64 40.60 43.64
N ARG A 1210 26.91 40.96 43.44
CA ARG A 1210 27.47 42.25 43.86
C ARG A 1210 27.22 43.38 42.85
N LEU A 1211 26.73 43.07 41.66
CA LEU A 1211 26.41 44.08 40.65
C LEU A 1211 25.07 44.76 40.98
N PRO A 1212 24.93 46.08 40.73
CA PRO A 1212 23.64 46.76 40.85
C PRO A 1212 22.57 46.05 40.02
N LEU A 1213 21.35 45.93 40.55
CA LEU A 1213 20.27 45.18 39.90
C LEU A 1213 19.96 45.71 38.50
N GLN A 1214 19.88 47.05 38.33
CA GLN A 1214 19.64 47.64 37.01
C GLN A 1214 20.77 47.32 36.02
N TYR A 1215 22.03 47.37 36.47
CA TYR A 1215 23.18 47.03 35.63
C TYR A 1215 23.13 45.55 35.18
N ARG A 1216 22.70 44.63 36.05
CA ARG A 1216 22.48 43.22 35.69
C ARG A 1216 21.45 43.06 34.57
N ARG A 1217 20.33 43.78 34.65
CA ARG A 1217 19.27 43.76 33.63
C ARG A 1217 19.80 44.27 32.29
N ASP A 1218 20.53 45.38 32.30
CA ASP A 1218 21.08 45.99 31.09
C ASP A 1218 22.15 45.11 30.42
N LEU A 1219 22.90 44.31 31.19
CA LEU A 1219 23.84 43.33 30.66
C LEU A 1219 23.17 42.29 29.75
N ARG A 1220 21.87 41.99 29.92
CA ARG A 1220 21.13 41.01 29.08
C ARG A 1220 21.25 41.33 27.59
N ALA A 1221 21.31 42.62 27.22
CA ALA A 1221 21.47 43.04 25.83
C ALA A 1221 22.77 42.54 25.18
N LEU A 1222 23.80 42.21 25.98
CA LEU A 1222 25.05 41.62 25.48
C LEU A 1222 24.87 40.21 24.93
N LEU A 1223 23.87 39.44 25.39
CA LEU A 1223 23.55 38.13 24.81
C LEU A 1223 23.15 38.25 23.34
N GLU A 1224 22.61 39.42 22.96
CA GLU A 1224 22.26 39.75 21.58
C GLU A 1224 23.40 40.47 20.83
N ALA A 1225 24.54 40.74 21.48
CA ALA A 1225 25.69 41.38 20.85
C ALA A 1225 26.49 40.38 19.99
N GLU A 1226 27.17 40.89 18.96
CA GLU A 1226 27.94 40.09 18.00
C GLU A 1226 28.86 39.06 18.66
N PRO A 1227 29.62 39.37 19.74
CA PRO A 1227 30.52 38.40 20.37
C PRO A 1227 29.80 37.16 20.91
N PHE A 1228 28.64 37.31 21.56
CA PHE A 1228 27.88 36.18 22.11
C PHE A 1228 27.17 35.38 21.01
N LEU A 1229 26.74 36.05 19.93
CA LEU A 1229 26.07 35.40 18.80
C LEU A 1229 27.03 34.58 17.93
N THR A 1230 28.27 35.04 17.76
CA THR A 1230 29.24 34.38 16.90
C THR A 1230 30.13 33.42 17.66
N HIS A 1231 30.61 33.77 18.86
CA HIS A 1231 31.60 33.00 19.64
C HIS A 1231 31.20 32.90 21.13
N PRO A 1232 30.08 32.22 21.47
CA PRO A 1232 29.46 32.27 22.81
C PRO A 1232 30.40 31.87 23.95
N GLU A 1233 31.20 30.80 23.78
CA GLU A 1233 32.14 30.38 24.82
C GLU A 1233 33.30 31.36 25.07
N ARG A 1234 33.74 32.06 24.01
CA ARG A 1234 34.78 33.07 24.13
C ARG A 1234 34.22 34.34 24.76
N ALA A 1235 33.04 34.76 24.30
CA ALA A 1235 32.33 35.91 24.84
C ALA A 1235 32.01 35.72 26.33
N ARG A 1236 31.53 34.54 26.75
CA ARG A 1236 31.33 34.20 28.16
C ARG A 1236 32.58 34.35 29.01
N ARG A 1237 33.71 33.75 28.58
CA ARG A 1237 34.97 33.86 29.31
C ARG A 1237 35.44 35.31 29.46
N GLU A 1238 35.30 36.07 28.39
CA GLU A 1238 35.68 37.49 28.37
C GLU A 1238 34.73 38.36 29.21
N PHE A 1239 33.43 38.07 29.17
CA PHE A 1239 32.40 38.69 29.99
C PHE A 1239 32.71 38.55 31.48
N TRP A 1240 32.92 37.32 31.96
CA TRP A 1240 33.26 37.07 33.37
C TRP A 1240 34.61 37.68 33.76
N ARG A 1241 35.61 37.64 32.86
CA ARG A 1241 36.91 38.29 33.09
C ARG A 1241 36.76 39.79 33.29
N ARG A 1242 36.01 40.48 32.42
CA ARG A 1242 35.80 41.94 32.48
C ARG A 1242 35.00 42.35 33.70
N LEU A 1243 33.94 41.62 34.02
CA LEU A 1243 33.18 41.86 35.26
C LEU A 1243 34.06 41.68 36.50
N ALA A 1244 34.96 40.69 36.52
CA ALA A 1244 35.95 40.52 37.59
C ALA A 1244 36.93 41.69 37.69
N VAL A 1245 37.33 42.30 36.57
CA VAL A 1245 38.17 43.52 36.60
C VAL A 1245 37.39 44.70 37.20
N ILE A 1246 36.15 44.91 36.76
CA ILE A 1246 35.28 45.99 37.29
C ILE A 1246 35.06 45.84 38.79
N ASP A 1247 34.76 44.63 39.27
CA ASP A 1247 34.47 44.39 40.68
C ASP A 1247 35.71 44.63 41.58
N ASN A 1248 36.92 44.46 41.03
CA ASN A 1248 38.19 44.69 41.72
C ASN A 1248 38.79 46.11 41.52
N ALA A 1249 38.10 47.03 40.82
CA ALA A 1249 38.62 48.35 40.46
C ALA A 1249 38.70 49.37 41.63
N GLY A 1250 38.38 48.97 42.86
CA GLY A 1250 38.49 49.83 44.05
C GLY A 1250 37.61 51.09 43.94
N PRO A 1251 38.17 52.33 44.08
CA PRO A 1251 37.39 53.57 44.03
C PRO A 1251 36.76 53.84 42.65
N ASP A 1252 37.32 53.28 41.57
CA ASP A 1252 36.85 53.51 40.20
C ASP A 1252 35.66 52.62 39.81
N ARG A 1253 35.32 51.62 40.65
CA ARG A 1253 34.23 50.65 40.40
C ARG A 1253 32.90 51.35 40.11
N GLN A 1254 32.58 52.40 40.85
CA GLN A 1254 31.31 53.11 40.67
C GLN A 1254 31.28 53.88 39.34
N SER A 1255 32.39 54.51 38.96
CA SER A 1255 32.51 55.20 37.66
C SER A 1255 32.45 54.23 36.47
N LEU A 1256 32.92 52.99 36.63
CA LEU A 1256 32.83 51.95 35.61
C LEU A 1256 31.40 51.39 35.47
N LEU A 1257 30.68 51.23 36.58
CA LEU A 1257 29.28 50.75 36.58
C LEU A 1257 28.26 51.82 36.13
N GLU A 1258 28.66 53.09 36.06
CA GLU A 1258 27.86 54.18 35.47
C GLU A 1258 27.94 54.20 33.93
N GLN A 1259 28.88 53.47 33.32
CA GLN A 1259 28.94 53.34 31.86
C GLN A 1259 27.88 52.35 31.35
N PRO A 1260 27.43 52.49 30.08
CA PRO A 1260 26.41 51.59 29.52
C PRO A 1260 26.89 50.14 29.55
N ALA A 1261 26.10 49.26 30.18
CA ALA A 1261 26.41 47.83 30.27
C ALA A 1261 26.59 47.17 28.89
N GLU A 1262 25.88 47.66 27.87
CA GLU A 1262 25.99 47.25 26.46
C GLU A 1262 27.41 47.42 25.88
N GLY A 1263 28.18 48.36 26.43
CA GLY A 1263 29.55 48.66 26.01
C GLY A 1263 30.62 47.83 26.74
N LEU A 1264 30.27 46.83 27.55
CA LEU A 1264 31.21 46.10 28.41
C LEU A 1264 32.46 45.58 27.66
N PHE A 1265 32.28 45.08 26.43
CA PHE A 1265 33.37 44.57 25.59
C PHE A 1265 34.25 45.66 24.96
N GLU A 1266 33.77 46.90 24.93
CA GLU A 1266 34.44 48.08 24.35
C GLU A 1266 35.19 48.90 25.42
N LEU A 1267 34.95 48.63 26.71
CA LEU A 1267 35.68 49.26 27.81
C LEU A 1267 37.18 48.96 27.73
N ASP A 1268 38.01 49.99 27.89
CA ASP A 1268 39.47 49.86 28.01
C ASP A 1268 39.81 49.45 29.46
N LEU A 1269 39.82 48.14 29.70
CA LEU A 1269 39.95 47.48 31.02
C LEU A 1269 41.24 46.68 31.17
#